data_AF-B3N126-F1
#
_entry.id   AF-B3N126-F1
#
_cell.length_a   1.000
_cell.length_b   1.000
_cell.length_c   1.000
_cell.angle_alpha   90.00
_cell.angle_beta   90.00
_cell.angle_gamma   90.00
#
_symmetry.space_group_name_H-M   'P 1'
#
loop_
_entity.id
_entity.type
_entity.pdbx_description
1 polymer ?
#
loop_
_entity_poly.entity_id
_entity_poly.type
_entity_poly.pdbx_seq_one_letter_code
_entity_poly.pdbx_strand_id
1 'polypeptide(L)'
;MRFNKSELNSLASNPATRFDKEGLLIVIDRQEGFLWRSEVRVERWCKLRGNLLFYLKDKDPKSPVAGVLVLENCRVRIQNREADPEGYVFDIDFKDSPSEQLISYSAAERVAWAQCIEKASSYNLDLLIRHLKEQIRKSQVPGGVANSMGNHIDLGMPMMLPIEAAPVQQQTSRQCQQPAEEAPIEDIDLSELPICETALSCDSLPSDALGRLPTPQVICSFLPPGSGEDAGLWREHARTELQERTRTPQFLCTMRFQRSGGFSSSTRLRFSVMDVRERLTQTSLPLGYAEVSLGAIQDTSWLHLPLTSPRGECGFITLTTWSPDAAVEPGQTGNGPPRSSTQFFDAAGGGGAAGAGNLAAAGTGVPGRRAHRRTQSLPPKLGVKLFVPQQCGLQRVCVNPRLHTYRLHSSMGADISVQETLLESRLCCLLPQQLLSIWIQREKELLQEISGMGELSGEWRWRQMNLLEEHLRLLKDYSQAKQNIQQLARDGVSFKRSTAKAEEALEFLPVNLHVQRMWAQNDTMQRRGLLDVVTVGAFTRYDSKARKCGGLIKLLQESKSWKQEQSNAFKVQAANDAVQATKQLRKEIVELMSQLLQLASRRSAKDMMPLCNQMVARTRSLLNIWEPSIVEEAVAFIERHRIIEEPENVMMEPMSPFRKITQQLTALELKSPELEDFATPVVAPPDLWPRAQPPLMRSNSWHPSNNSPSSSLDIRAIDSLQHVVKCYNDHLRSLEQSGSPEDLEAEATYQSLPLAWQPTATTSSAAPAQAPLQLIDLDEINRERCDRLQQPAAGFLDTKLMSSSPSANYYGPTEEPEPLDLTQLNIEASVMCLVSKLKFFCGRCDSPAIRLRHPKVPAKREGFAVVPQQAPDVIGAAAAEPVPKFKLDLQLPAGGGGEAGSGAEQPVKKGNKFTDGLDLSLTTDWAAELRPSMRKLRHAMDRLLKTARLMHSVQRLQQDVRCNQRQASIMYRRDVCFSQALTALVSSLMLRLWGSELDMGYLVMLRDLGPLAYFEGLLTLYGDEADMWSDMCIAIEDLSAVNFQLVRAQGEAALAPTPRITGSRQALEVQLPVPEHSLPGNGTSISFKITPVFFNIGINEKASFAETLGQTREQHRSNWDNYLRLSQYFGRYRKLGLGSVDTGESLQSLLKFMEDQLRENVSKNVKILHLAEDACRLMDGLRFTSCKSAKDRTGMAVTLEQCRVLVREFQLPAKHVPNVLSTMRSQGTRMDNVLKNIGKRKYAFNRTQASFLPEMYRPPVGNYGKAQT
;
A
#
# COMPACT_ATOMS: atom_id res chain seq x y z
N MET A 1 44.51 -0.95 0.24
CA MET A 1 43.72 0.23 -0.21
C MET A 1 44.62 1.13 -1.07
N ARG A 2 44.09 2.13 -1.79
CA ARG A 2 44.94 3.21 -2.36
C ARG A 2 44.98 4.38 -1.38
N PHE A 3 46.08 4.53 -0.65
CA PHE A 3 46.31 5.63 0.29
C PHE A 3 47.03 6.79 -0.40
N ASN A 4 46.90 8.03 0.12
CA ASN A 4 47.69 9.15 -0.38
C ASN A 4 49.14 9.05 0.15
N LYS A 5 50.09 8.80 -0.77
CA LYS A 5 51.50 8.62 -0.44
C LYS A 5 52.18 9.91 0.03
N SER A 6 51.68 11.11 -0.31
CA SER A 6 52.24 12.35 0.26
C SER A 6 51.82 12.52 1.72
N GLU A 7 50.53 12.42 2.03
CA GLU A 7 49.99 12.54 3.39
C GLU A 7 50.62 11.55 4.38
N LEU A 8 50.76 10.28 4.01
CA LEU A 8 51.41 9.27 4.88
C LEU A 8 52.89 9.61 5.13
N ASN A 9 53.62 10.08 4.11
CA ASN A 9 55.00 10.54 4.30
C ASN A 9 55.07 11.78 5.19
N SER A 10 54.19 12.77 4.99
CA SER A 10 54.12 13.96 5.84
C SER A 10 53.79 13.64 7.29
N LEU A 11 52.93 12.65 7.55
CA LEU A 11 52.61 12.21 8.92
C LEU A 11 53.80 11.50 9.59
N ALA A 12 54.53 10.66 8.85
CA ALA A 12 55.66 9.88 9.36
C ALA A 12 56.98 10.69 9.53
N SER A 13 57.13 11.82 8.83
CA SER A 13 58.33 12.67 8.85
C SER A 13 58.17 14.00 9.60
N ASN A 14 56.95 14.42 9.94
CA ASN A 14 56.70 15.66 10.69
C ASN A 14 57.26 15.56 12.13
N PRO A 15 58.22 16.42 12.55
CA PRO A 15 58.85 16.36 13.87
C PRO A 15 57.94 16.78 15.02
N ALA A 16 56.78 17.41 14.75
CA ALA A 16 55.76 17.69 15.78
C ALA A 16 54.90 16.45 16.13
N THR A 17 55.04 15.35 15.40
CA THR A 17 54.29 14.11 15.61
C THR A 17 54.92 13.29 16.73
N ARG A 18 54.36 13.29 17.96
CA ARG A 18 54.70 12.27 18.98
C ARG A 18 54.25 10.87 18.46
N PHE A 19 55.14 9.89 18.48
CA PHE A 19 54.85 8.48 18.16
C PHE A 19 54.78 7.64 19.45
N ASP A 20 53.97 6.58 19.44
CA ASP A 20 53.75 5.73 20.61
C ASP A 20 54.91 4.73 20.83
N LYS A 21 55.55 4.32 19.74
CA LYS A 21 56.84 3.61 19.74
C LYS A 21 57.58 3.78 18.41
N GLU A 22 58.90 3.92 18.48
CA GLU A 22 59.80 3.86 17.32
C GLU A 22 60.93 2.84 17.57
N GLY A 23 61.59 2.40 16.49
CA GLY A 23 62.76 1.53 16.54
C GLY A 23 62.94 0.70 15.26
N LEU A 24 64.01 -0.08 15.19
CA LEU A 24 64.26 -1.01 14.09
C LEU A 24 63.47 -2.31 14.29
N LEU A 25 62.92 -2.84 13.19
CA LEU A 25 62.36 -4.19 13.10
C LEU A 25 62.79 -4.82 11.77
N ILE A 26 62.94 -6.14 11.76
CA ILE A 26 63.09 -6.89 10.50
C ILE A 26 61.69 -7.24 10.00
N VAL A 27 61.36 -6.78 8.80
CA VAL A 27 60.07 -6.97 8.13
C VAL A 27 60.27 -7.94 6.99
N ILE A 28 59.39 -8.94 6.87
CA ILE A 28 59.46 -9.92 5.77
C ILE A 28 58.72 -9.37 4.55
N ASP A 29 59.46 -8.98 3.52
CA ASP A 29 58.93 -8.38 2.30
C ASP A 29 58.66 -9.47 1.24
N ARG A 30 57.40 -9.60 0.82
CA ARG A 30 56.94 -10.66 -0.10
C ARG A 30 56.98 -10.16 -1.54
N GLN A 31 58.03 -10.50 -2.28
CA GLN A 31 58.15 -10.11 -3.69
C GLN A 31 57.42 -11.13 -4.59
N GLU A 32 56.29 -10.72 -5.17
CA GLU A 32 55.56 -11.52 -6.16
C GLU A 32 56.17 -11.37 -7.56
N GLY A 33 57.09 -12.26 -7.91
CA GLY A 33 57.54 -12.48 -9.29
C GLY A 33 56.61 -13.46 -10.02
N PHE A 34 56.45 -13.29 -11.33
CA PHE A 34 55.47 -14.05 -12.14
C PHE A 34 55.69 -15.58 -12.20
N LEU A 35 56.82 -16.09 -11.70
CA LEU A 35 57.09 -17.53 -11.55
C LEU A 35 57.71 -17.97 -10.21
N TRP A 36 58.06 -17.04 -9.31
CA TRP A 36 58.74 -17.37 -8.05
C TRP A 36 58.29 -16.44 -6.92
N ARG A 37 58.06 -17.02 -5.73
CA ARG A 37 57.93 -16.26 -4.47
C ARG A 37 59.28 -16.26 -3.76
N SER A 38 59.77 -15.07 -3.43
CA SER A 38 60.91 -14.90 -2.53
C SER A 38 60.47 -14.02 -1.36
N GLU A 39 60.66 -14.52 -0.13
CA GLU A 39 60.43 -13.77 1.09
C GLU A 39 61.77 -13.17 1.55
N VAL A 40 61.91 -11.85 1.46
CA VAL A 40 63.17 -11.16 1.76
C VAL A 40 63.03 -10.49 3.12
N ARG A 41 63.82 -10.93 4.10
CA ARG A 41 63.90 -10.29 5.43
C ARG A 41 64.67 -8.96 5.28
N VAL A 42 64.02 -7.83 5.58
CA VAL A 42 64.60 -6.47 5.43
C VAL A 42 64.50 -5.71 6.75
N GLU A 43 65.64 -5.22 7.25
CA GLU A 43 65.68 -4.33 8.41
C GLU A 43 65.16 -2.93 8.03
N ARG A 44 64.11 -2.48 8.71
CA ARG A 44 63.42 -1.20 8.45
C ARG A 44 63.24 -0.41 9.74
N TRP A 45 63.34 0.92 9.68
CA TRP A 45 62.86 1.74 10.78
C TRP A 45 61.33 1.72 10.80
N CYS A 46 60.75 1.49 11.98
CA CYS A 46 59.31 1.35 12.18
C CYS A 46 58.81 2.38 13.20
N LYS A 47 57.63 2.95 12.94
CA LYS A 47 56.99 3.96 13.80
C LYS A 47 55.52 3.62 14.02
N LEU A 48 55.08 3.56 15.27
CA LEU A 48 53.70 3.30 15.67
C LEU A 48 53.03 4.60 16.13
N ARG A 49 51.82 4.88 15.62
CA ARG A 49 50.98 5.98 16.10
C ARG A 49 49.50 5.62 15.98
N GLY A 50 48.82 5.44 17.11
CA GLY A 50 47.49 4.85 17.16
C GLY A 50 47.47 3.48 16.46
N ASN A 51 46.40 3.19 15.72
CA ASN A 51 46.26 1.96 14.94
C ASN A 51 47.11 1.91 13.64
N LEU A 52 48.11 2.79 13.45
CA LEU A 52 48.97 2.82 12.27
C LEU A 52 50.43 2.50 12.60
N LEU A 53 50.95 1.40 12.04
CA LEU A 53 52.36 1.02 12.10
C LEU A 53 53.02 1.27 10.74
N PHE A 54 53.81 2.34 10.66
CA PHE A 54 54.58 2.73 9.48
C PHE A 54 55.89 1.96 9.44
N TYR A 55 56.28 1.47 8.26
CA TYR A 55 57.63 0.95 8.01
C TYR A 55 58.29 1.75 6.87
N LEU A 56 59.52 2.21 7.12
CA LEU A 56 60.28 3.07 6.21
C LEU A 56 61.02 2.23 5.16
N LYS A 57 61.53 2.84 4.09
CA LYS A 57 62.28 2.12 3.06
C LYS A 57 63.58 1.50 3.59
N ASP A 58 64.21 2.16 4.54
CA ASP A 58 65.56 1.86 5.01
C ASP A 58 65.64 1.85 6.55
N LYS A 59 66.84 1.67 7.09
CA LYS A 59 67.14 1.75 8.53
C LYS A 59 67.14 3.18 9.10
N ASP A 60 67.13 4.22 8.24
CA ASP A 60 67.16 5.64 8.64
C ASP A 60 65.76 6.12 9.07
N PRO A 61 65.57 6.68 10.29
CA PRO A 61 64.30 7.27 10.74
C PRO A 61 63.77 8.45 9.90
N LYS A 62 64.57 8.98 8.95
CA LYS A 62 64.20 10.02 7.97
C LYS A 62 63.87 9.47 6.58
N SER A 63 64.09 8.18 6.34
CA SER A 63 63.74 7.51 5.08
C SER A 63 62.23 7.62 4.79
N PRO A 64 61.78 7.73 3.52
CA PRO A 64 60.36 7.77 3.21
C PRO A 64 59.65 6.45 3.54
N VAL A 65 58.35 6.52 3.80
CA VAL A 65 57.49 5.37 4.09
C VAL A 65 57.47 4.40 2.90
N ALA A 66 57.80 3.14 3.18
CA ALA A 66 57.60 2.03 2.25
C ALA A 66 56.15 1.56 2.28
N GLY A 67 55.59 1.35 3.48
CA GLY A 67 54.19 1.00 3.67
C GLY A 67 53.68 1.25 5.09
N VAL A 68 52.43 0.88 5.33
CA VAL A 68 51.75 1.04 6.63
C VAL A 68 50.82 -0.15 6.88
N LEU A 69 50.89 -0.72 8.07
CA LEU A 69 49.96 -1.73 8.57
C LEU A 69 48.88 -1.04 9.43
N VAL A 70 47.63 -1.46 9.26
CA VAL A 70 46.47 -0.92 9.99
C VAL A 70 46.04 -1.93 11.05
N LEU A 71 46.29 -1.62 12.32
CA LEU A 71 46.19 -2.51 13.47
C LEU A 71 44.75 -2.57 14.03
N GLU A 72 43.80 -2.99 13.18
CA GLU A 72 42.41 -3.23 13.58
C GLU A 72 42.06 -4.71 13.61
N ASN A 73 41.38 -5.13 14.69
CA ASN A 73 41.00 -6.52 14.96
C ASN A 73 42.16 -7.52 14.87
N CYS A 74 43.39 -7.05 15.08
CA CYS A 74 44.59 -7.86 15.06
C CYS A 74 44.92 -8.45 16.43
N ARG A 75 45.57 -9.61 16.45
CA ARG A 75 46.12 -10.24 17.66
C ARG A 75 47.60 -10.48 17.48
N VAL A 76 48.40 -10.20 18.50
CA VAL A 76 49.83 -10.53 18.48
C VAL A 76 50.03 -11.94 19.04
N ARG A 77 50.79 -12.79 18.33
CA ARG A 77 51.27 -14.09 18.82
C ARG A 77 52.79 -14.08 18.93
N ILE A 78 53.29 -14.61 20.04
CA ILE A 78 54.72 -14.88 20.25
C ILE A 78 54.86 -16.40 20.28
N GLN A 79 55.27 -17.01 19.17
CA GLN A 79 55.28 -18.47 19.03
C GLN A 79 56.49 -19.12 19.73
N ASN A 80 57.70 -18.61 19.51
CA ASN A 80 58.93 -19.21 20.04
C ASN A 80 59.45 -18.46 21.28
N ARG A 81 59.77 -19.18 22.36
CA ARG A 81 60.50 -18.61 23.52
C ARG A 81 62.00 -18.49 23.27
N GLU A 82 62.57 -19.43 22.53
CA GLU A 82 63.97 -19.44 22.09
C GLU A 82 64.18 -18.48 20.90
N ALA A 83 65.44 -18.16 20.60
CA ALA A 83 65.81 -17.21 19.55
C ALA A 83 65.96 -17.90 18.18
N ASP A 84 65.44 -17.27 17.13
CA ASP A 84 65.84 -17.54 15.74
C ASP A 84 67.28 -17.00 15.56
N PRO A 85 68.14 -17.53 14.67
CA PRO A 85 69.51 -17.04 14.51
C PRO A 85 69.62 -15.57 14.07
N GLU A 86 68.51 -14.96 13.62
CA GLU A 86 68.40 -13.53 13.27
C GLU A 86 67.62 -12.69 14.31
N GLY A 87 67.12 -13.31 15.40
CA GLY A 87 66.51 -12.59 16.54
C GLY A 87 65.21 -13.18 17.08
N TYR A 88 64.38 -12.32 17.66
CA TYR A 88 63.17 -12.68 18.39
C TYR A 88 61.91 -12.33 17.59
N VAL A 89 61.30 -13.38 17.02
CA VAL A 89 60.13 -13.32 16.13
C VAL A 89 58.81 -13.14 16.90
N PHE A 90 57.88 -12.37 16.33
CA PHE A 90 56.47 -12.30 16.71
C PHE A 90 55.58 -12.08 15.47
N ASP A 91 54.33 -12.53 15.54
CA ASP A 91 53.37 -12.46 14.44
C ASP A 91 52.19 -11.56 14.79
N ILE A 92 51.65 -10.87 13.79
CA ILE A 92 50.42 -10.08 13.88
C ILE A 92 49.36 -10.77 13.02
N ASP A 93 48.42 -11.45 13.67
CA ASP A 93 47.26 -12.07 13.01
C ASP A 93 46.20 -11.03 12.72
N PHE A 94 45.69 -11.01 11.48
CA PHE A 94 44.51 -10.24 11.10
C PHE A 94 43.34 -11.18 10.82
N LYS A 95 42.13 -10.81 11.23
CA LYS A 95 40.95 -11.68 11.08
C LYS A 95 40.60 -12.00 9.61
N ASP A 96 40.81 -11.04 8.73
CA ASP A 96 40.38 -11.08 7.32
C ASP A 96 41.58 -10.85 6.35
N SER A 97 42.80 -11.18 6.77
CA SER A 97 44.06 -10.98 6.03
C SER A 97 45.17 -11.92 6.53
N PRO A 98 46.23 -12.21 5.76
CA PRO A 98 47.33 -13.07 6.22
C PRO A 98 48.02 -12.51 7.46
N SER A 99 48.61 -13.39 8.27
CA SER A 99 49.45 -13.00 9.40
C SER A 99 50.78 -12.39 8.92
N GLU A 100 51.12 -11.21 9.43
CA GLU A 100 52.38 -10.54 9.14
C GLU A 100 53.42 -10.83 10.23
N GLN A 101 54.62 -11.24 9.83
CA GLN A 101 55.68 -11.66 10.75
C GLN A 101 56.76 -10.57 10.87
N LEU A 102 57.17 -10.29 12.10
CA LEU A 102 58.16 -9.26 12.45
C LEU A 102 59.23 -9.84 13.40
N ILE A 103 60.48 -9.39 13.25
CA ILE A 103 61.60 -9.82 14.08
C ILE A 103 62.22 -8.60 14.77
N SER A 104 62.70 -8.79 16.00
CA SER A 104 63.37 -7.78 16.82
C SER A 104 64.65 -8.34 17.45
N TYR A 105 65.64 -7.49 17.71
CA TYR A 105 66.98 -7.94 18.12
C TYR A 105 67.04 -8.47 19.56
N SER A 106 66.05 -8.15 20.40
CA SER A 106 66.01 -8.57 21.80
C SER A 106 64.63 -9.06 22.24
N ALA A 107 64.59 -10.03 23.16
CA ALA A 107 63.35 -10.51 23.77
C ALA A 107 62.56 -9.40 24.47
N ALA A 108 63.26 -8.41 25.04
CA ALA A 108 62.67 -7.24 25.67
C ALA A 108 61.98 -6.33 24.65
N GLU A 109 62.61 -6.03 23.51
CA GLU A 109 61.99 -5.27 22.43
C GLU A 109 60.79 -5.99 21.82
N ARG A 110 60.87 -7.32 21.62
CA ARG A 110 59.73 -8.13 21.16
C ARG A 110 58.50 -7.90 22.05
N VAL A 111 58.66 -8.04 23.36
CA VAL A 111 57.56 -7.87 24.31
C VAL A 111 57.07 -6.42 24.35
N ALA A 112 57.97 -5.44 24.29
CA ALA A 112 57.60 -4.02 24.25
C ALA A 112 56.82 -3.65 22.96
N TRP A 113 57.24 -4.14 21.80
CA TRP A 113 56.52 -3.96 20.54
C TRP A 113 55.16 -4.67 20.55
N ALA A 114 55.11 -5.94 20.96
CA ALA A 114 53.87 -6.71 21.07
C ALA A 114 52.83 -6.00 21.96
N GLN A 115 53.24 -5.54 23.15
CA GLN A 115 52.34 -4.82 24.06
C GLN A 115 51.85 -3.48 23.49
N CYS A 116 52.69 -2.73 22.76
CA CYS A 116 52.26 -1.48 22.15
C CYS A 116 51.28 -1.72 20.98
N ILE A 117 51.54 -2.75 20.17
CA ILE A 117 50.70 -3.14 19.02
C ILE A 117 49.33 -3.67 19.49
N GLU A 118 49.29 -4.45 20.58
CA GLU A 118 48.03 -4.92 21.18
C GLU A 118 47.20 -3.76 21.77
N LYS A 119 47.86 -2.82 22.48
CA LYS A 119 47.24 -1.61 23.04
C LYS A 119 46.77 -0.61 21.96
N ALA A 120 47.38 -0.61 20.78
CA ALA A 120 47.03 0.26 19.65
C ALA A 120 45.68 -0.07 18.99
N SER A 121 45.11 -1.24 19.25
CA SER A 121 43.84 -1.68 18.63
C SER A 121 42.63 -0.85 19.09
N SER A 122 41.72 -0.52 18.16
CA SER A 122 40.51 0.27 18.47
C SER A 122 39.65 -0.36 19.57
N TYR A 123 39.65 -1.69 19.69
CA TYR A 123 38.94 -2.39 20.77
C TYR A 123 39.40 -1.96 22.17
N ASN A 124 40.71 -1.78 22.36
CA ASN A 124 41.28 -1.33 23.63
C ASN A 124 41.03 0.16 23.87
N LEU A 125 41.01 0.98 22.81
CA LEU A 125 40.55 2.38 22.89
C LEU A 125 39.07 2.46 23.28
N ASP A 126 38.19 1.63 22.70
CA ASP A 126 36.77 1.55 23.08
C ASP A 126 36.57 1.04 24.51
N LEU A 127 37.45 0.17 25.00
CA LEU A 127 37.45 -0.30 26.39
C LEU A 127 37.86 0.84 27.34
N LEU A 128 38.91 1.59 26.98
CA LEU A 128 39.39 2.75 27.72
C LEU A 128 38.35 3.88 27.72
N ILE A 129 37.71 4.16 26.59
CA ILE A 129 36.62 5.14 26.48
C ILE A 129 35.43 4.74 27.36
N ARG A 130 35.09 3.44 27.43
CA ARG A 130 34.07 2.95 28.38
C ARG A 130 34.52 3.11 29.83
N HIS A 131 35.76 2.75 30.17
CA HIS A 131 36.29 2.90 31.54
C HIS A 131 36.34 4.37 31.98
N LEU A 132 36.78 5.28 31.11
CA LEU A 132 36.80 6.72 31.38
C LEU A 132 35.39 7.30 31.50
N LYS A 133 34.43 6.87 30.67
CA LYS A 133 33.01 7.22 30.85
C LYS A 133 32.45 6.69 32.18
N GLU A 134 32.81 5.48 32.58
CA GLU A 134 32.42 4.91 33.88
C GLU A 134 33.06 5.67 35.06
N GLN A 135 34.30 6.13 34.94
CA GLN A 135 34.94 6.98 35.96
C GLN A 135 34.31 8.37 36.03
N ILE A 136 33.99 9.01 34.89
CA ILE A 136 33.24 10.28 34.85
C ILE A 136 31.86 10.10 35.49
N ARG A 137 31.17 8.98 35.22
CA ARG A 137 29.88 8.65 35.84
C ARG A 137 29.98 8.42 37.36
N LYS A 138 31.13 7.92 37.84
CA LYS A 138 31.40 7.72 39.27
C LYS A 138 31.81 9.00 39.99
N SER A 139 32.57 9.90 39.34
CA SER A 139 32.91 11.22 39.91
C SER A 139 31.75 12.22 39.87
N GLN A 140 30.65 11.89 39.19
CA GLN A 140 29.38 12.63 39.22
C GLN A 140 28.44 12.20 40.36
N VAL A 141 28.86 11.30 41.27
CA VAL A 141 28.09 10.96 42.48
C VAL A 141 28.44 11.93 43.62
N PRO A 142 27.49 12.72 44.15
CA PRO A 142 27.78 13.72 45.17
C PRO A 142 27.97 13.07 46.56
N GLY A 143 29.23 12.95 47.00
CA GLY A 143 29.55 12.30 48.28
C GLY A 143 31.04 12.11 48.58
N GLY A 144 31.90 13.06 48.19
CA GLY A 144 33.35 12.98 48.43
C GLY A 144 33.96 14.35 48.66
N VAL A 145 34.89 14.45 49.63
CA VAL A 145 35.53 15.72 50.02
C VAL A 145 36.46 16.22 48.91
N ALA A 146 36.39 17.52 48.61
CA ALA A 146 37.27 18.15 47.64
C ALA A 146 38.73 18.13 48.11
N ASN A 147 39.63 17.66 47.24
CA ASN A 147 41.07 17.83 47.41
C ASN A 147 41.64 18.68 46.25
N SER A 148 42.57 19.56 46.61
CA SER A 148 43.20 20.54 45.72
C SER A 148 44.33 19.91 44.86
N MET A 149 44.91 20.74 44.00
CA MET A 149 45.96 20.47 42.99
C MET A 149 45.46 19.83 41.68
N GLY A 150 45.97 20.24 40.52
CA GLY A 150 46.91 21.35 40.25
C GLY A 150 47.40 21.30 38.80
N ASN A 151 47.74 22.46 38.22
CA ASN A 151 48.31 22.49 36.86
C ASN A 151 49.72 21.89 36.87
N HIS A 152 49.94 20.82 36.11
CA HIS A 152 51.27 20.45 35.65
C HIS A 152 51.24 19.87 34.23
N ILE A 153 52.18 20.32 33.41
CA ILE A 153 52.42 19.86 32.03
C ILE A 153 53.64 18.92 32.05
N ASP A 154 53.65 17.96 31.11
CA ASP A 154 54.70 16.98 30.81
C ASP A 154 55.36 16.26 32.02
N LEU A 155 55.01 14.98 32.17
CA LEU A 155 55.98 13.88 32.34
C LEU A 155 55.26 12.54 32.10
N GLY A 156 55.91 11.62 31.39
CA GLY A 156 55.37 10.29 31.14
C GLY A 156 55.81 9.29 32.21
N MET A 157 54.88 8.50 32.76
CA MET A 157 55.16 7.32 33.59
C MET A 157 54.22 6.15 33.22
N PRO A 158 54.65 4.89 33.38
CA PRO A 158 53.93 3.74 32.83
C PRO A 158 52.86 3.19 33.79
N MET A 159 51.76 2.68 33.23
CA MET A 159 50.87 1.77 33.94
C MET A 159 51.21 0.31 33.63
N MET A 160 51.83 -0.36 34.60
CA MET A 160 51.68 -1.81 34.80
C MET A 160 50.93 -2.03 36.12
N LEU A 161 49.82 -2.76 36.06
CA LEU A 161 49.21 -3.41 37.21
C LEU A 161 48.79 -4.84 36.79
N PRO A 162 48.71 -5.81 37.73
CA PRO A 162 48.60 -7.22 37.37
C PRO A 162 47.23 -7.63 36.83
N ILE A 163 47.22 -8.64 35.97
CA ILE A 163 46.00 -9.39 35.61
C ILE A 163 46.02 -10.67 36.43
N GLU A 164 45.24 -10.72 37.51
CA GLU A 164 44.89 -11.99 38.16
C GLU A 164 43.73 -12.64 37.40
N ALA A 165 43.87 -13.93 37.08
CA ALA A 165 42.92 -14.66 36.25
C ALA A 165 41.94 -15.47 37.12
N ALA A 166 40.67 -15.10 37.10
CA ALA A 166 39.57 -15.93 37.58
C ALA A 166 38.87 -16.66 36.41
N PRO A 167 38.49 -17.95 36.55
CA PRO A 167 37.97 -18.74 35.44
C PRO A 167 36.54 -18.34 35.05
N VAL A 168 36.25 -18.38 33.75
CA VAL A 168 34.92 -18.11 33.20
C VAL A 168 34.00 -19.31 33.40
N GLN A 169 32.96 -19.16 34.22
CA GLN A 169 31.75 -19.97 34.07
C GLN A 169 30.79 -19.31 33.07
N GLN A 170 30.25 -20.11 32.16
CA GLN A 170 29.32 -19.64 31.14
C GLN A 170 27.90 -19.55 31.70
N GLN A 171 27.34 -18.34 31.80
CA GLN A 171 25.90 -18.15 31.86
C GLN A 171 25.43 -17.13 30.81
N THR A 172 24.40 -17.50 30.08
CA THR A 172 23.93 -16.84 28.86
C THR A 172 22.79 -15.86 29.14
N SER A 173 23.13 -14.58 29.33
CA SER A 173 22.13 -13.52 29.51
C SER A 173 22.60 -12.12 29.06
N ARG A 174 23.18 -12.02 27.84
CA ARG A 174 23.41 -10.71 27.21
C ARG A 174 22.10 -10.09 26.72
N GLN A 175 21.34 -9.48 27.63
CA GLN A 175 20.52 -8.33 27.25
C GLN A 175 21.46 -7.27 26.69
N CYS A 176 21.36 -7.02 25.38
CA CYS A 176 22.13 -5.98 24.74
C CYS A 176 21.57 -4.64 25.22
N GLN A 177 22.37 -3.82 25.92
CA GLN A 177 22.00 -2.44 26.20
C GLN A 177 21.76 -1.74 24.86
N GLN A 178 20.51 -1.39 24.61
CA GLN A 178 20.12 -0.66 23.42
C GLN A 178 20.85 0.70 23.42
N PRO A 179 21.21 1.26 22.24
CA PRO A 179 21.48 2.69 22.18
C PRO A 179 20.25 3.42 22.74
N ALA A 180 20.47 4.45 23.56
CA ALA A 180 19.42 5.11 24.33
C ALA A 180 18.17 5.37 23.48
N GLU A 181 17.01 4.94 23.97
CA GLU A 181 15.73 5.10 23.27
C GLU A 181 15.53 6.58 22.90
N GLU A 182 15.50 6.87 21.60
CA GLU A 182 14.94 8.14 21.12
C GLU A 182 13.51 8.20 21.66
N ALA A 183 13.13 9.35 22.23
CA ALA A 183 11.84 9.51 22.92
C ALA A 183 10.67 9.04 22.05
N PRO A 184 9.60 8.47 22.65
CA PRO A 184 8.46 7.95 21.90
C PRO A 184 7.97 8.99 20.90
N ILE A 185 7.78 8.53 19.65
CA ILE A 185 7.46 9.39 18.52
C ILE A 185 6.05 9.94 18.73
N GLU A 186 5.96 11.19 19.17
CA GLU A 186 4.70 11.91 19.32
C GLU A 186 4.05 12.12 17.94
N ASP A 187 2.76 11.82 17.83
CA ASP A 187 2.00 12.00 16.59
C ASP A 187 1.81 13.49 16.31
N ILE A 188 2.52 14.00 15.30
CA ILE A 188 2.48 15.41 14.90
C ILE A 188 1.09 15.73 14.33
N ASP A 189 0.29 16.51 15.07
CA ASP A 189 -0.93 17.09 14.53
C ASP A 189 -0.57 18.16 13.48
N LEU A 190 -1.01 17.94 12.24
CA LEU A 190 -0.81 18.86 11.11
C LEU A 190 -1.73 20.08 11.17
N SER A 191 -2.73 20.07 12.06
CA SER A 191 -3.64 21.19 12.31
C SER A 191 -3.21 22.08 13.48
N GLU A 192 -2.22 21.65 14.29
CA GLU A 192 -1.70 22.45 15.40
C GLU A 192 -0.84 23.62 14.89
N LEU A 193 -1.19 24.84 15.29
CA LEU A 193 -0.33 26.01 15.10
C LEU A 193 0.83 25.98 16.12
N PRO A 194 2.10 26.03 15.68
CA PRO A 194 3.24 26.08 16.59
C PRO A 194 3.27 27.41 17.37
N ILE A 195 3.93 27.40 18.53
CA ILE A 195 4.20 28.60 19.34
C ILE A 195 5.03 29.59 18.52
N CYS A 196 6.11 29.09 17.90
CA CYS A 196 6.91 29.82 16.91
C CYS A 196 7.74 28.87 16.04
N GLU A 197 8.26 29.44 14.95
CA GLU A 197 9.31 28.90 14.08
C GLU A 197 10.53 29.82 14.15
N THR A 198 11.74 29.25 14.25
CA THR A 198 12.98 30.02 14.41
C THR A 198 14.05 29.54 13.43
N ALA A 199 14.66 30.49 12.71
CA ALA A 199 15.87 30.30 11.89
C ALA A 199 17.11 30.75 12.68
N LEU A 200 18.27 30.20 12.32
CA LEU A 200 19.52 30.39 13.03
C LEU A 200 20.63 30.91 12.12
N SER A 201 21.45 31.83 12.63
CA SER A 201 22.80 32.07 12.13
C SER A 201 23.76 32.19 13.32
N CYS A 202 25.06 31.99 13.08
CA CYS A 202 26.09 32.33 14.07
C CYS A 202 27.10 33.28 13.45
N ASP A 203 27.79 34.05 14.29
CA ASP A 203 28.74 35.08 13.84
C ASP A 203 30.02 35.09 14.69
N SER A 204 31.15 35.41 14.03
CA SER A 204 32.50 35.49 14.63
C SER A 204 33.06 34.22 15.28
N LEU A 205 32.47 33.03 15.03
CA LEU A 205 32.90 31.75 15.61
C LEU A 205 34.43 31.52 15.54
N PRO A 206 35.07 30.88 16.54
CA PRO A 206 36.52 30.71 16.57
C PRO A 206 37.02 29.73 15.50
N SER A 207 38.18 30.05 14.89
CA SER A 207 39.02 29.06 14.21
C SER A 207 39.72 28.17 15.23
N ASP A 208 40.22 27.02 14.80
CA ASP A 208 41.09 26.19 15.65
C ASP A 208 42.53 26.71 15.75
N ALA A 209 43.35 26.07 16.58
CA ALA A 209 44.74 26.45 16.83
C ALA A 209 45.68 26.30 15.61
N LEU A 210 45.21 25.73 14.51
CA LEU A 210 45.92 25.64 13.23
C LEU A 210 45.34 26.63 12.19
N GLY A 211 44.47 27.55 12.62
CA GLY A 211 43.81 28.54 11.76
C GLY A 211 42.67 27.99 10.90
N ARG A 212 42.33 26.69 11.03
CA ARG A 212 41.25 26.08 10.24
C ARG A 212 39.89 26.62 10.70
N LEU A 213 39.12 27.08 9.72
CA LEU A 213 37.74 27.57 9.90
C LEU A 213 36.84 26.40 10.35
N PRO A 214 35.90 26.63 11.30
CA PRO A 214 35.06 25.57 11.84
C PRO A 214 34.06 25.04 10.82
N THR A 215 33.54 23.82 11.02
CA THR A 215 32.39 23.28 10.26
C THR A 215 31.19 23.22 11.21
N PRO A 216 30.50 24.35 11.43
CA PRO A 216 29.51 24.48 12.49
C PRO A 216 28.20 23.72 12.21
N GLN A 217 27.63 23.21 13.29
CA GLN A 217 26.25 22.76 13.45
C GLN A 217 25.68 23.36 14.74
N VAL A 218 24.39 23.69 14.78
CA VAL A 218 23.70 24.01 16.04
C VAL A 218 22.79 22.86 16.43
N ILE A 219 22.90 22.42 17.68
CA ILE A 219 22.00 21.47 18.33
C ILE A 219 21.17 22.24 19.35
N CYS A 220 19.86 22.24 19.20
CA CYS A 220 18.92 22.78 20.18
C CYS A 220 18.50 21.66 21.13
N SER A 221 18.80 21.84 22.41
CA SER A 221 18.31 21.00 23.49
C SER A 221 17.29 21.75 24.35
N PHE A 222 16.39 21.02 25.00
CA PHE A 222 15.43 21.58 25.95
C PHE A 222 15.53 20.90 27.32
N LEU A 223 15.11 21.63 28.36
CA LEU A 223 14.98 21.12 29.71
C LEU A 223 13.52 20.69 29.96
N PRO A 224 13.25 19.40 30.25
CA PRO A 224 11.88 18.93 30.49
C PRO A 224 11.25 19.58 31.75
N PRO A 225 9.98 20.03 31.68
CA PRO A 225 9.30 20.59 32.84
C PRO A 225 9.19 19.57 33.98
N GLY A 226 9.34 20.04 35.22
CA GLY A 226 9.35 19.18 36.42
C GLY A 226 10.71 18.58 36.78
N SER A 227 11.75 18.72 35.95
CA SER A 227 13.12 18.40 36.37
C SER A 227 13.70 19.53 37.24
N GLY A 228 14.12 19.19 38.46
CA GLY A 228 14.74 20.14 39.40
C GLY A 228 16.09 20.67 38.90
N GLU A 229 16.46 21.88 39.31
CA GLU A 229 17.56 22.63 38.69
C GLU A 229 18.91 21.92 38.74
N ASP A 230 19.20 21.17 39.81
CA ASP A 230 20.47 20.45 40.02
C ASP A 230 20.54 19.06 39.36
N ALA A 231 19.48 18.58 38.71
CA ALA A 231 19.40 17.20 38.18
C ALA A 231 18.87 17.09 36.73
N GLY A 232 18.63 18.22 36.06
CA GLY A 232 17.94 18.24 34.76
C GLY A 232 18.78 17.76 33.57
N LEU A 233 18.47 16.55 33.07
CA LEU A 233 19.03 16.04 31.81
C LEU A 233 18.42 16.77 30.60
N TRP A 234 19.24 17.54 29.91
CA TRP A 234 18.90 18.18 28.64
C TRP A 234 18.61 17.12 27.55
N ARG A 235 17.46 17.22 26.89
CA ARG A 235 17.10 16.38 25.74
C ARG A 235 17.35 17.14 24.44
N GLU A 236 17.81 16.47 23.37
CA GLU A 236 17.85 17.08 22.04
C GLU A 236 16.41 17.26 21.50
N HIS A 237 16.15 18.42 20.88
CA HIS A 237 14.91 18.69 20.14
C HIS A 237 15.16 18.67 18.63
N ALA A 238 16.15 19.44 18.17
CA ALA A 238 16.42 19.66 16.75
C ALA A 238 17.89 20.00 16.49
N ARG A 239 18.33 19.82 15.24
CA ARG A 239 19.67 20.16 14.76
C ARG A 239 19.62 20.84 13.40
N THR A 240 20.55 21.75 13.14
CA THR A 240 20.73 22.36 11.81
C THR A 240 21.44 21.41 10.85
N GLU A 241 21.53 21.79 9.57
CA GLU A 241 22.52 21.23 8.66
C GLU A 241 23.96 21.63 9.02
N LEU A 242 24.93 21.07 8.29
CA LEU A 242 26.37 21.37 8.45
C LEU A 242 26.79 22.43 7.42
N GLN A 243 27.23 23.60 7.89
CA GLN A 243 27.84 24.60 7.02
C GLN A 243 29.37 24.40 6.96
N GLU A 244 29.97 24.47 5.77
CA GLU A 244 31.39 24.13 5.58
C GLU A 244 32.31 25.31 5.88
N ARG A 245 33.33 25.10 6.72
CA ARG A 245 34.53 25.97 6.84
C ARG A 245 34.19 27.47 6.95
N THR A 246 33.23 27.84 7.80
CA THR A 246 32.74 29.22 7.92
C THR A 246 32.68 29.69 9.37
N ARG A 247 33.03 30.96 9.60
CA ARG A 247 32.89 31.64 10.90
C ARG A 247 31.55 32.36 11.07
N THR A 248 30.77 32.45 9.99
CA THR A 248 29.48 33.15 9.91
C THR A 248 28.45 32.27 9.19
N PRO A 249 28.08 31.09 9.76
CA PRO A 249 27.08 30.21 9.15
C PRO A 249 25.68 30.82 9.18
N GLN A 250 24.96 30.73 8.07
CA GLN A 250 23.51 30.90 8.01
C GLN A 250 22.90 29.52 7.78
N PHE A 251 21.92 29.13 8.59
CA PHE A 251 21.30 27.81 8.51
C PHE A 251 19.93 27.90 7.83
N LEU A 252 19.71 27.00 6.87
CA LEU A 252 18.46 26.93 6.11
C LEU A 252 17.36 26.17 6.87
N CYS A 253 17.74 25.18 7.68
CA CYS A 253 16.80 24.45 8.54
C CYS A 253 16.25 25.34 9.66
N THR A 254 14.92 25.37 9.83
CA THR A 254 14.26 26.03 10.97
C THR A 254 13.86 25.03 12.05
N MET A 255 13.71 25.55 13.28
CA MET A 255 13.22 24.81 14.44
C MET A 255 11.82 25.30 14.79
N ARG A 256 10.87 24.38 14.94
CA ARG A 256 9.48 24.67 15.35
C ARG A 256 9.25 24.16 16.77
N PHE A 257 8.45 24.89 17.53
CA PHE A 257 8.09 24.53 18.91
C PHE A 257 6.56 24.43 19.01
N GLN A 258 6.06 23.27 19.39
CA GLN A 258 4.62 22.93 19.44
C GLN A 258 4.21 22.61 20.88
N ARG A 259 2.95 22.91 21.26
CA ARG A 259 2.44 22.63 22.60
C ARG A 259 2.26 21.13 22.83
N SER A 260 1.94 20.38 21.78
CA SER A 260 1.92 18.91 21.79
C SER A 260 3.24 18.32 22.31
N GLY A 261 4.38 18.79 21.80
CA GLY A 261 5.73 18.38 22.23
C GLY A 261 6.17 18.89 23.60
N GLY A 262 5.24 19.23 24.50
CA GLY A 262 5.53 19.69 25.86
C GLY A 262 6.19 21.06 25.97
N PHE A 263 6.21 21.86 24.89
CA PHE A 263 6.79 23.20 24.92
C PHE A 263 5.82 24.25 25.50
N SER A 264 6.39 25.14 26.30
CA SER A 264 5.70 26.23 27.00
C SER A 264 6.61 27.46 27.06
N SER A 265 6.07 28.64 27.31
CA SER A 265 6.88 29.87 27.40
C SER A 265 7.93 29.84 28.52
N SER A 266 7.77 28.96 29.53
CA SER A 266 8.76 28.70 30.59
C SER A 266 9.79 27.61 30.27
N THR A 267 9.66 26.88 29.16
CA THR A 267 10.64 25.85 28.74
C THR A 267 11.99 26.50 28.46
N ARG A 268 13.06 26.04 29.14
CA ARG A 268 14.44 26.47 28.88
C ARG A 268 15.01 25.73 27.67
N LEU A 269 15.66 26.48 26.78
CA LEU A 269 16.32 26.00 25.57
C LEU A 269 17.82 26.32 25.63
N ARG A 270 18.65 25.39 25.14
CA ARG A 270 20.10 25.53 25.01
C ARG A 270 20.50 25.28 23.55
N PHE A 271 21.02 26.30 22.89
CA PHE A 271 21.58 26.20 21.55
C PHE A 271 23.10 25.96 21.67
N SER A 272 23.54 24.75 21.35
CA SER A 272 24.94 24.33 21.43
C SER A 272 25.58 24.31 20.05
N VAL A 273 26.64 25.07 19.84
CA VAL A 273 27.36 25.16 18.56
C VAL A 273 28.53 24.18 18.55
N MET A 274 28.52 23.26 17.60
CA MET A 274 29.46 22.14 17.47
C MET A 274 30.27 22.27 16.18
N ASP A 275 31.59 22.09 16.24
CA ASP A 275 32.49 22.05 15.10
C ASP A 275 32.74 20.60 14.69
N VAL A 276 32.12 20.16 13.58
CA VAL A 276 32.16 18.78 13.11
C VAL A 276 33.46 18.51 12.35
N ARG A 277 34.42 17.86 13.03
CA ARG A 277 35.73 17.52 12.50
C ARG A 277 35.69 16.39 11.49
N GLU A 278 34.81 15.41 11.66
CA GLU A 278 34.65 14.30 10.73
C GLU A 278 33.19 13.85 10.60
N ARG A 279 32.66 13.85 9.37
CA ARG A 279 31.25 13.51 9.10
C ARG A 279 30.93 12.01 9.16
N LEU A 280 31.89 11.13 8.89
CA LEU A 280 31.63 9.69 8.83
C LEU A 280 31.37 9.10 10.22
N THR A 281 32.20 9.49 11.19
CA THR A 281 32.13 9.17 12.62
C THR A 281 31.24 10.12 13.44
N GLN A 282 30.86 11.28 12.86
CA GLN A 282 30.19 12.40 13.55
C GLN A 282 31.04 13.01 14.68
N THR A 283 32.38 12.86 14.62
CA THR A 283 33.30 13.45 15.58
C THR A 283 33.22 14.98 15.53
N SER A 284 32.82 15.59 16.64
CA SER A 284 32.59 17.02 16.78
C SER A 284 33.12 17.56 18.11
N LEU A 285 33.39 18.86 18.17
CA LEU A 285 33.87 19.57 19.36
C LEU A 285 32.92 20.71 19.71
N PRO A 286 32.50 20.91 20.97
CA PRO A 286 31.72 22.08 21.35
C PRO A 286 32.56 23.35 21.23
N LEU A 287 32.05 24.35 20.51
CA LEU A 287 32.62 25.69 20.48
C LEU A 287 32.11 26.50 21.68
N GLY A 288 30.79 26.50 21.89
CA GLY A 288 30.10 27.14 23.00
C GLY A 288 28.59 27.00 22.88
N TYR A 289 27.85 27.57 23.81
CA TYR A 289 26.38 27.48 23.87
C TYR A 289 25.74 28.79 24.34
N ALA A 290 24.45 28.97 24.03
CA ALA A 290 23.61 30.02 24.58
C ALA A 290 22.33 29.40 25.17
N GLU A 291 21.79 30.02 26.23
CA GLU A 291 20.55 29.59 26.89
C GLU A 291 19.52 30.71 26.92
N VAL A 292 18.24 30.36 26.73
CA VAL A 292 17.11 31.28 26.65
C VAL A 292 15.80 30.53 26.95
N SER A 293 14.78 31.21 27.49
CA SER A 293 13.43 30.64 27.61
C SER A 293 12.65 30.80 26.31
N LEU A 294 11.79 29.84 25.98
CA LEU A 294 10.97 29.91 24.76
C LEU A 294 10.07 31.17 24.73
N GLY A 295 9.59 31.65 25.89
CA GLY A 295 8.86 32.91 26.00
C GLY A 295 9.65 34.13 25.53
N ALA A 296 10.94 34.22 25.86
CA ALA A 296 11.78 35.32 25.39
C ALA A 296 12.00 35.28 23.86
N ILE A 297 12.07 34.09 23.27
CA ILE A 297 12.07 33.89 21.80
C ILE A 297 10.71 34.29 21.20
N GLN A 298 9.59 33.98 21.87
CA GLN A 298 8.24 34.31 21.42
C GLN A 298 7.95 35.82 21.46
N ASP A 299 8.45 36.53 22.46
CA ASP A 299 8.25 37.98 22.64
C ASP A 299 9.02 38.84 21.63
N THR A 300 10.09 38.30 21.03
CA THR A 300 11.01 39.05 20.16
C THR A 300 11.30 38.32 18.86
N SER A 301 10.97 38.94 17.72
CA SER A 301 11.19 38.37 16.38
C SER A 301 12.67 38.25 15.99
N TRP A 302 13.58 38.81 16.78
CA TRP A 302 15.02 38.76 16.56
C TRP A 302 15.78 38.84 17.90
N LEU A 303 16.65 37.88 18.15
CA LEU A 303 17.56 37.84 19.31
C LEU A 303 18.99 37.60 18.84
N HIS A 304 19.95 38.25 19.51
CA HIS A 304 21.38 38.08 19.28
C HIS A 304 22.07 37.80 20.62
N LEU A 305 22.53 36.57 20.80
CA LEU A 305 23.00 36.03 22.08
C LEU A 305 24.50 35.69 22.02
N PRO A 306 25.31 36.07 23.02
CA PRO A 306 26.71 35.68 23.09
C PRO A 306 26.84 34.17 23.39
N LEU A 307 27.73 33.49 22.68
CA LEU A 307 28.04 32.09 22.92
C LEU A 307 29.06 31.94 24.05
N THR A 308 28.66 31.24 25.11
CA THR A 308 29.49 30.95 26.27
C THR A 308 30.28 29.66 26.06
N SER A 309 31.59 29.72 26.24
CA SER A 309 32.50 28.58 26.21
C SER A 309 33.26 28.47 27.54
N PRO A 310 33.75 27.29 27.96
CA PRO A 310 34.70 27.17 29.07
C PRO A 310 36.01 27.97 28.90
N ARG A 311 36.23 28.57 27.71
CA ARG A 311 37.38 29.43 27.38
C ARG A 311 37.02 30.93 27.24
N GLY A 312 35.78 31.34 27.54
CA GLY A 312 35.29 32.71 27.38
C GLY A 312 34.17 32.84 26.34
N GLU A 313 33.92 34.05 25.86
CA GLU A 313 32.97 34.30 24.77
C GLU A 313 33.55 33.83 23.43
N CYS A 314 32.77 33.11 22.63
CA CYS A 314 33.25 32.46 21.39
C CYS A 314 32.43 32.84 20.14
N GLY A 315 32.03 34.11 20.04
CA GLY A 315 31.13 34.62 19.01
C GLY A 315 29.68 34.68 19.46
N PHE A 316 28.77 34.78 18.51
CA PHE A 316 27.34 35.01 18.75
C PHE A 316 26.46 34.02 17.99
N ILE A 317 25.23 33.84 18.46
CA ILE A 317 24.14 33.17 17.74
C ILE A 317 22.95 34.13 17.61
N THR A 318 22.41 34.20 16.40
CA THR A 318 21.24 34.98 16.02
C THR A 318 20.05 34.04 15.87
N LEU A 319 18.94 34.38 16.53
CA LEU A 319 17.65 33.70 16.42
C LEU A 319 16.69 34.66 15.70
N THR A 320 16.20 34.30 14.51
CA THR A 320 15.13 35.04 13.81
C THR A 320 13.85 34.23 13.93
N THR A 321 12.77 34.83 14.44
CA THR A 321 11.57 34.10 14.88
C THR A 321 10.30 34.64 14.25
N TRP A 322 9.45 33.73 13.79
CA TRP A 322 8.09 33.97 13.31
C TRP A 322 7.07 33.28 14.22
N SER A 323 5.96 33.95 14.53
CA SER A 323 4.84 33.40 15.30
C SER A 323 3.51 33.60 14.54
N PRO A 324 2.48 32.76 14.79
CA PRO A 324 1.18 32.92 14.15
C PRO A 324 0.38 34.06 14.80
N ASP A 325 -0.47 34.74 14.03
CA ASP A 325 -1.39 35.75 14.56
C ASP A 325 -2.44 35.11 15.48
N ALA A 326 -2.62 35.65 16.68
CA ALA A 326 -3.58 35.18 17.68
C ALA A 326 -5.05 35.57 17.39
N ALA A 327 -5.39 35.89 16.14
CA ALA A 327 -6.62 36.62 15.78
C ALA A 327 -7.40 36.03 14.58
N VAL A 328 -7.21 34.74 14.28
CA VAL A 328 -7.96 34.03 13.21
C VAL A 328 -8.71 32.84 13.81
N GLU A 329 -9.95 33.09 14.22
CA GLU A 329 -10.93 32.04 14.50
C GLU A 329 -11.18 31.18 13.23
N PRO A 330 -11.32 29.84 13.35
CA PRO A 330 -11.44 28.94 12.21
C PRO A 330 -12.86 28.99 11.59
N GLY A 331 -13.13 30.00 10.77
CA GLY A 331 -14.43 30.12 10.09
C GLY A 331 -14.56 31.11 8.92
N GLN A 332 -13.60 31.99 8.66
CA GLN A 332 -13.73 32.99 7.57
C GLN A 332 -13.05 32.54 6.27
N THR A 333 -13.87 32.15 5.29
CA THR A 333 -13.47 32.06 3.89
C THR A 333 -13.46 33.47 3.27
N GLY A 334 -12.36 33.85 2.59
CA GLY A 334 -12.32 35.15 1.90
C GLY A 334 -10.95 35.57 1.38
N ASN A 335 -10.85 35.80 0.07
CA ASN A 335 -9.73 36.51 -0.56
C ASN A 335 -9.85 38.03 -0.30
N GLY A 336 -9.50 38.46 0.92
CA GLY A 336 -9.52 39.87 1.32
C GLY A 336 -8.28 40.27 2.12
N PRO A 337 -7.76 41.51 2.00
CA PRO A 337 -6.63 41.96 2.78
C PRO A 337 -7.04 42.15 4.26
N PRO A 338 -6.25 41.68 5.24
CA PRO A 338 -6.56 41.87 6.64
C PRO A 338 -6.46 43.35 7.02
N ARG A 339 -7.55 43.91 7.55
CA ARG A 339 -7.56 45.28 8.08
C ARG A 339 -6.67 45.38 9.32
N SER A 340 -5.90 46.45 9.43
CA SER A 340 -5.14 46.77 10.64
C SER A 340 -6.08 47.19 11.77
N SER A 341 -5.94 46.58 12.95
CA SER A 341 -6.74 46.88 14.15
C SER A 341 -5.82 47.17 15.35
N THR A 342 -5.16 48.34 15.32
CA THR A 342 -4.31 48.82 16.42
C THR A 342 -5.16 49.42 17.56
N GLN A 343 -6.03 48.63 18.19
CA GLN A 343 -6.91 49.10 19.26
C GLN A 343 -7.05 48.11 20.43
N PHE A 344 -6.71 48.61 21.62
CA PHE A 344 -7.10 48.21 22.98
C PHE A 344 -7.07 46.72 23.40
N PHE A 345 -6.14 46.43 24.33
CA PHE A 345 -6.40 45.51 25.44
C PHE A 345 -6.54 46.34 26.71
N ASP A 346 -7.76 46.47 27.24
CA ASP A 346 -8.02 47.16 28.50
C ASP A 346 -9.35 46.66 29.13
N ALA A 347 -9.31 45.55 29.89
CA ALA A 347 -10.43 45.04 30.70
C ALA A 347 -10.06 43.84 31.60
N ALA A 348 -9.55 44.09 32.81
CA ALA A 348 -9.80 43.28 34.02
C ALA A 348 -9.12 43.95 35.25
N GLY A 349 -9.80 44.27 36.36
CA GLY A 349 -11.24 44.19 36.64
C GLY A 349 -11.49 44.12 38.15
N GLY A 350 -12.12 45.15 38.72
CA GLY A 350 -12.45 45.23 40.15
C GLY A 350 -12.07 46.58 40.77
N GLY A 351 -13.01 47.24 41.45
CA GLY A 351 -12.79 48.50 42.16
C GLY A 351 -12.87 48.34 43.67
N GLY A 352 -12.26 49.26 44.43
CA GLY A 352 -12.35 49.26 45.88
C GLY A 352 -11.50 50.30 46.61
N ALA A 353 -12.16 51.37 47.08
CA ALA A 353 -11.67 52.34 48.06
C ALA A 353 -10.45 53.22 47.68
N ALA A 354 -10.22 54.26 48.48
CA ALA A 354 -9.21 55.29 48.27
C ALA A 354 -8.29 55.43 49.51
N GLY A 355 -7.06 55.89 49.28
CA GLY A 355 -6.11 56.23 50.34
C GLY A 355 -4.85 56.86 49.75
N ALA A 356 -4.49 58.08 50.19
CA ALA A 356 -3.29 58.78 49.77
C ALA A 356 -2.20 58.70 50.85
N GLY A 357 -0.92 58.57 50.46
CA GLY A 357 0.18 58.60 51.41
C GLY A 357 1.56 58.34 50.79
N ASN A 358 2.49 59.28 50.99
CA ASN A 358 3.92 59.13 50.67
C ASN A 358 4.58 58.05 51.54
N LEU A 359 5.62 57.36 51.03
CA LEU A 359 7.02 57.50 51.50
C LEU A 359 7.96 56.50 50.79
N ALA A 360 9.27 56.61 51.05
CA ALA A 360 10.33 55.87 50.36
C ALA A 360 11.23 55.06 51.31
N ALA A 361 11.60 53.85 50.86
CA ALA A 361 12.79 53.09 51.26
C ALA A 361 13.18 52.21 50.04
N ALA A 362 14.41 52.12 49.53
CA ALA A 362 15.71 51.92 50.18
C ALA A 362 15.89 50.47 50.70
N GLY A 363 16.34 49.56 49.81
CA GLY A 363 16.60 48.16 50.13
C GLY A 363 17.44 47.44 49.05
N THR A 364 18.53 46.82 49.48
CA THR A 364 19.46 45.94 48.72
C THR A 364 18.76 44.72 48.09
N GLY A 365 19.23 44.10 47.00
CA GLY A 365 20.41 44.37 46.16
C GLY A 365 21.13 43.09 45.70
N VAL A 366 20.89 42.61 44.47
CA VAL A 366 21.57 41.45 43.85
C VAL A 366 21.86 41.75 42.36
N PRO A 367 23.06 41.47 41.81
CA PRO A 367 23.46 41.93 40.48
C PRO A 367 22.98 40.99 39.35
N GLY A 368 21.76 41.20 38.84
CA GLY A 368 21.33 40.62 37.57
C GLY A 368 22.21 41.10 36.40
N ARG A 369 22.77 40.17 35.60
CA ARG A 369 23.59 40.49 34.42
C ARG A 369 22.79 41.34 33.44
N ARG A 370 23.25 42.57 33.18
CA ARG A 370 22.59 43.51 32.26
C ARG A 370 22.77 43.07 30.81
N ALA A 371 21.70 42.53 30.20
CA ALA A 371 21.60 42.46 28.74
C ALA A 371 21.63 43.89 28.15
N HIS A 372 22.43 44.10 27.09
CA HIS A 372 22.74 45.45 26.61
C HIS A 372 21.60 46.06 25.77
N ARG A 373 20.64 46.73 26.42
CA ARG A 373 19.62 47.56 25.72
C ARG A 373 20.29 48.76 25.03
N ARG A 374 20.68 48.64 23.75
CA ARG A 374 21.06 49.81 22.92
C ARG A 374 20.86 49.67 21.40
N THR A 375 19.63 49.39 20.98
CA THR A 375 19.19 49.45 19.56
C THR A 375 17.86 50.23 19.41
N GLN A 376 17.86 51.51 19.74
CA GLN A 376 16.76 52.42 19.36
C GLN A 376 16.96 52.93 17.92
N SER A 377 16.46 52.18 16.94
CA SER A 377 16.33 52.65 15.54
C SER A 377 15.47 51.76 14.62
N LEU A 378 14.93 50.63 15.10
CA LEU A 378 13.98 49.79 14.35
C LEU A 378 12.56 49.89 14.94
N PRO A 379 11.51 49.95 14.10
CA PRO A 379 10.13 50.08 14.57
C PRO A 379 9.64 48.81 15.28
N PRO A 380 8.75 48.94 16.28
CA PRO A 380 8.20 47.77 16.98
C PRO A 380 7.34 46.93 16.04
N LYS A 381 7.70 45.65 15.89
CA LYS A 381 6.98 44.64 15.10
C LYS A 381 6.71 45.07 13.64
N LEU A 382 7.77 45.07 12.83
CA LEU A 382 7.63 44.65 11.43
C LEU A 382 6.96 43.26 11.43
N GLY A 383 5.74 43.17 10.89
CA GLY A 383 4.83 42.05 11.10
C GLY A 383 5.18 40.79 10.31
N VAL A 384 6.28 40.11 10.65
CA VAL A 384 6.73 38.87 10.00
C VAL A 384 5.89 37.69 10.49
N LYS A 385 4.82 37.37 9.76
CA LYS A 385 3.83 36.36 10.14
C LYS A 385 4.33 34.94 9.86
N LEU A 386 4.08 34.01 10.78
CA LEU A 386 4.22 32.58 10.48
C LEU A 386 2.98 32.09 9.73
N PHE A 387 3.14 31.83 8.43
CA PHE A 387 2.11 31.17 7.63
C PHE A 387 2.21 29.65 7.80
N VAL A 388 1.10 29.02 8.16
CA VAL A 388 0.95 27.56 8.23
C VAL A 388 -0.04 27.14 7.13
N PRO A 389 0.28 26.17 6.26
CA PRO A 389 -0.65 25.69 5.26
C PRO A 389 -1.86 25.02 5.92
N GLN A 390 -3.07 25.32 5.46
CA GLN A 390 -4.25 24.55 5.85
C GLN A 390 -4.14 23.14 5.26
N GLN A 391 -3.94 22.15 6.13
CA GLN A 391 -3.81 20.73 5.77
C GLN A 391 -5.07 19.91 6.11
N CYS A 392 -6.20 20.61 6.24
CA CYS A 392 -7.52 20.07 6.53
C CYS A 392 -7.84 18.88 5.61
N GLY A 393 -8.18 17.73 6.20
CA GLY A 393 -8.54 16.51 5.47
C GLY A 393 -7.39 15.51 5.25
N LEU A 394 -6.12 15.92 5.23
CA LEU A 394 -4.98 15.00 5.00
C LEU A 394 -4.93 13.85 6.01
N GLN A 395 -5.15 14.12 7.30
CA GLN A 395 -5.15 13.10 8.37
C GLN A 395 -6.25 12.04 8.20
N ARG A 396 -7.27 12.29 7.36
CA ARG A 396 -8.34 11.32 7.06
C ARG A 396 -7.91 10.26 6.04
N VAL A 397 -6.94 10.57 5.17
CA VAL A 397 -6.39 9.67 4.14
C VAL A 397 -4.96 9.19 4.43
N CYS A 398 -4.20 9.93 5.24
CA CYS A 398 -2.81 9.67 5.60
C CYS A 398 -2.58 9.55 7.12
N VAL A 399 -1.42 9.00 7.49
CA VAL A 399 -0.93 8.80 8.87
C VAL A 399 0.58 9.04 8.99
N ASN A 400 1.09 8.98 10.23
CA ASN A 400 2.51 8.97 10.60
C ASN A 400 3.35 10.12 9.99
N PRO A 401 2.86 11.38 10.02
CA PRO A 401 3.55 12.52 9.41
C PRO A 401 4.96 12.73 9.95
N ARG A 402 5.88 13.12 9.08
CA ARG A 402 7.19 13.69 9.43
C ARG A 402 7.39 14.99 8.67
N LEU A 403 7.77 16.05 9.37
CA LEU A 403 7.72 17.43 8.90
C LEU A 403 9.06 18.12 9.13
N HIS A 404 9.56 18.82 8.11
CA HIS A 404 10.74 19.68 8.19
C HIS A 404 10.44 21.03 7.54
N THR A 405 11.04 22.10 8.04
CA THR A 405 10.80 23.47 7.55
C THR A 405 12.12 24.19 7.29
N TYR A 406 12.10 25.06 6.29
CA TYR A 406 13.27 25.78 5.82
C TYR A 406 12.94 27.23 5.49
N ARG A 407 13.93 28.10 5.65
CA ARG A 407 13.91 29.50 5.20
C ARG A 407 15.00 29.68 4.16
N LEU A 408 14.59 30.04 2.94
CA LEU A 408 15.48 30.26 1.80
C LEU A 408 15.34 31.70 1.32
N HIS A 409 16.35 32.25 0.66
CA HIS A 409 16.31 33.61 0.10
C HIS A 409 16.11 33.57 -1.42
N SER A 410 15.18 34.39 -1.93
CA SER A 410 14.92 34.56 -3.37
C SER A 410 15.93 35.49 -4.05
N SER A 411 15.90 35.53 -5.38
CA SER A 411 16.66 36.48 -6.23
C SER A 411 16.46 37.95 -5.85
N MET A 412 15.27 38.28 -5.35
CA MET A 412 14.86 39.64 -4.97
C MET A 412 15.18 39.97 -3.50
N GLY A 413 15.85 39.08 -2.77
CA GLY A 413 16.17 39.27 -1.35
C GLY A 413 15.00 39.01 -0.39
N ALA A 414 13.86 38.51 -0.90
CA ALA A 414 12.70 38.14 -0.10
C ALA A 414 12.78 36.71 0.42
N ASP A 415 12.22 36.47 1.60
CA ASP A 415 12.10 35.15 2.20
C ASP A 415 11.18 34.21 1.40
N ILE A 416 11.60 32.95 1.34
CA ILE A 416 10.82 31.81 0.88
C ILE A 416 10.65 30.86 2.07
N SER A 417 9.43 30.72 2.55
CA SER A 417 9.03 29.68 3.50
C SER A 417 8.85 28.36 2.76
N VAL A 418 9.45 27.26 3.24
CA VAL A 418 9.27 25.92 2.67
C VAL A 418 8.97 24.91 3.77
N GLN A 419 7.93 24.10 3.59
CA GLN A 419 7.58 22.97 4.45
C GLN A 419 7.59 21.67 3.65
N GLU A 420 8.46 20.73 4.02
CA GLU A 420 8.37 19.34 3.59
C GLU A 420 7.52 18.53 4.57
N THR A 421 6.73 17.59 4.05
CA THR A 421 5.96 16.65 4.87
C THR A 421 5.89 15.29 4.19
N LEU A 422 6.36 14.24 4.87
CA LEU A 422 6.30 12.85 4.44
C LEU A 422 5.17 12.13 5.19
N LEU A 423 4.29 11.49 4.45
CA LEU A 423 3.06 10.86 4.94
C LEU A 423 2.99 9.39 4.49
N GLU A 424 2.39 8.55 5.32
CA GLU A 424 2.04 7.16 4.97
C GLU A 424 0.56 7.10 4.54
N SER A 425 0.23 6.25 3.56
CA SER A 425 -1.14 6.11 3.06
C SER A 425 -1.92 5.08 3.87
N ARG A 426 -3.06 5.46 4.47
CA ARG A 426 -3.98 4.52 5.15
C ARG A 426 -4.48 3.40 4.22
N LEU A 427 -4.41 3.64 2.91
CA LEU A 427 -4.93 2.76 1.87
C LEU A 427 -3.96 1.62 1.51
N CYS A 428 -2.71 1.67 1.96
CA CYS A 428 -1.66 0.71 1.57
C CYS A 428 -2.05 -0.75 1.84
N CYS A 429 -2.73 -1.04 2.95
CA CYS A 429 -3.19 -2.39 3.30
C CYS A 429 -4.66 -2.65 2.94
N LEU A 430 -5.47 -1.60 2.73
CA LEU A 430 -6.91 -1.73 2.47
C LEU A 430 -7.21 -2.14 1.02
N LEU A 431 -6.59 -1.48 0.05
CA LEU A 431 -6.88 -1.68 -1.38
C LEU A 431 -6.45 -3.08 -1.86
N PRO A 432 -5.26 -3.60 -1.47
CA PRO A 432 -4.89 -4.99 -1.75
C PRO A 432 -5.86 -6.01 -1.13
N GLN A 433 -6.42 -5.78 0.05
CA GLN A 433 -7.43 -6.69 0.63
C GLN A 433 -8.73 -6.71 -0.18
N GLN A 434 -9.16 -5.58 -0.76
CA GLN A 434 -10.34 -5.54 -1.62
C GLN A 434 -10.07 -6.28 -2.94
N LEU A 435 -8.93 -6.04 -3.59
CA LEU A 435 -8.53 -6.78 -4.80
C LEU A 435 -8.41 -8.29 -4.56
N LEU A 436 -7.71 -8.68 -3.48
CA LEU A 436 -7.60 -10.09 -3.07
C LEU A 436 -8.98 -10.71 -2.81
N SER A 437 -9.96 -9.96 -2.31
CA SER A 437 -11.32 -10.47 -2.14
C SER A 437 -12.02 -10.74 -3.48
N ILE A 438 -11.83 -9.89 -4.49
CA ILE A 438 -12.35 -10.09 -5.85
C ILE A 438 -11.68 -11.30 -6.52
N TRP A 439 -10.36 -11.44 -6.38
CA TRP A 439 -9.62 -12.57 -6.94
C TRP A 439 -9.96 -13.90 -6.25
N ILE A 440 -9.98 -13.94 -4.90
CA ILE A 440 -10.48 -15.09 -4.12
C ILE A 440 -11.88 -15.49 -4.59
N GLN A 441 -12.79 -14.53 -4.79
CA GLN A 441 -14.13 -14.84 -5.26
C GLN A 441 -14.14 -15.39 -6.70
N ARG A 442 -13.26 -14.92 -7.61
CA ARG A 442 -13.14 -15.51 -8.95
C ARG A 442 -12.54 -16.92 -8.91
N GLU A 443 -11.52 -17.19 -8.09
CA GLU A 443 -10.99 -18.56 -7.97
C GLU A 443 -12.02 -19.51 -7.31
N LYS A 444 -12.80 -19.04 -6.32
CA LYS A 444 -13.96 -19.79 -5.79
C LYS A 444 -14.98 -20.14 -6.88
N GLU A 445 -15.32 -19.19 -7.75
CA GLU A 445 -16.20 -19.47 -8.88
C GLU A 445 -15.58 -20.50 -9.83
N LEU A 446 -14.30 -20.38 -10.18
CA LEU A 446 -13.65 -21.29 -11.12
C LEU A 446 -13.62 -22.73 -10.58
N LEU A 447 -13.47 -22.93 -9.26
CA LEU A 447 -13.65 -24.23 -8.62
C LEU A 447 -15.10 -24.76 -8.73
N GLN A 448 -16.11 -23.90 -8.57
CA GLN A 448 -17.52 -24.26 -8.76
C GLN A 448 -17.87 -24.58 -10.23
N GLU A 449 -17.27 -23.84 -11.17
CA GLU A 449 -17.41 -24.05 -12.61
C GLU A 449 -16.84 -25.44 -12.99
N ILE A 450 -15.67 -25.80 -12.43
CA ILE A 450 -15.04 -27.12 -12.64
C ILE A 450 -15.82 -28.27 -11.96
N SER A 451 -16.30 -28.09 -10.72
CA SER A 451 -17.09 -29.12 -10.03
C SER A 451 -18.46 -29.34 -10.65
N GLY A 452 -19.02 -28.29 -11.27
CA GLY A 452 -20.36 -28.32 -11.87
C GLY A 452 -20.47 -29.12 -13.17
N MET A 453 -19.37 -29.66 -13.69
CA MET A 453 -19.36 -30.54 -14.88
C MET A 453 -19.72 -32.01 -14.59
N GLY A 454 -19.72 -32.41 -13.31
CA GLY A 454 -19.73 -33.83 -12.94
C GLY A 454 -18.34 -34.46 -13.00
N GLU A 455 -18.28 -35.78 -12.84
CA GLU A 455 -17.03 -36.55 -12.91
C GLU A 455 -16.75 -36.97 -14.36
N LEU A 456 -15.50 -36.84 -14.81
CA LEU A 456 -15.06 -37.25 -16.15
C LEU A 456 -14.29 -38.58 -16.12
N SER A 457 -14.24 -39.26 -17.26
CA SER A 457 -13.49 -40.51 -17.48
C SER A 457 -12.13 -40.28 -18.17
N GLY A 458 -11.25 -41.30 -18.14
CA GLY A 458 -9.95 -41.31 -18.83
C GLY A 458 -9.01 -40.14 -18.49
N GLU A 459 -8.19 -39.71 -19.47
CA GLU A 459 -7.31 -38.54 -19.34
C GLU A 459 -8.03 -37.28 -18.84
N TRP A 460 -9.32 -37.10 -19.18
CA TRP A 460 -10.09 -35.92 -18.82
C TRP A 460 -10.32 -35.84 -17.30
N ARG A 461 -10.39 -36.99 -16.60
CA ARG A 461 -10.38 -37.08 -15.14
C ARG A 461 -9.11 -36.44 -14.57
N TRP A 462 -7.94 -36.84 -15.08
CA TRP A 462 -6.65 -36.28 -14.64
C TRP A 462 -6.51 -34.79 -14.97
N ARG A 463 -6.90 -34.35 -16.18
CA ARG A 463 -6.90 -32.92 -16.54
C ARG A 463 -7.83 -32.10 -15.64
N GLN A 464 -9.01 -32.62 -15.30
CA GLN A 464 -9.94 -31.99 -14.37
C GLN A 464 -9.33 -31.86 -12.97
N MET A 465 -8.66 -32.90 -12.47
CA MET A 465 -8.02 -32.88 -11.15
C MET A 465 -6.78 -31.96 -11.13
N ASN A 466 -6.02 -31.84 -12.21
CA ASN A 466 -4.90 -30.90 -12.27
C ASN A 466 -5.35 -29.43 -12.36
N LEU A 467 -6.42 -29.15 -13.12
CA LEU A 467 -7.03 -27.82 -13.17
C LEU A 467 -7.60 -27.41 -11.79
N LEU A 468 -8.15 -28.38 -11.04
CA LEU A 468 -8.63 -28.18 -9.68
C LEU A 468 -7.49 -27.88 -8.68
N GLU A 469 -6.36 -28.60 -8.76
CA GLU A 469 -5.17 -28.35 -7.94
C GLU A 469 -4.61 -26.94 -8.16
N GLU A 470 -4.55 -26.47 -9.41
CA GLU A 470 -4.06 -25.15 -9.79
C GLU A 470 -4.90 -24.02 -9.17
N HIS A 471 -6.25 -24.12 -9.23
CA HIS A 471 -7.13 -23.14 -8.59
C HIS A 471 -7.14 -23.23 -7.06
N LEU A 472 -7.01 -24.43 -6.48
CA LEU A 472 -6.84 -24.58 -5.03
C LEU A 472 -5.53 -23.93 -4.55
N ARG A 473 -4.45 -24.02 -5.34
CA ARG A 473 -3.20 -23.30 -5.06
C ARG A 473 -3.40 -21.79 -5.09
N LEU A 474 -3.97 -21.24 -6.17
CA LEU A 474 -4.24 -19.80 -6.28
C LEU A 474 -5.16 -19.29 -5.16
N LEU A 475 -6.25 -20.02 -4.87
CA LEU A 475 -7.17 -19.69 -3.77
C LEU A 475 -6.45 -19.64 -2.42
N LYS A 476 -5.58 -20.61 -2.13
CA LYS A 476 -4.74 -20.63 -0.92
C LYS A 476 -3.77 -19.45 -0.89
N ASP A 477 -3.02 -19.22 -1.98
CA ASP A 477 -1.99 -18.17 -2.07
C ASP A 477 -2.62 -16.77 -1.87
N TYR A 478 -3.73 -16.46 -2.56
CA TYR A 478 -4.46 -15.20 -2.35
C TYR A 478 -5.06 -15.10 -0.93
N SER A 479 -5.61 -16.18 -0.37
CA SER A 479 -6.21 -16.18 0.97
C SER A 479 -5.17 -15.96 2.07
N GLN A 480 -4.01 -16.60 1.96
CA GLN A 480 -2.90 -16.40 2.88
C GLN A 480 -2.36 -14.97 2.78
N ALA A 481 -2.15 -14.44 1.57
CA ALA A 481 -1.76 -13.04 1.38
C ALA A 481 -2.76 -12.06 2.02
N LYS A 482 -4.08 -12.30 1.86
CA LYS A 482 -5.12 -11.48 2.51
C LYS A 482 -5.02 -11.54 4.04
N GLN A 483 -4.83 -12.72 4.62
CA GLN A 483 -4.66 -12.88 6.07
C GLN A 483 -3.40 -12.17 6.60
N ASN A 484 -2.27 -12.29 5.91
CA ASN A 484 -1.00 -11.65 6.29
C ASN A 484 -1.13 -10.13 6.30
N ILE A 485 -1.79 -9.56 5.29
CA ILE A 485 -2.05 -8.12 5.17
C ILE A 485 -3.05 -7.64 6.23
N GLN A 486 -4.05 -8.47 6.57
CA GLN A 486 -4.96 -8.20 7.68
C GLN A 486 -4.26 -8.18 9.04
N GLN A 487 -3.28 -9.06 9.26
CA GLN A 487 -2.48 -9.03 10.48
C GLN A 487 -1.59 -7.77 10.53
N LEU A 488 -0.87 -7.47 9.45
CA LEU A 488 -0.02 -6.27 9.36
C LEU A 488 -0.80 -4.97 9.63
N ALA A 489 -2.06 -4.90 9.20
CA ALA A 489 -2.94 -3.77 9.46
C ALA A 489 -3.42 -3.69 10.93
N ARG A 490 -3.58 -4.83 11.62
CA ARG A 490 -3.86 -4.87 13.08
C ARG A 490 -2.63 -4.47 13.89
N ASP A 491 -1.44 -4.80 13.41
CA ASP A 491 -0.14 -4.44 14.01
C ASP A 491 0.20 -2.94 13.82
N GLY A 492 -0.71 -2.13 13.26
CA GLY A 492 -0.55 -0.69 13.04
C GLY A 492 0.38 -0.29 11.89
N VAL A 493 0.98 -1.25 11.18
CA VAL A 493 1.99 -0.99 10.15
C VAL A 493 1.33 -0.54 8.84
N SER A 494 1.54 0.74 8.49
CA SER A 494 0.84 1.40 7.38
C SER A 494 1.58 1.35 6.03
N PHE A 495 2.73 0.68 5.91
CA PHE A 495 3.43 0.46 4.64
C PHE A 495 4.40 -0.76 4.66
N LYS A 496 4.67 -1.36 3.50
CA LYS A 496 5.68 -2.43 3.35
C LYS A 496 7.10 -1.85 3.28
N ARG A 497 7.99 -2.20 4.21
CA ARG A 497 9.38 -1.68 4.27
C ARG A 497 10.27 -2.16 3.11
N SER A 498 11.24 -1.34 2.70
CA SER A 498 12.24 -1.64 1.66
C SER A 498 13.13 -2.85 1.96
N THR A 499 13.26 -3.25 3.22
CA THR A 499 13.92 -4.49 3.66
C THR A 499 13.06 -5.71 3.31
N ALA A 500 11.79 -5.68 3.70
CA ALA A 500 10.75 -6.66 3.41
C ALA A 500 10.34 -6.77 1.93
N LYS A 501 10.96 -6.04 0.99
CA LYS A 501 10.54 -6.01 -0.43
C LYS A 501 10.39 -7.40 -1.07
N ALA A 502 11.30 -8.33 -0.76
CA ALA A 502 11.33 -9.70 -1.27
C ALA A 502 10.55 -10.71 -0.40
N GLU A 503 9.76 -10.22 0.56
CA GLU A 503 8.87 -11.03 1.39
C GLU A 503 7.58 -11.35 0.62
N GLU A 504 7.42 -12.62 0.27
CA GLU A 504 6.30 -13.19 -0.48
C GLU A 504 4.97 -13.05 0.29
N ALA A 505 5.01 -13.20 1.62
CA ALA A 505 3.85 -13.04 2.50
C ALA A 505 3.13 -11.68 2.38
N LEU A 506 3.83 -10.64 1.92
CA LEU A 506 3.34 -9.26 1.77
C LEU A 506 3.42 -8.77 0.30
N GLU A 507 3.47 -9.66 -0.69
CA GLU A 507 3.82 -9.27 -2.07
C GLU A 507 2.82 -8.36 -2.78
N PHE A 508 1.54 -8.43 -2.45
CA PHE A 508 0.51 -7.54 -3.02
C PHE A 508 0.58 -6.08 -2.50
N LEU A 509 1.39 -5.80 -1.48
CA LEU A 509 1.56 -4.46 -0.92
C LEU A 509 2.62 -3.65 -1.69
N PRO A 510 2.34 -2.38 -2.07
CA PRO A 510 3.33 -1.52 -2.71
C PRO A 510 4.50 -1.20 -1.76
N VAL A 511 5.72 -1.54 -2.19
CA VAL A 511 6.94 -1.36 -1.39
C VAL A 511 7.19 0.13 -1.15
N ASN A 512 7.34 0.51 0.12
CA ASN A 512 7.74 1.84 0.60
C ASN A 512 6.83 2.99 0.09
N LEU A 513 5.54 2.72 -0.12
CA LEU A 513 4.55 3.72 -0.54
C LEU A 513 4.42 4.87 0.48
N HIS A 514 4.78 6.08 0.07
CA HIS A 514 4.63 7.31 0.84
C HIS A 514 4.20 8.46 -0.07
N VAL A 515 3.54 9.47 0.51
CA VAL A 515 3.36 10.79 -0.11
C VAL A 515 4.46 11.71 0.40
N GLN A 516 5.16 12.40 -0.51
CA GLN A 516 6.05 13.51 -0.21
C GLN A 516 5.36 14.80 -0.66
N ARG A 517 4.93 15.62 0.30
CA ARG A 517 4.33 16.93 0.10
C ARG A 517 5.38 18.02 0.33
N MET A 518 5.46 18.99 -0.56
CA MET A 518 6.15 20.27 -0.34
C MET A 518 5.15 21.40 -0.49
N TRP A 519 5.00 22.20 0.56
CA TRP A 519 4.36 23.52 0.48
C TRP A 519 5.44 24.60 0.48
N ALA A 520 5.24 25.66 -0.31
CA ALA A 520 6.14 26.80 -0.32
C ALA A 520 5.37 28.13 -0.49
N GLN A 521 5.94 29.20 0.06
CA GLN A 521 5.46 30.57 -0.07
C GLN A 521 6.64 31.54 -0.26
N ASN A 522 6.55 32.46 -1.21
CA ASN A 522 7.43 33.63 -1.32
C ASN A 522 6.64 34.87 -0.87
N ASP A 523 7.13 35.54 0.18
CA ASP A 523 6.36 36.57 0.88
C ASP A 523 6.22 37.87 0.08
N THR A 524 7.23 38.26 -0.72
CA THR A 524 7.15 39.46 -1.57
C THR A 524 6.33 39.22 -2.84
N MET A 525 6.33 38.00 -3.39
CA MET A 525 5.48 37.66 -4.52
C MET A 525 4.02 37.40 -4.13
N GLN A 526 3.71 37.24 -2.84
CA GLN A 526 2.45 36.67 -2.33
C GLN A 526 2.07 35.32 -2.99
N ARG A 527 3.05 34.62 -3.57
CA ARG A 527 2.85 33.36 -4.28
C ARG A 527 3.00 32.20 -3.31
N ARG A 528 1.94 31.40 -3.22
CA ARG A 528 1.91 30.09 -2.54
C ARG A 528 1.83 28.98 -3.57
N GLY A 529 2.28 27.79 -3.21
CA GLY A 529 2.10 26.62 -4.06
C GLY A 529 2.37 25.31 -3.32
N LEU A 530 1.88 24.25 -3.93
CA LEU A 530 1.95 22.88 -3.44
C LEU A 530 2.62 21.99 -4.50
N LEU A 531 3.37 20.99 -4.06
CA LEU A 531 3.89 19.90 -4.89
C LEU A 531 3.70 18.61 -4.09
N ASP A 532 2.86 17.71 -4.60
CA ASP A 532 2.70 16.35 -4.07
C ASP A 532 3.36 15.34 -5.01
N VAL A 533 4.19 14.46 -4.46
CA VAL A 533 4.85 13.38 -5.19
C VAL A 533 4.66 12.06 -4.45
N VAL A 534 4.01 11.09 -5.09
CA VAL A 534 3.82 9.75 -4.52
C VAL A 534 5.06 8.90 -4.81
N THR A 535 5.80 8.53 -3.77
CA THR A 535 7.01 7.72 -3.88
C THR A 535 6.70 6.27 -3.59
N VAL A 536 7.06 5.36 -4.51
CA VAL A 536 6.74 3.92 -4.41
C VAL A 536 7.84 3.05 -5.03
N GLY A 537 7.87 1.76 -4.68
CA GLY A 537 8.77 0.77 -5.25
C GLY A 537 8.47 0.48 -6.73
N ALA A 538 9.26 -0.41 -7.33
CA ALA A 538 8.88 -0.99 -8.62
C ALA A 538 7.64 -1.85 -8.45
N PHE A 539 6.69 -1.78 -9.39
CA PHE A 539 5.52 -2.66 -9.40
C PHE A 539 5.95 -4.03 -9.94
N THR A 540 6.17 -5.00 -9.05
CA THR A 540 6.87 -6.26 -9.40
C THR A 540 6.61 -7.40 -8.42
N ARG A 541 6.68 -8.65 -8.91
CA ARG A 541 6.93 -9.82 -8.06
C ARG A 541 8.43 -10.03 -7.89
N TYR A 542 8.89 -10.15 -6.65
CA TYR A 542 10.28 -10.50 -6.36
C TYR A 542 10.48 -12.02 -6.48
N ASP A 543 11.18 -12.44 -7.53
CA ASP A 543 11.56 -13.84 -7.74
C ASP A 543 12.41 -14.38 -6.57
N SER A 544 12.02 -15.52 -6.03
CA SER A 544 12.87 -16.28 -5.12
C SER A 544 14.04 -16.91 -5.88
N LYS A 545 15.18 -17.11 -5.22
CA LYS A 545 16.45 -17.53 -5.88
C LYS A 545 16.35 -18.84 -6.69
N ALA A 546 15.33 -19.66 -6.42
CA ALA A 546 15.08 -20.94 -7.10
C ALA A 546 14.16 -20.84 -8.32
N ARG A 547 13.41 -19.74 -8.52
CA ARG A 547 12.43 -19.58 -9.60
C ARG A 547 12.64 -18.25 -10.34
N LYS A 548 13.53 -18.21 -11.32
CA LYS A 548 13.63 -17.08 -12.26
C LYS A 548 12.52 -17.17 -13.30
N CYS A 549 11.50 -16.34 -13.17
CA CYS A 549 10.36 -16.22 -14.06
C CYS A 549 10.29 -14.76 -14.52
N GLY A 550 10.97 -14.45 -15.64
CA GLY A 550 11.26 -13.08 -16.07
C GLY A 550 10.03 -12.17 -16.24
N GLY A 551 10.26 -10.86 -16.38
CA GLY A 551 9.20 -9.86 -16.27
C GLY A 551 8.10 -9.95 -17.33
N LEU A 552 6.91 -9.45 -16.98
CA LEU A 552 5.65 -9.68 -17.68
C LEU A 552 5.67 -9.49 -19.22
N ILE A 553 6.35 -8.48 -19.77
CA ILE A 553 6.45 -8.29 -21.24
C ILE A 553 6.98 -9.56 -21.92
N LYS A 554 8.05 -10.16 -21.37
CA LYS A 554 8.66 -11.36 -21.94
C LYS A 554 7.73 -12.56 -21.83
N LEU A 555 7.08 -12.77 -20.68
CA LEU A 555 6.14 -13.88 -20.51
C LEU A 555 4.92 -13.76 -21.44
N LEU A 556 4.41 -12.54 -21.64
CA LEU A 556 3.28 -12.23 -22.53
C LEU A 556 3.64 -12.23 -24.03
N GLN A 557 4.94 -12.18 -24.35
CA GLN A 557 5.45 -12.47 -25.71
C GLN A 557 5.63 -13.98 -25.90
N GLU A 558 6.24 -14.67 -24.93
CA GLU A 558 6.39 -16.13 -24.94
C GLU A 558 5.06 -16.88 -24.95
N SER A 559 3.96 -16.32 -24.42
CA SER A 559 2.63 -16.94 -24.51
C SER A 559 1.94 -16.73 -25.86
N LYS A 560 2.44 -15.86 -26.73
CA LYS A 560 1.84 -15.53 -28.04
C LYS A 560 2.46 -16.27 -29.23
N SER A 561 3.56 -17.00 -29.03
CA SER A 561 4.24 -17.75 -30.10
C SER A 561 3.65 -19.14 -30.39
N TRP A 562 2.64 -19.57 -29.63
CA TRP A 562 2.11 -20.94 -29.61
C TRP A 562 0.91 -21.06 -30.55
N LYS A 563 1.17 -21.27 -31.85
CA LYS A 563 0.16 -21.12 -32.91
C LYS A 563 -1.06 -22.04 -32.80
N GLN A 564 -0.89 -23.26 -32.30
CA GLN A 564 -1.98 -24.24 -32.19
C GLN A 564 -2.87 -23.89 -30.99
N GLU A 565 -2.24 -23.67 -29.84
CA GLU A 565 -2.88 -23.33 -28.58
C GLU A 565 -3.52 -21.93 -28.62
N GLN A 566 -3.05 -21.02 -29.49
CA GLN A 566 -3.66 -19.71 -29.71
C GLN A 566 -5.14 -19.80 -30.14
N SER A 567 -5.54 -20.87 -30.84
CA SER A 567 -6.95 -21.14 -31.19
C SER A 567 -7.77 -21.47 -29.93
N ASN A 568 -7.32 -22.44 -29.13
CA ASN A 568 -8.00 -22.84 -27.89
C ASN A 568 -7.93 -21.74 -26.80
N ALA A 569 -6.91 -20.89 -26.82
CA ALA A 569 -6.81 -19.69 -25.99
C ALA A 569 -7.86 -18.65 -26.39
N PHE A 570 -8.13 -18.47 -27.69
CA PHE A 570 -9.21 -17.60 -28.16
C PHE A 570 -10.58 -18.14 -27.77
N LYS A 571 -10.85 -19.45 -27.96
CA LYS A 571 -12.11 -20.08 -27.52
C LYS A 571 -12.36 -19.91 -26.02
N VAL A 572 -11.35 -20.16 -25.17
CA VAL A 572 -11.45 -19.95 -23.71
C VAL A 572 -11.70 -18.50 -23.36
N GLN A 573 -11.02 -17.55 -24.01
CA GLN A 573 -11.23 -16.12 -23.77
C GLN A 573 -12.66 -15.71 -24.15
N ALA A 574 -13.14 -16.13 -25.33
CA ALA A 574 -14.51 -15.88 -25.78
C ALA A 574 -15.55 -16.48 -24.82
N ALA A 575 -15.34 -17.71 -24.35
CA ALA A 575 -16.23 -18.36 -23.38
C ALA A 575 -16.22 -17.67 -22.01
N ASN A 576 -15.06 -17.21 -21.50
CA ASN A 576 -15.01 -16.40 -20.29
C ASN A 576 -15.76 -15.06 -20.46
N ASP A 577 -15.56 -14.39 -21.59
CA ASP A 577 -16.16 -13.08 -21.86
C ASP A 577 -17.68 -13.20 -22.04
N ALA A 578 -18.14 -14.30 -22.63
CA ALA A 578 -19.54 -14.69 -22.65
C ALA A 578 -20.12 -14.94 -21.24
N VAL A 579 -19.37 -15.60 -20.34
CA VAL A 579 -19.75 -15.73 -18.91
C VAL A 579 -19.86 -14.36 -18.24
N GLN A 580 -18.88 -13.45 -18.41
CA GLN A 580 -18.93 -12.12 -17.78
C GLN A 580 -20.06 -11.25 -18.35
N ALA A 581 -20.27 -11.25 -19.67
CA ALA A 581 -21.35 -10.53 -20.32
C ALA A 581 -22.73 -11.05 -19.88
N THR A 582 -22.86 -12.37 -19.71
CA THR A 582 -24.08 -13.01 -19.17
C THR A 582 -24.37 -12.56 -17.73
N LYS A 583 -23.36 -12.50 -16.85
CA LYS A 583 -23.51 -11.94 -15.50
C LYS A 583 -23.94 -10.47 -15.52
N GLN A 584 -23.28 -9.65 -16.34
CA GLN A 584 -23.53 -8.21 -16.38
C GLN A 584 -24.95 -7.91 -16.91
N LEU A 585 -25.36 -8.52 -18.02
CA LEU A 585 -26.72 -8.38 -18.52
C LEU A 585 -27.76 -8.96 -17.54
N ARG A 586 -27.44 -10.05 -16.82
CA ARG A 586 -28.30 -10.58 -15.74
C ARG A 586 -28.50 -9.55 -14.62
N LYS A 587 -27.45 -8.85 -14.19
CA LYS A 587 -27.52 -7.78 -13.20
C LYS A 587 -28.40 -6.62 -13.69
N GLU A 588 -28.15 -6.12 -14.90
CA GLU A 588 -28.93 -5.03 -15.50
C GLU A 588 -30.42 -5.38 -15.69
N ILE A 589 -30.72 -6.59 -16.17
CA ILE A 589 -32.10 -7.07 -16.34
C ILE A 589 -32.80 -7.19 -14.96
N VAL A 590 -32.13 -7.70 -13.93
CA VAL A 590 -32.69 -7.80 -12.57
C VAL A 590 -32.90 -6.42 -11.93
N GLU A 591 -32.05 -5.44 -12.23
CA GLU A 591 -32.26 -4.05 -11.80
C GLU A 591 -33.47 -3.43 -12.51
N LEU A 592 -33.58 -3.57 -13.84
CA LEU A 592 -34.74 -3.12 -14.61
C LEU A 592 -36.05 -3.79 -14.15
N MET A 593 -36.02 -5.10 -13.83
CA MET A 593 -37.15 -5.80 -13.22
C MET A 593 -37.55 -5.20 -11.86
N SER A 594 -36.57 -4.79 -11.06
CA SER A 594 -36.80 -4.17 -9.75
C SER A 594 -37.38 -2.76 -9.87
N GLN A 595 -36.89 -1.95 -10.81
CA GLN A 595 -37.45 -0.65 -11.15
C GLN A 595 -38.89 -0.78 -11.68
N LEU A 596 -39.16 -1.79 -12.54
CA LEU A 596 -40.51 -2.11 -13.01
C LEU A 596 -41.46 -2.52 -11.86
N LEU A 597 -40.98 -3.28 -10.86
CA LEU A 597 -41.79 -3.61 -9.67
C LEU A 597 -42.10 -2.36 -8.82
N GLN A 598 -41.15 -1.43 -8.67
CA GLN A 598 -41.39 -0.17 -7.97
C GLN A 598 -42.43 0.70 -8.69
N LEU A 599 -42.34 0.82 -10.03
CA LEU A 599 -43.32 1.56 -10.82
C LEU A 599 -44.69 0.88 -10.87
N ALA A 600 -44.75 -0.45 -10.91
CA ALA A 600 -45.99 -1.21 -10.79
C ALA A 600 -46.66 -0.98 -9.43
N SER A 601 -45.87 -0.96 -8.35
CA SER A 601 -46.35 -0.62 -6.99
C SER A 601 -46.86 0.82 -6.89
N ARG A 602 -46.30 1.74 -7.68
CA ARG A 602 -46.72 3.16 -7.79
C ARG A 602 -47.75 3.42 -8.91
N ARG A 603 -48.13 2.39 -9.68
CA ARG A 603 -49.01 2.43 -10.87
C ARG A 603 -48.62 3.45 -11.97
N SER A 604 -47.34 3.76 -12.16
CA SER A 604 -46.91 4.69 -13.23
C SER A 604 -46.77 3.99 -14.59
N ALA A 605 -47.89 3.82 -15.29
CA ALA A 605 -47.92 3.20 -16.62
C ALA A 605 -47.03 3.91 -17.67
N LYS A 606 -46.87 5.24 -17.56
CA LYS A 606 -46.13 6.05 -18.53
C LYS A 606 -44.64 5.67 -18.61
N ASP A 607 -44.04 5.34 -17.45
CA ASP A 607 -42.60 5.07 -17.33
C ASP A 607 -42.29 3.55 -17.45
N MET A 608 -43.30 2.70 -17.26
CA MET A 608 -43.16 1.24 -17.35
C MET A 608 -42.85 0.73 -18.76
N MET A 609 -43.44 1.31 -19.82
CA MET A 609 -43.18 0.87 -21.20
C MET A 609 -41.75 1.15 -21.69
N PRO A 610 -41.15 2.34 -21.45
CA PRO A 610 -39.73 2.59 -21.73
C PRO A 610 -38.79 1.57 -21.07
N LEU A 611 -38.95 1.30 -19.76
CA LEU A 611 -38.13 0.33 -19.03
C LEU A 611 -38.36 -1.11 -19.52
N CYS A 612 -39.59 -1.46 -19.87
CA CYS A 612 -39.90 -2.74 -20.52
C CYS A 612 -39.13 -2.90 -21.84
N ASN A 613 -39.12 -1.88 -22.70
CA ASN A 613 -38.40 -1.90 -23.97
C ASN A 613 -36.87 -1.99 -23.77
N GLN A 614 -36.31 -1.31 -22.77
CA GLN A 614 -34.90 -1.46 -22.39
C GLN A 614 -34.59 -2.89 -21.93
N MET A 615 -35.44 -3.47 -21.07
CA MET A 615 -35.28 -4.84 -20.59
C MET A 615 -35.34 -5.86 -21.76
N VAL A 616 -36.29 -5.72 -22.69
CA VAL A 616 -36.39 -6.52 -23.91
C VAL A 616 -35.12 -6.40 -24.76
N ALA A 617 -34.57 -5.20 -24.91
CA ALA A 617 -33.32 -4.99 -25.64
C ALA A 617 -32.13 -5.69 -24.96
N ARG A 618 -32.00 -5.61 -23.63
CA ARG A 618 -30.98 -6.33 -22.88
C ARG A 618 -31.14 -7.85 -22.96
N THR A 619 -32.37 -8.38 -22.96
CA THR A 619 -32.58 -9.82 -23.14
C THR A 619 -32.22 -10.28 -24.56
N ARG A 620 -32.45 -9.47 -25.59
CA ARG A 620 -31.94 -9.78 -26.95
C ARG A 620 -30.40 -9.78 -27.01
N SER A 621 -29.74 -8.84 -26.34
CA SER A 621 -28.28 -8.88 -26.20
C SER A 621 -27.79 -10.14 -25.49
N LEU A 622 -28.54 -10.64 -24.49
CA LEU A 622 -28.20 -11.84 -23.71
C LEU A 622 -28.28 -13.14 -24.53
N LEU A 623 -29.24 -13.21 -25.46
CA LEU A 623 -29.39 -14.36 -26.37
C LEU A 623 -28.31 -14.38 -27.45
N ASN A 624 -27.84 -13.20 -27.88
CA ASN A 624 -26.85 -13.04 -28.97
C ASN A 624 -25.37 -13.07 -28.49
N ILE A 625 -25.07 -13.55 -27.28
CA ILE A 625 -23.71 -13.64 -26.74
C ILE A 625 -22.90 -14.84 -27.30
N TRP A 626 -23.58 -15.88 -27.77
CA TRP A 626 -23.00 -17.21 -27.97
C TRP A 626 -22.51 -17.46 -29.40
N GLU A 627 -21.37 -18.12 -29.54
CA GLU A 627 -20.95 -18.76 -30.79
C GLU A 627 -21.46 -20.21 -30.78
N PRO A 628 -22.40 -20.63 -31.66
CA PRO A 628 -23.03 -21.95 -31.59
C PRO A 628 -22.05 -23.12 -31.65
N SER A 629 -20.98 -22.98 -32.45
CA SER A 629 -19.85 -23.90 -32.56
C SER A 629 -19.26 -24.31 -31.19
N ILE A 630 -19.08 -23.35 -30.28
CA ILE A 630 -18.49 -23.55 -28.94
C ILE A 630 -19.50 -24.23 -28.01
N VAL A 631 -20.81 -24.02 -28.23
CA VAL A 631 -21.88 -24.70 -27.50
C VAL A 631 -21.91 -26.18 -27.88
N GLU A 632 -22.01 -26.46 -29.19
CA GLU A 632 -22.11 -27.82 -29.75
C GLU A 632 -20.89 -28.66 -29.40
N GLU A 633 -19.69 -28.09 -29.54
CA GLU A 633 -18.42 -28.75 -29.15
C GLU A 633 -18.38 -29.08 -27.65
N ALA A 634 -18.87 -28.20 -26.78
CA ALA A 634 -18.85 -28.41 -25.33
C ALA A 634 -19.91 -29.42 -24.85
N VAL A 635 -21.11 -29.42 -25.44
CA VAL A 635 -22.16 -30.40 -25.13
C VAL A 635 -21.75 -31.79 -25.60
N ALA A 636 -21.33 -31.93 -26.86
CA ALA A 636 -20.86 -33.21 -27.41
C ALA A 636 -19.59 -33.74 -26.75
N PHE A 637 -18.78 -32.88 -26.11
CA PHE A 637 -17.67 -33.31 -25.26
C PHE A 637 -18.16 -33.93 -23.94
N ILE A 638 -19.12 -33.29 -23.26
CA ILE A 638 -19.67 -33.75 -21.98
C ILE A 638 -20.41 -35.09 -22.16
N GLU A 639 -21.23 -35.22 -23.21
CA GLU A 639 -21.94 -36.46 -23.55
C GLU A 639 -21.02 -37.68 -23.75
N ARG A 640 -19.78 -37.47 -24.19
CA ARG A 640 -18.80 -38.55 -24.46
C ARG A 640 -17.90 -38.91 -23.29
N HIS A 641 -17.77 -38.02 -22.30
CA HIS A 641 -16.71 -38.11 -21.29
C HIS A 641 -17.19 -37.94 -19.84
N ARG A 642 -18.45 -37.56 -19.60
CA ARG A 642 -19.06 -37.53 -18.26
C ARG A 642 -19.48 -38.93 -17.85
N ILE A 643 -19.14 -39.33 -16.62
CA ILE A 643 -19.62 -40.57 -16.03
C ILE A 643 -21.07 -40.37 -15.57
N ILE A 644 -21.96 -41.19 -16.10
CA ILE A 644 -23.37 -41.28 -15.68
C ILE A 644 -23.52 -42.58 -14.90
N GLU A 645 -23.86 -42.48 -13.62
CA GLU A 645 -24.25 -43.64 -12.80
C GLU A 645 -25.78 -43.74 -12.78
N GLU A 646 -26.30 -44.96 -12.96
CA GLU A 646 -27.73 -45.22 -12.86
C GLU A 646 -28.18 -45.21 -11.38
N PRO A 647 -29.38 -44.70 -11.07
CA PRO A 647 -29.78 -44.38 -9.70
C PRO A 647 -29.98 -45.59 -8.77
N GLU A 648 -30.00 -46.82 -9.30
CA GLU A 648 -30.25 -48.03 -8.49
C GLU A 648 -29.03 -48.44 -7.63
N ASN A 649 -27.80 -48.13 -8.04
CA ASN A 649 -26.58 -48.51 -7.30
C ASN A 649 -26.29 -47.63 -6.07
N VAL A 650 -26.89 -46.44 -5.99
CA VAL A 650 -26.49 -45.34 -5.09
C VAL A 650 -26.59 -45.69 -3.59
N MET A 651 -27.30 -46.78 -3.22
CA MET A 651 -27.45 -47.22 -1.83
C MET A 651 -26.38 -48.22 -1.33
N MET A 652 -25.49 -48.73 -2.19
CA MET A 652 -24.45 -49.71 -1.81
C MET A 652 -23.00 -49.20 -1.97
N GLU A 653 -22.75 -48.12 -2.73
CA GLU A 653 -21.40 -47.74 -3.13
C GLU A 653 -20.71 -46.67 -2.24
N PRO A 654 -19.40 -46.81 -1.97
CA PRO A 654 -18.62 -45.80 -1.26
C PRO A 654 -18.20 -44.64 -2.19
N MET A 655 -18.92 -43.51 -2.14
CA MET A 655 -18.64 -42.21 -2.79
C MET A 655 -17.22 -42.04 -3.39
N SER A 656 -17.13 -41.75 -4.69
CA SER A 656 -15.86 -41.57 -5.41
C SER A 656 -14.93 -40.52 -4.76
N PRO A 657 -13.60 -40.58 -4.99
CA PRO A 657 -12.67 -39.56 -4.49
C PRO A 657 -13.06 -38.15 -4.94
N PHE A 658 -13.49 -37.97 -6.19
CA PHE A 658 -13.94 -36.68 -6.71
C PHE A 658 -15.25 -36.21 -6.06
N ARG A 659 -16.20 -37.10 -5.77
CA ARG A 659 -17.42 -36.74 -5.01
C ARG A 659 -17.11 -36.30 -3.58
N LYS A 660 -16.14 -36.93 -2.92
CA LYS A 660 -15.62 -36.50 -1.60
C LYS A 660 -14.95 -35.11 -1.68
N ILE A 661 -14.12 -34.88 -2.71
CA ILE A 661 -13.48 -33.58 -2.98
C ILE A 661 -14.50 -32.48 -3.24
N THR A 662 -15.53 -32.73 -4.06
CA THR A 662 -16.57 -31.75 -4.40
C THR A 662 -17.55 -31.48 -3.26
N GLN A 663 -17.81 -32.46 -2.39
CA GLN A 663 -18.50 -32.25 -1.12
C GLN A 663 -17.70 -31.32 -0.19
N GLN A 664 -16.39 -31.54 -0.06
CA GLN A 664 -15.51 -30.67 0.73
C GLN A 664 -15.38 -29.25 0.14
N LEU A 665 -15.31 -29.11 -1.20
CA LEU A 665 -15.42 -27.81 -1.87
C LEU A 665 -16.73 -27.10 -1.49
N THR A 666 -17.86 -27.81 -1.55
CA THR A 666 -19.17 -27.23 -1.21
C THR A 666 -19.24 -26.73 0.25
N ALA A 667 -18.50 -27.39 1.16
CA ALA A 667 -18.38 -26.99 2.56
C ALA A 667 -17.49 -25.76 2.81
N LEU A 668 -16.59 -25.37 1.89
CA LEU A 668 -15.71 -24.19 2.01
C LEU A 668 -16.43 -22.84 1.75
N GLU A 669 -17.73 -22.76 2.06
CA GLU A 669 -18.61 -21.61 1.83
C GLU A 669 -18.36 -20.93 0.46
N LEU A 670 -18.26 -21.72 -0.61
CA LEU A 670 -17.89 -21.20 -1.94
C LEU A 670 -18.97 -20.27 -2.55
N LYS A 671 -20.16 -20.21 -1.95
CA LYS A 671 -21.25 -19.32 -2.37
C LYS A 671 -20.74 -17.89 -2.59
N SER A 672 -21.01 -17.32 -3.77
CA SER A 672 -20.73 -15.91 -4.03
C SER A 672 -21.74 -15.03 -3.26
N PRO A 673 -21.31 -13.94 -2.61
CA PRO A 673 -22.22 -12.93 -2.08
C PRO A 673 -23.20 -12.40 -3.14
N GLU A 674 -22.75 -12.29 -4.40
CA GLU A 674 -23.59 -11.89 -5.54
C GLU A 674 -24.69 -12.92 -5.91
N LEU A 675 -24.70 -14.11 -5.30
CA LEU A 675 -25.82 -15.05 -5.39
C LEU A 675 -26.80 -14.89 -4.22
N GLU A 676 -26.37 -14.40 -3.07
CA GLU A 676 -27.24 -14.19 -1.90
C GLU A 676 -27.87 -12.78 -1.90
N ASP A 677 -27.16 -11.72 -2.30
CA ASP A 677 -27.71 -10.35 -2.46
C ASP A 677 -28.87 -10.28 -3.48
N PHE A 678 -28.95 -11.24 -4.41
CA PHE A 678 -30.06 -11.37 -5.37
C PHE A 678 -30.99 -12.56 -5.08
N ALA A 679 -30.70 -13.39 -4.08
CA ALA A 679 -31.63 -14.41 -3.59
C ALA A 679 -32.59 -13.77 -2.57
N THR A 680 -33.77 -13.35 -3.05
CA THR A 680 -34.84 -12.88 -2.16
C THR A 680 -35.16 -13.94 -1.09
N PRO A 681 -35.25 -13.57 0.20
CA PRO A 681 -35.68 -14.49 1.24
C PRO A 681 -37.09 -15.02 0.94
N VAL A 682 -37.37 -16.24 1.39
CA VAL A 682 -38.67 -16.92 1.18
C VAL A 682 -39.78 -16.37 2.11
N VAL A 683 -39.45 -15.38 2.94
CA VAL A 683 -40.34 -14.68 3.88
C VAL A 683 -40.37 -13.19 3.55
N ALA A 684 -41.44 -12.50 3.94
CA ALA A 684 -41.63 -11.06 3.74
C ALA A 684 -40.41 -10.23 4.20
N PRO A 685 -40.10 -9.10 3.52
CA PRO A 685 -38.89 -8.33 3.79
C PRO A 685 -38.92 -7.69 5.19
N PRO A 686 -37.77 -7.58 5.88
CA PRO A 686 -37.66 -6.77 7.08
C PRO A 686 -37.79 -5.27 6.72
N ASP A 687 -38.58 -4.52 7.49
CA ASP A 687 -38.84 -3.10 7.24
C ASP A 687 -37.59 -2.23 7.47
N LEU A 688 -37.01 -1.74 6.38
CA LEU A 688 -35.89 -0.80 6.36
C LEU A 688 -36.34 0.66 6.65
N TRP A 689 -36.87 0.97 7.84
CA TRP A 689 -36.85 2.33 8.46
C TRP A 689 -37.13 2.25 9.98
N PRO A 690 -36.57 3.14 10.82
CA PRO A 690 -36.63 3.00 12.28
C PRO A 690 -37.92 3.56 12.90
N ARG A 691 -38.47 2.83 13.88
CA ARG A 691 -39.36 3.36 14.92
C ARG A 691 -38.96 2.82 16.29
N ALA A 692 -39.00 3.67 17.31
CA ALA A 692 -38.53 3.34 18.66
C ALA A 692 -39.68 2.92 19.59
N GLN A 693 -39.56 1.74 20.21
CA GLN A 693 -39.96 1.45 21.61
C GLN A 693 -39.45 0.03 22.01
N PRO A 694 -39.37 -0.31 23.32
CA PRO A 694 -38.57 -1.44 23.81
C PRO A 694 -39.28 -2.81 23.75
N PRO A 695 -38.53 -3.93 23.74
CA PRO A 695 -39.09 -5.28 23.66
C PRO A 695 -39.52 -5.85 25.02
N LEU A 696 -40.57 -6.69 25.00
CA LEU A 696 -40.94 -7.61 26.08
C LEU A 696 -40.48 -9.04 25.74
N MET A 697 -40.11 -9.82 26.76
CA MET A 697 -39.50 -11.15 26.57
C MET A 697 -40.50 -12.28 26.33
N ARG A 698 -40.14 -13.18 25.40
CA ARG A 698 -40.31 -14.66 25.38
C ARG A 698 -39.85 -15.16 24.00
N SER A 699 -39.09 -16.23 23.76
CA SER A 699 -38.23 -17.14 24.53
C SER A 699 -38.03 -18.37 23.61
N ASN A 700 -36.81 -18.91 23.50
CA ASN A 700 -36.49 -20.23 22.94
C ASN A 700 -36.45 -20.44 21.40
N SER A 701 -35.47 -19.83 20.74
CA SER A 701 -34.63 -20.55 19.75
C SER A 701 -33.18 -20.07 19.89
N TRP A 702 -32.20 -20.96 19.69
CA TRP A 702 -30.78 -20.60 19.77
C TRP A 702 -30.32 -19.99 18.43
N HIS A 703 -29.91 -18.72 18.46
CA HIS A 703 -29.22 -18.05 17.35
C HIS A 703 -27.79 -17.68 17.78
N PRO A 704 -26.76 -18.00 16.98
CA PRO A 704 -25.45 -17.37 17.11
C PRO A 704 -25.58 -15.87 16.82
N SER A 705 -25.03 -15.02 17.68
CA SER A 705 -25.11 -13.56 17.53
C SER A 705 -24.25 -13.06 16.37
N ASN A 706 -24.87 -12.70 15.25
CA ASN A 706 -24.16 -12.21 14.07
C ASN A 706 -23.72 -10.74 14.25
N ASN A 707 -22.55 -10.53 14.85
CA ASN A 707 -21.95 -9.20 15.02
C ASN A 707 -20.41 -9.24 15.11
N SER A 708 -19.76 -9.85 14.11
CA SER A 708 -18.30 -9.76 13.88
C SER A 708 -17.95 -10.13 12.43
N PRO A 709 -17.07 -9.38 11.73
CA PRO A 709 -16.70 -9.67 10.34
C PRO A 709 -15.61 -10.75 10.22
N SER A 710 -15.81 -11.91 10.85
CA SER A 710 -14.88 -13.06 10.81
C SER A 710 -15.04 -13.92 9.56
N SER A 711 -14.95 -13.30 8.37
CA SER A 711 -15.04 -13.97 7.05
C SER A 711 -13.74 -14.68 6.63
N SER A 712 -13.05 -15.30 7.59
CA SER A 712 -11.84 -16.10 7.34
C SER A 712 -12.22 -17.55 7.08
N LEU A 713 -12.17 -17.95 5.81
CA LEU A 713 -12.10 -19.35 5.41
C LEU A 713 -10.94 -20.02 6.17
N ASP A 714 -11.15 -21.22 6.70
CA ASP A 714 -10.03 -21.93 7.34
C ASP A 714 -9.02 -22.36 6.27
N ILE A 715 -7.87 -21.69 6.26
CA ILE A 715 -6.76 -21.99 5.36
C ILE A 715 -6.26 -23.42 5.57
N ARG A 716 -6.44 -24.03 6.75
CA ARG A 716 -6.11 -25.44 7.00
C ARG A 716 -7.04 -26.39 6.25
N ALA A 717 -8.32 -26.03 6.07
CA ALA A 717 -9.26 -26.80 5.28
C ALA A 717 -8.95 -26.68 3.78
N ILE A 718 -8.55 -25.49 3.31
CA ILE A 718 -8.07 -25.29 1.92
C ILE A 718 -6.78 -26.08 1.68
N ASP A 719 -5.83 -26.05 2.62
CA ASP A 719 -4.54 -26.77 2.51
C ASP A 719 -4.73 -28.29 2.54
N SER A 720 -5.57 -28.79 3.45
CA SER A 720 -5.97 -30.20 3.50
C SER A 720 -6.61 -30.64 2.19
N LEU A 721 -7.54 -29.86 1.64
CA LEU A 721 -8.19 -30.14 0.36
C LEU A 721 -7.21 -30.09 -0.81
N GLN A 722 -6.25 -29.16 -0.82
CA GLN A 722 -5.19 -29.10 -1.83
C GLN A 722 -4.30 -30.35 -1.78
N HIS A 723 -3.89 -30.78 -0.58
CA HIS A 723 -3.11 -32.00 -0.37
C HIS A 723 -3.88 -33.25 -0.82
N VAL A 724 -5.16 -33.32 -0.47
CA VAL A 724 -6.14 -34.35 -0.90
C VAL A 724 -6.20 -34.48 -2.42
N VAL A 725 -6.40 -33.37 -3.14
CA VAL A 725 -6.47 -33.35 -4.62
C VAL A 725 -5.11 -33.71 -5.23
N LYS A 726 -4.01 -33.21 -4.66
CA LYS A 726 -2.66 -33.50 -5.16
C LYS A 726 -2.29 -34.99 -5.02
N CYS A 727 -2.56 -35.61 -3.87
CA CYS A 727 -2.32 -37.05 -3.70
C CYS A 727 -3.13 -37.89 -4.70
N TYR A 728 -4.35 -37.45 -5.06
CA TYR A 728 -5.15 -38.11 -6.08
C TYR A 728 -4.58 -37.89 -7.50
N ASN A 729 -4.09 -36.69 -7.83
CA ASN A 729 -3.35 -36.41 -9.09
C ASN A 729 -2.09 -37.27 -9.24
N ASP A 730 -1.28 -37.39 -8.18
CA ASP A 730 -0.04 -38.16 -8.21
C ASP A 730 -0.34 -39.68 -8.30
N HIS A 731 -1.44 -40.16 -7.73
CA HIS A 731 -1.91 -41.54 -7.92
C HIS A 731 -2.43 -41.81 -9.34
N LEU A 732 -3.24 -40.93 -9.93
CA LEU A 732 -3.69 -41.06 -11.33
C LEU A 732 -2.50 -41.16 -12.30
N ARG A 733 -1.46 -40.34 -12.11
CA ARG A 733 -0.20 -40.44 -12.88
C ARG A 733 0.56 -41.74 -12.68
N SER A 734 0.42 -42.40 -11.52
CA SER A 734 1.10 -43.68 -11.28
C SER A 734 0.44 -44.81 -12.08
N LEU A 735 -0.90 -44.81 -12.20
CA LEU A 735 -1.65 -45.75 -13.02
C LEU A 735 -1.34 -45.59 -14.52
N GLU A 736 -1.27 -44.35 -15.01
CA GLU A 736 -0.84 -44.02 -16.39
C GLU A 736 0.60 -44.50 -16.72
N GLN A 737 1.40 -44.86 -15.72
CA GLN A 737 2.79 -45.31 -15.87
C GLN A 737 2.99 -46.82 -15.60
N SER A 738 1.96 -47.55 -15.17
CA SER A 738 2.13 -48.92 -14.63
C SER A 738 1.40 -50.04 -15.37
N GLY A 739 0.41 -49.76 -16.24
CA GLY A 739 -0.52 -50.78 -16.76
C GLY A 739 -0.76 -50.78 -18.27
N SER A 740 -1.24 -51.91 -18.77
CA SER A 740 -1.68 -52.12 -20.16
C SER A 740 -3.05 -51.46 -20.40
N PRO A 741 -3.49 -51.21 -21.65
CA PRO A 741 -4.80 -50.62 -21.91
C PRO A 741 -5.98 -51.46 -21.40
N GLU A 742 -5.83 -52.79 -21.29
CA GLU A 742 -6.88 -53.69 -20.76
C GLU A 742 -6.99 -53.65 -19.23
N ASP A 743 -5.90 -53.34 -18.51
CA ASP A 743 -5.91 -53.18 -17.04
C ASP A 743 -6.57 -51.86 -16.62
N LEU A 744 -6.40 -50.82 -17.44
CA LEU A 744 -6.85 -49.45 -17.17
C LEU A 744 -8.37 -49.26 -17.18
N GLU A 745 -9.14 -50.15 -17.83
CA GLU A 745 -10.61 -50.13 -17.73
C GLU A 745 -11.13 -50.95 -16.53
N ALA A 746 -10.38 -51.97 -16.08
CA ALA A 746 -10.77 -52.83 -14.98
C ALA A 746 -10.52 -52.19 -13.60
N GLU A 747 -9.29 -51.71 -13.32
CA GLU A 747 -8.96 -51.11 -12.01
C GLU A 747 -9.43 -49.64 -11.86
N ALA A 748 -9.90 -49.00 -12.95
CA ALA A 748 -10.50 -47.66 -12.86
C ALA A 748 -11.85 -47.63 -12.12
N THR A 749 -12.38 -48.80 -11.75
CA THR A 749 -13.63 -48.98 -11.01
C THR A 749 -13.38 -49.82 -9.75
N TYR A 750 -13.69 -49.24 -8.59
CA TYR A 750 -13.64 -49.82 -7.23
C TYR A 750 -12.27 -49.96 -6.50
N GLN A 751 -12.30 -49.45 -5.26
CA GLN A 751 -11.42 -49.69 -4.10
C GLN A 751 -10.05 -48.97 -3.96
N SER A 752 -10.05 -48.12 -2.92
CA SER A 752 -8.95 -47.68 -2.06
C SER A 752 -8.10 -46.46 -2.46
N LEU A 753 -8.25 -45.41 -1.64
CA LEU A 753 -7.16 -44.45 -1.39
C LEU A 753 -6.08 -45.17 -0.55
N PRO A 754 -4.78 -44.90 -0.76
CA PRO A 754 -3.72 -45.48 0.06
C PRO A 754 -3.91 -45.20 1.58
N LEU A 755 -3.58 -46.19 2.41
CA LEU A 755 -3.74 -46.18 3.88
C LEU A 755 -3.01 -45.05 4.63
N ALA A 756 -2.26 -44.19 3.94
CA ALA A 756 -1.63 -42.99 4.51
C ALA A 756 -2.62 -41.88 4.93
N TRP A 757 -3.91 -42.01 4.62
CA TRP A 757 -4.94 -41.00 4.91
C TRP A 757 -5.52 -41.08 6.34
N GLN A 758 -4.65 -40.91 7.34
CA GLN A 758 -5.07 -40.52 8.70
C GLN A 758 -4.16 -39.41 9.24
N PRO A 759 -4.71 -38.29 9.76
CA PRO A 759 -3.91 -37.26 10.41
C PRO A 759 -3.45 -37.75 11.80
N THR A 760 -2.25 -38.30 11.88
CA THR A 760 -1.67 -38.89 13.09
C THR A 760 -1.30 -37.83 14.13
N ALA A 761 -2.28 -37.50 14.98
CA ALA A 761 -2.02 -36.96 16.31
C ALA A 761 -1.78 -38.09 17.32
N THR A 762 -0.92 -37.84 18.31
CA THR A 762 -0.56 -38.71 19.46
C THR A 762 0.42 -39.87 19.20
N THR A 763 1.06 -40.31 20.28
CA THR A 763 2.27 -41.14 20.31
C THR A 763 2.10 -42.37 21.21
N SER A 764 2.45 -43.57 20.74
CA SER A 764 2.87 -44.72 21.55
C SER A 764 3.46 -45.84 20.66
N SER A 765 3.87 -46.97 21.25
CA SER A 765 4.85 -47.90 20.66
C SER A 765 4.44 -49.38 20.63
N ALA A 766 4.92 -50.06 19.58
CA ALA A 766 5.41 -51.45 19.54
C ALA A 766 4.46 -52.66 19.25
N ALA A 767 5.06 -53.57 18.46
CA ALA A 767 4.84 -55.03 18.32
C ALA A 767 3.69 -55.57 17.41
N PRO A 768 3.89 -56.70 16.68
CA PRO A 768 2.93 -57.27 15.72
C PRO A 768 2.37 -58.68 16.06
N ALA A 769 1.35 -59.12 15.33
CA ALA A 769 0.85 -60.52 15.29
C ALA A 769 0.29 -60.87 13.89
N GLN A 770 -0.08 -62.15 13.65
CA GLN A 770 -0.28 -62.74 12.31
C GLN A 770 -1.73 -63.12 11.95
N ALA A 771 -1.92 -63.51 10.68
CA ALA A 771 -3.15 -63.93 9.98
C ALA A 771 -3.79 -65.26 10.53
N PRO A 772 -4.95 -65.74 10.01
CA PRO A 772 -5.04 -66.31 8.65
C PRO A 772 -6.35 -66.01 7.85
N LEU A 773 -6.37 -66.50 6.62
CA LEU A 773 -7.46 -66.46 5.63
C LEU A 773 -8.48 -67.59 5.83
N GLN A 774 -9.68 -67.46 5.24
CA GLN A 774 -10.48 -68.60 4.77
C GLN A 774 -11.03 -68.35 3.36
N LEU A 775 -11.13 -69.43 2.60
CA LEU A 775 -11.63 -69.52 1.22
C LEU A 775 -13.03 -70.15 1.22
N ILE A 776 -13.84 -69.90 0.18
CA ILE A 776 -14.91 -70.80 -0.29
C ILE A 776 -15.23 -70.46 -1.75
N ASP A 777 -15.74 -71.44 -2.49
CA ASP A 777 -15.64 -71.55 -3.95
C ASP A 777 -16.81 -70.94 -4.75
N LEU A 778 -16.64 -70.84 -6.07
CA LEU A 778 -17.74 -70.60 -7.02
C LEU A 778 -18.33 -71.93 -7.50
N ASP A 779 -19.61 -72.21 -7.21
CA ASP A 779 -20.45 -73.01 -8.12
C ASP A 779 -21.95 -72.97 -7.71
N GLU A 780 -22.73 -71.99 -8.21
CA GLU A 780 -24.20 -72.17 -8.37
C GLU A 780 -24.88 -71.18 -9.35
N ILE A 781 -24.17 -70.71 -10.39
CA ILE A 781 -24.78 -69.88 -11.45
C ILE A 781 -25.50 -70.75 -12.49
N ASN A 782 -26.68 -71.28 -12.14
CA ASN A 782 -27.83 -71.45 -13.05
C ASN A 782 -29.05 -72.15 -12.38
N ARG A 783 -29.94 -71.38 -11.76
CA ARG A 783 -31.42 -71.57 -11.77
C ARG A 783 -32.13 -70.52 -10.92
N GLU A 784 -32.71 -69.51 -11.57
CA GLU A 784 -34.11 -69.07 -11.38
C GLU A 784 -34.37 -67.82 -12.24
N ARG A 785 -34.72 -68.04 -13.51
CA ARG A 785 -35.11 -66.97 -14.46
C ARG A 785 -36.49 -67.23 -15.05
N CYS A 786 -37.48 -67.46 -14.19
CA CYS A 786 -38.89 -67.53 -14.59
C CYS A 786 -39.85 -67.28 -13.40
N ASP A 787 -40.05 -66.01 -13.02
CA ASP A 787 -41.40 -65.46 -12.81
C ASP A 787 -41.39 -63.97 -12.40
N ARG A 788 -42.05 -63.14 -13.22
CA ARG A 788 -42.80 -61.89 -12.91
C ARG A 788 -42.85 -60.92 -14.09
N LEU A 789 -43.69 -61.26 -15.07
CA LEU A 789 -44.34 -60.27 -15.92
C LEU A 789 -45.71 -59.93 -15.33
N GLN A 790 -45.86 -58.77 -14.67
CA GLN A 790 -47.13 -58.02 -14.64
C GLN A 790 -47.07 -56.67 -13.88
N GLN A 791 -47.45 -55.61 -14.60
CA GLN A 791 -48.11 -54.36 -14.14
C GLN A 791 -47.33 -53.36 -13.24
N PRO A 792 -47.72 -52.05 -13.25
CA PRO A 792 -48.44 -51.28 -14.28
C PRO A 792 -47.68 -49.99 -14.71
N ALA A 793 -48.14 -49.35 -15.79
CA ALA A 793 -47.64 -48.03 -16.18
C ALA A 793 -48.14 -46.92 -15.22
N ALA A 794 -47.23 -46.18 -14.61
CA ALA A 794 -47.55 -45.01 -13.78
C ALA A 794 -47.84 -43.76 -14.64
N GLY A 795 -48.81 -42.96 -14.22
CA GLY A 795 -49.36 -41.85 -15.00
C GLY A 795 -48.55 -40.54 -14.96
N PHE A 796 -48.75 -39.73 -15.99
CA PHE A 796 -48.24 -38.35 -16.10
C PHE A 796 -48.84 -37.44 -15.00
N LEU A 797 -47.97 -36.67 -14.32
CA LEU A 797 -48.27 -35.68 -13.25
C LEU A 797 -48.77 -36.22 -11.89
N ASP A 798 -47.88 -36.77 -11.05
CA ASP A 798 -48.06 -36.64 -9.60
C ASP A 798 -47.49 -35.30 -9.10
N THR A 799 -48.38 -34.39 -8.70
CA THR A 799 -48.03 -33.05 -8.22
C THR A 799 -47.58 -33.01 -6.75
N LYS A 800 -47.73 -34.10 -5.98
CA LYS A 800 -47.36 -34.10 -4.55
C LYS A 800 -45.87 -34.27 -4.29
N LEU A 801 -45.12 -34.85 -5.23
CA LEU A 801 -43.65 -34.98 -5.11
C LEU A 801 -42.90 -33.64 -5.26
N MET A 802 -43.57 -32.59 -5.78
CA MET A 802 -42.94 -31.29 -6.07
C MET A 802 -42.95 -30.28 -4.91
N SER A 803 -43.56 -30.59 -3.76
CA SER A 803 -43.81 -29.61 -2.68
C SER A 803 -42.92 -29.74 -1.44
N SER A 804 -41.93 -30.63 -1.40
CA SER A 804 -41.13 -30.91 -0.18
C SER A 804 -39.66 -31.27 -0.41
N SER A 805 -38.94 -30.54 -1.28
CA SER A 805 -37.47 -30.61 -1.35
C SER A 805 -36.82 -29.22 -1.28
N PRO A 806 -36.07 -28.87 -0.22
CA PRO A 806 -35.32 -27.62 -0.10
C PRO A 806 -33.92 -27.71 -0.73
N SER A 807 -33.81 -28.31 -1.92
CA SER A 807 -32.55 -28.54 -2.63
C SER A 807 -32.22 -27.42 -3.61
N ALA A 808 -31.34 -26.49 -3.22
CA ALA A 808 -30.94 -25.36 -4.04
C ALA A 808 -29.56 -25.56 -4.72
N ASN A 809 -29.51 -25.24 -6.02
CA ASN A 809 -28.31 -25.08 -6.85
C ASN A 809 -27.59 -26.36 -7.32
N TYR A 810 -26.70 -26.16 -8.31
CA TYR A 810 -25.99 -27.16 -9.12
C TYR A 810 -26.89 -27.97 -10.05
N TYR A 811 -26.27 -28.71 -10.96
CA TYR A 811 -26.90 -29.88 -11.58
C TYR A 811 -26.69 -31.05 -10.62
N GLY A 812 -27.67 -31.94 -10.48
CA GLY A 812 -27.43 -33.25 -9.86
C GLY A 812 -26.36 -34.03 -10.65
N PRO A 813 -25.56 -34.91 -10.04
CA PRO A 813 -24.61 -35.76 -10.77
C PRO A 813 -25.26 -36.59 -11.90
N THR A 814 -26.57 -36.82 -11.81
CA THR A 814 -27.44 -37.52 -12.76
C THR A 814 -28.29 -36.62 -13.66
N GLU A 815 -28.27 -35.28 -13.53
CA GLU A 815 -29.07 -34.40 -14.39
C GLU A 815 -28.35 -34.10 -15.72
N GLU A 816 -29.03 -34.33 -16.85
CA GLU A 816 -28.57 -33.92 -18.19
C GLU A 816 -28.62 -32.38 -18.38
N PRO A 817 -27.73 -31.80 -19.21
CA PRO A 817 -27.79 -30.38 -19.54
C PRO A 817 -29.00 -30.09 -20.44
N GLU A 818 -29.87 -29.15 -20.03
CA GLU A 818 -31.03 -28.74 -20.84
C GLU A 818 -30.58 -28.13 -22.19
N PRO A 819 -31.16 -28.53 -23.34
CA PRO A 819 -30.79 -28.00 -24.66
C PRO A 819 -30.83 -26.47 -24.71
N LEU A 820 -29.80 -25.85 -25.32
CA LEU A 820 -29.67 -24.40 -25.34
C LEU A 820 -30.92 -23.73 -25.93
N ASP A 821 -31.45 -24.25 -27.03
CA ASP A 821 -32.67 -23.75 -27.70
C ASP A 821 -33.86 -23.68 -26.74
N LEU A 822 -34.03 -24.68 -25.87
CA LEU A 822 -35.10 -24.70 -24.88
C LEU A 822 -34.89 -23.65 -23.80
N THR A 823 -33.65 -23.37 -23.39
CA THR A 823 -33.34 -22.25 -22.48
C THR A 823 -33.61 -20.89 -23.14
N GLN A 824 -33.27 -20.71 -24.41
CA GLN A 824 -33.55 -19.49 -25.17
C GLN A 824 -35.05 -19.25 -25.32
N LEU A 825 -35.80 -20.28 -25.74
CA LEU A 825 -37.25 -20.23 -25.92
C LEU A 825 -37.96 -19.94 -24.57
N ASN A 826 -37.47 -20.50 -23.46
CA ASN A 826 -37.95 -20.18 -22.11
C ASN A 826 -37.68 -18.71 -21.71
N ILE A 827 -36.53 -18.13 -22.08
CA ILE A 827 -36.23 -16.70 -21.89
C ILE A 827 -37.21 -15.85 -22.72
N GLU A 828 -37.35 -16.13 -24.02
CA GLU A 828 -38.23 -15.37 -24.91
C GLU A 828 -39.69 -15.42 -24.45
N ALA A 829 -40.22 -16.62 -24.16
CA ALA A 829 -41.59 -16.80 -23.68
C ALA A 829 -41.84 -16.06 -22.36
N SER A 830 -40.85 -16.03 -21.46
CA SER A 830 -40.94 -15.27 -20.20
C SER A 830 -40.99 -13.76 -20.43
N VAL A 831 -40.20 -13.23 -21.37
CA VAL A 831 -40.25 -11.82 -21.77
C VAL A 831 -41.55 -11.49 -22.50
N MET A 832 -42.00 -12.29 -23.47
CA MET A 832 -43.28 -12.06 -24.15
C MET A 832 -44.46 -12.06 -23.18
N CYS A 833 -44.46 -12.96 -22.18
CA CYS A 833 -45.44 -12.98 -21.11
C CYS A 833 -45.42 -11.67 -20.29
N LEU A 834 -44.24 -11.18 -19.89
CA LEU A 834 -44.10 -9.93 -19.15
C LEU A 834 -44.54 -8.71 -19.98
N VAL A 835 -44.12 -8.63 -21.24
CA VAL A 835 -44.50 -7.58 -22.21
C VAL A 835 -46.01 -7.57 -22.42
N SER A 836 -46.66 -8.73 -22.49
CA SER A 836 -48.13 -8.84 -22.62
C SER A 836 -48.84 -8.25 -21.40
N LYS A 837 -48.43 -8.64 -20.18
CA LYS A 837 -48.98 -8.07 -18.93
C LYS A 837 -48.75 -6.57 -18.81
N LEU A 838 -47.55 -6.08 -19.15
CA LEU A 838 -47.23 -4.65 -19.11
C LEU A 838 -48.05 -3.85 -20.14
N LYS A 839 -48.23 -4.36 -21.37
CA LYS A 839 -49.13 -3.77 -22.37
C LYS A 839 -50.59 -3.76 -21.90
N PHE A 840 -51.04 -4.78 -21.17
CA PHE A 840 -52.39 -4.83 -20.61
C PHE A 840 -52.61 -3.79 -19.49
N PHE A 841 -51.66 -3.60 -18.58
CA PHE A 841 -51.74 -2.56 -17.56
C PHE A 841 -51.71 -1.15 -18.17
N CYS A 842 -50.77 -0.89 -19.08
CA CYS A 842 -50.62 0.42 -19.69
C CYS A 842 -51.78 0.74 -20.65
N GLY A 843 -52.17 -0.20 -21.51
CA GLY A 843 -53.27 -0.04 -22.48
C GLY A 843 -54.67 0.10 -21.86
N ARG A 844 -54.84 -0.18 -20.57
CA ARG A 844 -56.07 0.11 -19.83
C ARG A 844 -56.11 1.51 -19.21
N CYS A 845 -54.99 2.23 -19.13
CA CYS A 845 -54.93 3.57 -18.54
C CYS A 845 -55.62 4.63 -19.42
N ASP A 846 -55.59 4.46 -20.73
CA ASP A 846 -56.21 5.37 -21.71
C ASP A 846 -57.64 4.94 -22.14
N SER A 847 -58.23 3.92 -21.49
CA SER A 847 -59.56 3.43 -21.84
C SER A 847 -60.68 4.22 -21.11
N PRO A 848 -61.58 4.94 -21.81
CA PRO A 848 -62.64 5.72 -21.16
C PRO A 848 -63.61 4.91 -20.30
N ALA A 849 -63.73 3.60 -20.56
CA ALA A 849 -64.65 2.70 -19.86
C ALA A 849 -64.33 2.53 -18.36
N ILE A 850 -63.09 2.77 -17.93
CA ILE A 850 -62.66 2.51 -16.54
C ILE A 850 -62.95 3.70 -15.60
N ARG A 851 -63.58 4.78 -16.07
CA ARG A 851 -64.14 5.83 -15.19
C ARG A 851 -65.45 5.46 -14.49
N LEU A 852 -66.08 4.32 -14.81
CA LEU A 852 -67.45 3.99 -14.37
C LEU A 852 -67.57 3.04 -13.15
N ARG A 853 -66.46 2.64 -12.51
CA ARG A 853 -66.50 1.76 -11.31
C ARG A 853 -65.55 2.19 -10.18
N HIS A 854 -65.73 3.43 -9.69
CA HIS A 854 -65.44 3.72 -8.29
C HIS A 854 -66.60 3.23 -7.41
N PRO A 855 -66.35 2.66 -6.21
CA PRO A 855 -67.41 2.42 -5.24
C PRO A 855 -68.01 3.75 -4.77
N LYS A 856 -69.34 3.84 -4.66
CA LYS A 856 -70.03 5.04 -4.19
C LYS A 856 -69.73 5.28 -2.70
N VAL A 857 -69.00 6.33 -2.39
CA VAL A 857 -69.09 7.02 -1.10
C VAL A 857 -70.18 8.10 -1.24
N PRO A 858 -71.19 8.18 -0.35
CA PRO A 858 -72.35 9.04 -0.57
C PRO A 858 -72.07 10.50 -0.17
N ALA A 859 -72.03 11.38 -1.16
CA ALA A 859 -72.06 12.82 -0.93
C ALA A 859 -73.52 13.32 -0.91
N LYS A 860 -73.97 13.90 0.21
CA LYS A 860 -75.18 14.74 0.23
C LYS A 860 -74.89 16.05 -0.53
N ARG A 861 -75.91 16.60 -1.18
CA ARG A 861 -75.89 17.98 -1.69
C ARG A 861 -75.95 18.96 -0.53
N GLU A 862 -75.14 20.01 -0.60
CA GLU A 862 -75.59 21.36 -0.27
C GLU A 862 -75.90 22.12 -1.57
N GLY A 863 -76.54 23.27 -1.48
CA GLY A 863 -76.85 24.07 -2.66
C GLY A 863 -77.36 25.48 -2.33
N PHE A 864 -77.18 26.37 -3.30
CA PHE A 864 -77.75 27.71 -3.37
C PHE A 864 -78.09 27.99 -4.85
N ALA A 865 -79.01 28.88 -5.22
CA ALA A 865 -80.28 29.32 -4.63
C ALA A 865 -80.90 30.33 -5.62
N VAL A 866 -82.10 30.07 -6.13
CA VAL A 866 -82.97 31.08 -6.77
C VAL A 866 -84.41 30.80 -6.30
N VAL A 867 -85.23 31.85 -6.21
CA VAL A 867 -86.44 31.98 -5.37
C VAL A 867 -87.55 32.63 -6.22
N PRO A 868 -88.89 32.48 -5.98
CA PRO A 868 -89.67 31.55 -5.12
C PRO A 868 -90.83 30.79 -5.84
N GLN A 869 -91.52 29.84 -5.17
CA GLN A 869 -92.97 29.96 -4.80
C GLN A 869 -93.57 28.74 -4.04
N GLN A 870 -94.28 29.02 -2.94
CA GLN A 870 -95.46 28.35 -2.31
C GLN A 870 -95.40 26.91 -1.68
N ALA A 871 -95.28 26.88 -0.33
CA ALA A 871 -96.07 26.13 0.70
C ALA A 871 -96.13 24.56 0.78
N PRO A 872 -96.52 23.93 1.93
CA PRO A 872 -95.98 24.08 3.30
C PRO A 872 -95.79 22.76 4.15
N ASP A 873 -94.90 22.79 5.17
CA ASP A 873 -94.88 22.07 6.49
C ASP A 873 -94.89 20.50 6.65
N VAL A 874 -94.24 19.83 7.66
CA VAL A 874 -93.11 20.11 8.61
C VAL A 874 -92.59 18.85 9.42
N ILE A 875 -91.31 18.81 9.93
CA ILE A 875 -90.67 17.89 10.98
C ILE A 875 -90.47 16.37 10.62
N GLY A 876 -89.61 15.49 11.22
CA GLY A 876 -88.47 15.47 12.22
C GLY A 876 -88.62 14.40 13.37
N ALA A 877 -87.63 13.84 14.14
CA ALA A 877 -86.15 13.55 14.05
C ALA A 877 -85.62 12.70 15.29
N ALA A 878 -84.64 11.76 15.19
CA ALA A 878 -83.97 11.02 16.32
C ALA A 878 -82.63 10.24 15.93
N ALA A 879 -81.87 9.60 16.87
CA ALA A 879 -80.48 9.05 16.66
C ALA A 879 -79.97 7.89 17.61
N ALA A 880 -78.74 7.34 17.40
CA ALA A 880 -77.76 6.62 18.32
C ALA A 880 -77.10 5.26 17.85
N GLU A 881 -76.06 4.75 18.57
CA GLU A 881 -75.12 3.59 18.28
C GLU A 881 -75.48 2.26 19.05
N PRO A 882 -74.63 1.16 19.23
CA PRO A 882 -73.30 0.71 18.71
C PRO A 882 -73.14 -0.81 18.30
N VAL A 883 -71.89 -1.28 18.09
CA VAL A 883 -71.36 -2.65 17.67
C VAL A 883 -71.38 -3.76 18.78
N PRO A 884 -71.24 -5.12 18.55
CA PRO A 884 -70.06 -5.82 17.91
C PRO A 884 -70.08 -7.34 17.40
N LYS A 885 -68.97 -7.78 16.76
CA LYS A 885 -68.27 -9.15 16.72
C LYS A 885 -68.78 -10.47 16.01
N PHE A 886 -67.86 -11.06 15.22
CA PHE A 886 -67.49 -12.49 14.92
C PHE A 886 -68.50 -13.67 14.79
N LYS A 887 -68.36 -14.50 13.71
CA LYS A 887 -67.70 -15.85 13.73
C LYS A 887 -67.41 -16.44 12.32
N LEU A 888 -66.91 -17.68 12.26
CA LEU A 888 -66.46 -18.48 11.09
C LEU A 888 -67.14 -19.88 11.11
N ASP A 889 -67.25 -20.60 9.99
CA ASP A 889 -66.96 -22.06 9.84
C ASP A 889 -67.23 -22.61 8.40
N LEU A 890 -67.01 -23.92 8.15
CA LEU A 890 -66.72 -24.56 6.84
C LEU A 890 -67.80 -25.54 6.30
N GLN A 891 -67.63 -25.91 5.00
CA GLN A 891 -67.52 -27.30 4.46
C GLN A 891 -68.63 -27.97 3.58
N LEU A 892 -68.12 -28.70 2.56
CA LEU A 892 -68.61 -29.89 1.82
C LEU A 892 -69.77 -29.82 0.77
N PRO A 893 -69.62 -30.50 -0.40
CA PRO A 893 -70.64 -30.63 -1.45
C PRO A 893 -71.04 -32.07 -1.85
N ALA A 894 -72.21 -32.23 -2.49
CA ALA A 894 -72.63 -33.33 -3.37
C ALA A 894 -73.84 -32.85 -4.22
N GLY A 895 -74.22 -33.39 -5.39
CA GLY A 895 -73.59 -34.39 -6.28
C GLY A 895 -74.61 -34.92 -7.33
N GLY A 896 -74.14 -35.49 -8.46
CA GLY A 896 -74.91 -36.44 -9.30
C GLY A 896 -75.63 -35.95 -10.57
N GLY A 897 -75.19 -36.48 -11.74
CA GLY A 897 -76.03 -37.07 -12.81
C GLY A 897 -76.80 -36.17 -13.82
N GLY A 898 -76.92 -36.65 -15.07
CA GLY A 898 -77.85 -36.14 -16.10
C GLY A 898 -77.28 -36.13 -17.53
N GLU A 899 -77.90 -36.87 -18.46
CA GLU A 899 -77.34 -37.19 -19.79
C GLU A 899 -77.81 -36.29 -20.97
N ALA A 900 -77.06 -36.40 -22.08
CA ALA A 900 -77.50 -36.38 -23.49
C ALA A 900 -78.25 -35.15 -24.10
N GLY A 901 -77.56 -34.47 -25.02
CA GLY A 901 -77.76 -34.77 -26.45
C GLY A 901 -78.59 -33.84 -27.34
N SER A 902 -77.94 -32.88 -28.01
CA SER A 902 -78.13 -32.53 -29.44
C SER A 902 -77.14 -31.42 -29.83
N GLY A 903 -76.78 -31.29 -31.11
CA GLY A 903 -75.64 -30.47 -31.54
C GLY A 903 -75.92 -29.50 -32.70
N ALA A 904 -75.02 -28.53 -32.85
CA ALA A 904 -74.84 -27.68 -34.02
C ALA A 904 -73.36 -27.26 -34.11
N GLU A 905 -72.82 -27.06 -35.30
CA GLU A 905 -71.39 -26.82 -35.53
C GLU A 905 -70.99 -25.34 -35.60
N GLN A 906 -69.76 -25.06 -35.12
CA GLN A 906 -68.88 -23.95 -35.52
C GLN A 906 -69.29 -22.50 -35.11
N PRO A 907 -68.35 -21.53 -35.09
CA PRO A 907 -66.93 -21.61 -35.47
C PRO A 907 -65.94 -21.55 -34.30
N VAL A 908 -64.75 -22.12 -34.52
CA VAL A 908 -63.61 -22.05 -33.58
C VAL A 908 -63.03 -20.63 -33.52
N LYS A 909 -63.20 -19.94 -32.39
CA LYS A 909 -62.34 -18.80 -32.07
C LYS A 909 -60.95 -19.30 -31.69
N LYS A 910 -59.90 -18.80 -32.36
CA LYS A 910 -58.50 -19.01 -31.97
C LYS A 910 -58.16 -18.20 -30.70
N GLY A 911 -58.68 -18.65 -29.56
CA GLY A 911 -58.27 -18.16 -28.25
C GLY A 911 -56.91 -18.76 -27.85
N ASN A 912 -55.98 -17.92 -27.39
CA ASN A 912 -54.78 -18.41 -26.74
C ASN A 912 -55.15 -18.97 -25.36
N LYS A 913 -54.86 -20.26 -25.10
CA LYS A 913 -55.09 -20.93 -23.80
C LYS A 913 -54.34 -20.29 -22.61
N PHE A 914 -53.58 -19.22 -22.84
CA PHE A 914 -52.92 -18.40 -21.81
C PHE A 914 -53.79 -17.25 -21.25
N THR A 915 -54.93 -16.93 -21.86
CA THR A 915 -55.76 -15.77 -21.43
C THR A 915 -57.17 -16.14 -20.94
N ASP A 916 -57.75 -17.24 -21.41
CA ASP A 916 -59.06 -17.69 -20.93
C ASP A 916 -58.93 -18.29 -19.52
N GLY A 917 -59.53 -17.62 -18.53
CA GLY A 917 -59.48 -17.99 -17.10
C GLY A 917 -58.80 -16.96 -16.18
N LEU A 918 -58.15 -15.93 -16.72
CA LEU A 918 -57.46 -14.89 -15.94
C LEU A 918 -58.27 -13.58 -15.88
N ASP A 919 -59.21 -13.49 -14.93
CA ASP A 919 -60.02 -12.28 -14.71
C ASP A 919 -59.25 -11.16 -13.96
N LEU A 920 -58.28 -10.56 -14.66
CA LEU A 920 -57.57 -9.34 -14.24
C LEU A 920 -58.48 -8.08 -14.29
N SER A 921 -59.80 -8.20 -14.18
CA SER A 921 -60.66 -7.05 -13.83
C SER A 921 -60.59 -6.70 -12.34
N LEU A 922 -60.18 -7.64 -11.49
CA LEU A 922 -60.12 -7.52 -10.02
C LEU A 922 -58.70 -7.32 -9.44
N THR A 923 -57.63 -7.50 -10.21
CA THR A 923 -56.25 -7.51 -9.70
C THR A 923 -55.74 -6.10 -9.34
N THR A 924 -55.69 -5.79 -8.04
CA THR A 924 -55.26 -4.50 -7.50
C THR A 924 -53.74 -4.36 -7.31
N ASP A 925 -53.00 -5.47 -7.18
CA ASP A 925 -51.52 -5.47 -7.11
C ASP A 925 -50.90 -5.85 -8.47
N TRP A 926 -50.41 -4.85 -9.21
CA TRP A 926 -49.69 -5.07 -10.47
C TRP A 926 -48.34 -5.77 -10.26
N ALA A 927 -47.70 -5.62 -9.09
CA ALA A 927 -46.44 -6.29 -8.80
C ALA A 927 -46.67 -7.80 -8.55
N ALA A 928 -47.79 -8.20 -7.96
CA ALA A 928 -48.17 -9.62 -7.82
C ALA A 928 -48.24 -10.32 -9.18
N GLU A 929 -48.82 -9.66 -10.19
CA GLU A 929 -48.95 -10.22 -11.54
C GLU A 929 -47.62 -10.29 -12.31
N LEU A 930 -46.67 -9.39 -12.06
CA LEU A 930 -45.36 -9.41 -12.71
C LEU A 930 -44.40 -10.44 -12.07
N ARG A 931 -44.49 -10.66 -10.74
CA ARG A 931 -43.62 -11.57 -9.96
C ARG A 931 -43.48 -13.00 -10.56
N PRO A 932 -44.52 -13.68 -11.11
CA PRO A 932 -44.37 -14.99 -11.75
C PRO A 932 -43.54 -14.96 -13.04
N SER A 933 -43.84 -14.04 -13.96
CA SER A 933 -43.12 -13.91 -15.23
C SER A 933 -41.66 -13.49 -15.01
N MET A 934 -41.44 -12.59 -14.04
CA MET A 934 -40.10 -12.21 -13.57
C MET A 934 -39.33 -13.38 -12.94
N ARG A 935 -39.99 -14.24 -12.16
CA ARG A 935 -39.36 -15.46 -11.61
C ARG A 935 -38.96 -16.44 -12.71
N LYS A 936 -39.82 -16.70 -13.70
CA LYS A 936 -39.50 -17.57 -14.84
C LYS A 936 -38.31 -17.03 -15.65
N LEU A 937 -38.32 -15.73 -15.97
CA LEU A 937 -37.22 -15.06 -16.66
C LEU A 937 -35.89 -15.25 -15.91
N ARG A 938 -35.87 -15.01 -14.59
CA ARG A 938 -34.68 -15.23 -13.77
C ARG A 938 -34.18 -16.67 -13.82
N HIS A 939 -35.07 -17.67 -13.64
CA HIS A 939 -34.67 -19.08 -13.69
C HIS A 939 -34.08 -19.49 -15.05
N ALA A 940 -34.65 -18.99 -16.15
CA ALA A 940 -34.13 -19.30 -17.50
C ALA A 940 -32.76 -18.64 -17.76
N MET A 941 -32.56 -17.42 -17.27
CA MET A 941 -31.24 -16.74 -17.30
C MET A 941 -30.21 -17.41 -16.37
N ASP A 942 -30.65 -17.98 -15.25
CA ASP A 942 -29.79 -18.74 -14.33
C ASP A 942 -29.35 -20.08 -14.97
N ARG A 943 -30.22 -20.73 -15.75
CA ARG A 943 -29.87 -21.89 -16.58
C ARG A 943 -28.87 -21.51 -17.68
N LEU A 944 -29.10 -20.41 -18.40
CA LEU A 944 -28.15 -19.92 -19.41
C LEU A 944 -26.75 -19.66 -18.81
N LEU A 945 -26.68 -19.11 -17.59
CA LEU A 945 -25.42 -18.91 -16.87
C LEU A 945 -24.77 -20.22 -16.37
N LYS A 946 -25.54 -21.31 -16.16
CA LYS A 946 -24.96 -22.66 -15.98
C LYS A 946 -24.29 -23.13 -17.27
N THR A 947 -24.97 -23.06 -18.41
CA THR A 947 -24.44 -23.50 -19.72
C THR A 947 -23.20 -22.70 -20.13
N ALA A 948 -23.20 -21.38 -19.87
CA ALA A 948 -22.05 -20.50 -20.03
C ALA A 948 -20.79 -21.03 -19.32
N ARG A 949 -20.96 -21.40 -18.04
CA ARG A 949 -19.89 -21.89 -17.16
C ARG A 949 -19.41 -23.29 -17.54
N LEU A 950 -20.31 -24.14 -18.03
CA LEU A 950 -19.98 -25.46 -18.58
C LEU A 950 -19.08 -25.33 -19.81
N MET A 951 -19.46 -24.51 -20.80
CA MET A 951 -18.64 -24.23 -21.99
C MET A 951 -17.25 -23.68 -21.61
N HIS A 952 -17.21 -22.67 -20.73
CA HIS A 952 -15.95 -22.09 -20.26
C HIS A 952 -15.03 -23.13 -19.60
N SER A 953 -15.59 -24.06 -18.82
CA SER A 953 -14.81 -25.10 -18.14
C SER A 953 -14.31 -26.19 -19.09
N VAL A 954 -15.14 -26.66 -20.03
CA VAL A 954 -14.75 -27.64 -21.06
C VAL A 954 -13.61 -27.10 -21.93
N GLN A 955 -13.76 -25.89 -22.46
CA GLN A 955 -12.73 -25.26 -23.30
C GLN A 955 -11.39 -25.11 -22.55
N ARG A 956 -11.42 -24.95 -21.22
CA ARG A 956 -10.21 -24.89 -20.37
C ARG A 956 -9.59 -26.26 -20.07
N LEU A 957 -10.36 -27.34 -20.02
CA LEU A 957 -9.82 -28.71 -19.98
C LEU A 957 -9.14 -29.10 -21.31
N GLN A 958 -9.65 -28.58 -22.43
CA GLN A 958 -9.12 -28.79 -23.77
C GLN A 958 -7.82 -28.01 -24.08
N GLN A 959 -7.35 -27.16 -23.16
CA GLN A 959 -6.02 -26.55 -23.23
C GLN A 959 -4.93 -27.48 -22.68
N ASP A 960 -3.70 -27.32 -23.16
CA ASP A 960 -2.53 -27.96 -22.55
C ASP A 960 -2.38 -27.52 -21.09
N VAL A 961 -2.14 -28.50 -20.22
CA VAL A 961 -1.85 -28.32 -18.79
C VAL A 961 -0.66 -27.36 -18.57
N ARG A 962 0.38 -27.42 -19.40
CA ARG A 962 1.53 -26.50 -19.28
C ARG A 962 1.16 -25.06 -19.65
N CYS A 963 0.25 -24.89 -20.61
CA CYS A 963 -0.32 -23.58 -20.95
C CYS A 963 -1.20 -23.03 -19.81
N ASN A 964 -2.10 -23.84 -19.24
CA ASN A 964 -2.89 -23.47 -18.06
C ASN A 964 -2.00 -23.00 -16.89
N GLN A 965 -0.99 -23.79 -16.51
CA GLN A 965 -0.05 -23.46 -15.43
C GLN A 965 0.78 -22.19 -15.73
N ARG A 966 1.24 -22.01 -16.97
CA ARG A 966 1.97 -20.80 -17.40
C ARG A 966 1.06 -19.57 -17.36
N GLN A 967 -0.17 -19.67 -17.83
CA GLN A 967 -1.16 -18.59 -17.82
C GLN A 967 -1.55 -18.19 -16.39
N ALA A 968 -1.75 -19.16 -15.50
CA ALA A 968 -1.99 -18.92 -14.08
C ALA A 968 -0.81 -18.20 -13.40
N SER A 969 0.43 -18.62 -13.67
CA SER A 969 1.64 -17.93 -13.17
C SER A 969 1.75 -16.48 -13.67
N ILE A 970 1.48 -16.24 -14.96
CA ILE A 970 1.46 -14.89 -15.56
C ILE A 970 0.36 -14.03 -14.92
N MET A 971 -0.84 -14.58 -14.74
CA MET A 971 -1.97 -13.91 -14.09
C MET A 971 -1.62 -13.54 -12.64
N TYR A 972 -1.06 -14.48 -11.86
CA TYR A 972 -0.67 -14.23 -10.47
C TYR A 972 0.41 -13.16 -10.36
N ARG A 973 1.42 -13.16 -11.26
CA ARG A 973 2.42 -12.08 -11.35
C ARG A 973 1.77 -10.74 -11.71
N ARG A 974 0.83 -10.71 -12.67
CA ARG A 974 0.12 -9.49 -13.10
C ARG A 974 -0.77 -8.90 -12.00
N ASP A 975 -1.55 -9.73 -11.32
CA ASP A 975 -2.39 -9.34 -10.18
C ASP A 975 -1.55 -8.72 -9.05
N VAL A 976 -0.39 -9.31 -8.72
CA VAL A 976 0.56 -8.73 -7.75
C VAL A 976 1.02 -7.34 -8.17
N CYS A 977 1.50 -7.17 -9.41
CA CYS A 977 2.01 -5.88 -9.88
C CYS A 977 0.90 -4.82 -9.99
N PHE A 978 -0.29 -5.22 -10.47
CA PHE A 978 -1.46 -4.37 -10.57
C PHE A 978 -1.99 -3.92 -9.20
N SER A 979 -1.97 -4.80 -8.18
CA SER A 979 -2.30 -4.44 -6.79
C SER A 979 -1.45 -3.28 -6.27
N GLN A 980 -0.13 -3.38 -6.48
CA GLN A 980 0.82 -2.35 -6.07
C GLN A 980 0.57 -1.03 -6.84
N ALA A 981 0.30 -1.11 -8.15
CA ALA A 981 0.06 0.03 -9.02
C ALA A 981 -1.25 0.77 -8.71
N LEU A 982 -2.38 0.06 -8.62
CA LEU A 982 -3.68 0.65 -8.32
C LEU A 982 -3.73 1.23 -6.90
N THR A 983 -3.08 0.58 -5.92
CA THR A 983 -3.00 1.10 -4.55
C THR A 983 -2.23 2.43 -4.47
N ALA A 984 -1.16 2.57 -5.26
CA ALA A 984 -0.45 3.84 -5.38
C ALA A 984 -1.34 4.91 -6.07
N LEU A 985 -1.98 4.57 -7.19
CA LEU A 985 -2.84 5.47 -7.95
C LEU A 985 -4.03 6.00 -7.13
N VAL A 986 -4.77 5.11 -6.45
CA VAL A 986 -5.89 5.49 -5.58
C VAL A 986 -5.41 6.31 -4.37
N SER A 987 -4.21 6.05 -3.84
CA SER A 987 -3.62 6.92 -2.80
C SER A 987 -3.37 8.35 -3.30
N SER A 988 -2.95 8.52 -4.55
CA SER A 988 -2.76 9.85 -5.16
C SER A 988 -4.08 10.57 -5.43
N LEU A 989 -5.09 9.84 -5.93
CA LEU A 989 -6.44 10.38 -6.13
C LEU A 989 -7.05 10.85 -4.80
N MET A 990 -7.03 9.99 -3.78
CA MET A 990 -7.58 10.31 -2.46
C MET A 990 -6.82 11.46 -1.78
N LEU A 991 -5.51 11.58 -2.02
CA LEU A 991 -4.71 12.74 -1.61
C LEU A 991 -5.18 14.03 -2.31
N ARG A 992 -5.41 14.03 -3.63
CA ARG A 992 -5.89 15.23 -4.36
C ARG A 992 -7.32 15.61 -3.97
N LEU A 993 -8.18 14.63 -3.70
CA LEU A 993 -9.59 14.81 -3.34
C LEU A 993 -9.83 15.24 -1.88
N TRP A 994 -8.89 14.99 -0.96
CA TRP A 994 -9.02 15.31 0.48
C TRP A 994 -7.90 16.21 1.05
N GLY A 995 -6.82 16.43 0.30
CA GLY A 995 -5.67 17.23 0.70
C GLY A 995 -5.53 18.56 -0.03
N SER A 996 -6.59 19.01 -0.72
CA SER A 996 -6.71 20.28 -1.45
C SER A 996 -8.19 20.61 -1.63
N GLU A 997 -8.51 21.89 -1.82
CA GLU A 997 -9.81 22.26 -2.39
C GLU A 997 -9.88 21.83 -3.86
N LEU A 998 -11.05 21.35 -4.28
CA LEU A 998 -11.33 20.93 -5.65
C LEU A 998 -11.97 22.10 -6.40
N ASP A 999 -11.24 22.67 -7.36
CA ASP A 999 -11.75 23.77 -8.16
C ASP A 999 -12.63 23.28 -9.31
N MET A 1000 -13.40 24.21 -9.89
CA MET A 1000 -14.28 23.88 -11.02
C MET A 1000 -13.49 23.44 -12.26
N GLY A 1001 -12.22 23.85 -12.39
CA GLY A 1001 -11.34 23.43 -13.47
C GLY A 1001 -10.99 21.95 -13.39
N TYR A 1002 -10.56 21.47 -12.23
CA TYR A 1002 -10.28 20.05 -12.00
C TYR A 1002 -11.55 19.20 -12.12
N LEU A 1003 -12.71 19.66 -11.65
CA LEU A 1003 -13.99 18.95 -11.83
C LEU A 1003 -14.38 18.80 -13.33
N VAL A 1004 -14.11 19.81 -14.16
CA VAL A 1004 -14.26 19.72 -15.63
C VAL A 1004 -13.22 18.79 -16.23
N MET A 1005 -11.96 18.85 -15.81
CA MET A 1005 -10.90 17.93 -16.25
C MET A 1005 -11.27 16.47 -15.98
N LEU A 1006 -11.72 16.15 -14.76
CA LEU A 1006 -12.17 14.81 -14.40
C LEU A 1006 -13.30 14.33 -15.32
N ARG A 1007 -14.34 15.15 -15.50
CA ARG A 1007 -15.54 14.77 -16.28
C ARG A 1007 -15.27 14.58 -17.77
N ASP A 1008 -14.49 15.48 -18.39
CA ASP A 1008 -14.43 15.59 -19.86
C ASP A 1008 -13.14 14.99 -20.47
N LEU A 1009 -12.15 14.64 -19.65
CA LEU A 1009 -10.86 14.09 -20.10
C LEU A 1009 -10.28 12.99 -19.19
N GLY A 1010 -10.50 13.11 -17.88
CA GLY A 1010 -9.81 12.34 -16.86
C GLY A 1010 -8.38 12.82 -16.62
N PRO A 1011 -7.78 12.61 -15.42
CA PRO A 1011 -6.47 13.14 -15.10
C PRO A 1011 -5.34 12.35 -15.76
N LEU A 1012 -4.22 13.04 -16.00
CA LEU A 1012 -2.94 12.45 -16.33
C LEU A 1012 -2.34 11.80 -15.08
N ALA A 1013 -1.73 10.62 -15.22
CA ALA A 1013 -0.91 10.01 -14.17
C ALA A 1013 0.50 9.77 -14.70
N TYR A 1014 1.47 10.58 -14.27
CA TYR A 1014 2.87 10.48 -14.67
C TYR A 1014 3.69 9.67 -13.66
N PHE A 1015 4.18 8.52 -14.12
CA PHE A 1015 5.12 7.66 -13.42
C PHE A 1015 6.54 7.88 -13.95
N GLU A 1016 7.45 8.29 -13.06
CA GLU A 1016 8.89 8.26 -13.32
C GLU A 1016 9.49 6.94 -12.85
N GLY A 1017 10.22 6.28 -13.74
CA GLY A 1017 11.04 5.11 -13.45
C GLY A 1017 12.54 5.45 -13.40
N LEU A 1018 13.20 5.06 -12.32
CA LEU A 1018 14.66 5.12 -12.19
C LEU A 1018 15.31 3.73 -12.29
N LEU A 1019 14.59 2.76 -12.86
CA LEU A 1019 15.00 1.35 -12.97
C LEU A 1019 16.03 1.14 -14.07
N THR A 1020 16.88 0.13 -13.92
CA THR A 1020 17.89 -0.22 -14.93
C THR A 1020 17.52 -1.48 -15.67
N LEU A 1021 17.58 -1.45 -17.01
CA LEU A 1021 17.39 -2.64 -17.85
C LEU A 1021 18.62 -3.57 -17.80
N TYR A 1022 19.01 -4.00 -16.60
CA TYR A 1022 20.08 -4.96 -16.35
C TYR A 1022 19.86 -5.76 -15.06
N GLY A 1023 20.02 -7.08 -15.16
CA GLY A 1023 19.67 -8.04 -14.10
C GLY A 1023 18.20 -7.93 -13.71
N ASP A 1024 17.89 -8.29 -12.47
CA ASP A 1024 16.53 -8.30 -11.90
C ASP A 1024 15.84 -6.91 -11.85
N GLU A 1025 16.47 -5.80 -12.26
CA GLU A 1025 15.74 -4.54 -12.52
C GLU A 1025 15.14 -4.44 -13.94
N ALA A 1026 15.59 -5.26 -14.89
CA ALA A 1026 14.97 -5.36 -16.21
C ALA A 1026 13.59 -6.03 -16.14
N ASP A 1027 13.48 -7.10 -15.34
CA ASP A 1027 12.22 -7.78 -15.08
C ASP A 1027 11.24 -6.86 -14.32
N MET A 1028 11.74 -6.05 -13.38
CA MET A 1028 10.96 -5.03 -12.67
C MET A 1028 10.45 -3.91 -13.59
N TRP A 1029 11.26 -3.46 -14.56
CA TRP A 1029 10.82 -2.49 -15.56
C TRP A 1029 9.74 -3.08 -16.48
N SER A 1030 9.94 -4.34 -16.90
CA SER A 1030 8.99 -5.11 -17.71
C SER A 1030 7.64 -5.31 -17.01
N ASP A 1031 7.64 -5.69 -15.73
CA ASP A 1031 6.44 -5.77 -14.90
C ASP A 1031 5.72 -4.42 -14.79
N MET A 1032 6.50 -3.36 -14.50
CA MET A 1032 5.99 -2.01 -14.23
C MET A 1032 5.34 -1.37 -15.46
N CYS A 1033 5.86 -1.62 -16.68
CA CYS A 1033 5.22 -1.19 -17.93
C CYS A 1033 3.79 -1.75 -18.07
N ILE A 1034 3.60 -3.06 -17.85
CA ILE A 1034 2.29 -3.71 -17.96
C ILE A 1034 1.35 -3.24 -16.85
N ALA A 1035 1.83 -3.20 -15.60
CA ALA A 1035 1.02 -2.81 -14.45
C ALA A 1035 0.55 -1.35 -14.48
N ILE A 1036 1.26 -0.46 -15.18
CA ILE A 1036 0.86 0.94 -15.41
C ILE A 1036 -0.11 1.07 -16.59
N GLU A 1037 0.10 0.31 -17.66
CA GLU A 1037 -0.82 0.28 -18.82
C GLU A 1037 -2.23 -0.16 -18.39
N ASP A 1038 -2.31 -1.20 -17.55
CA ASP A 1038 -3.55 -1.77 -17.03
C ASP A 1038 -4.41 -0.76 -16.23
N LEU A 1039 -3.80 0.31 -15.69
CA LEU A 1039 -4.54 1.37 -14.97
C LEU A 1039 -5.48 2.16 -15.90
N SER A 1040 -5.24 2.14 -17.21
CA SER A 1040 -6.12 2.78 -18.22
C SER A 1040 -7.45 2.04 -18.41
N ALA A 1041 -7.55 0.77 -18.01
CA ALA A 1041 -8.78 -0.01 -18.11
C ALA A 1041 -9.79 0.36 -17.01
N VAL A 1042 -9.31 0.77 -15.84
CA VAL A 1042 -10.09 1.02 -14.61
C VAL A 1042 -11.05 2.19 -14.78
N ASN A 1043 -12.29 2.03 -14.30
CA ASN A 1043 -13.25 3.13 -14.17
C ASN A 1043 -13.18 3.72 -12.75
N PHE A 1044 -13.24 5.04 -12.62
CA PHE A 1044 -13.32 5.74 -11.34
C PHE A 1044 -14.65 6.48 -11.24
N GLN A 1045 -15.30 6.45 -10.09
CA GLN A 1045 -16.58 7.14 -9.84
C GLN A 1045 -16.49 7.95 -8.55
N LEU A 1046 -16.85 9.23 -8.59
CA LEU A 1046 -16.94 10.07 -7.40
C LEU A 1046 -18.27 9.84 -6.66
N VAL A 1047 -18.19 9.60 -5.36
CA VAL A 1047 -19.34 9.33 -4.47
C VAL A 1047 -19.30 10.30 -3.28
N ARG A 1048 -20.44 10.86 -2.86
CA ARG A 1048 -20.49 11.73 -1.67
C ARG A 1048 -20.19 10.94 -0.41
N ALA A 1049 -19.24 11.41 0.39
CA ALA A 1049 -18.96 10.87 1.71
C ALA A 1049 -20.03 11.30 2.71
N GLN A 1050 -20.79 10.34 3.24
CA GLN A 1050 -21.86 10.57 4.23
C GLN A 1050 -21.63 9.69 5.48
N GLY A 1051 -22.07 10.18 6.64
CA GLY A 1051 -21.89 9.47 7.92
C GLY A 1051 -20.42 9.19 8.23
N GLU A 1052 -20.11 7.96 8.65
CA GLU A 1052 -18.74 7.52 8.99
C GLU A 1052 -17.73 7.75 7.85
N ALA A 1053 -18.16 7.64 6.59
CA ALA A 1053 -17.28 7.84 5.43
C ALA A 1053 -16.77 9.30 5.31
N ALA A 1054 -17.42 10.27 5.96
CA ALA A 1054 -16.92 11.64 6.03
C ALA A 1054 -15.74 11.77 7.02
N LEU A 1055 -15.69 10.92 8.06
CA LEU A 1055 -14.59 10.88 9.04
C LEU A 1055 -13.43 10.01 8.54
N ALA A 1056 -13.74 8.83 8.00
CA ALA A 1056 -12.79 7.85 7.46
C ALA A 1056 -13.13 7.49 6.00
N PRO A 1057 -12.70 8.31 5.01
CA PRO A 1057 -13.05 8.14 3.61
C PRO A 1057 -12.34 6.93 3.00
N THR A 1058 -13.08 5.83 2.90
CA THR A 1058 -12.59 4.54 2.40
C THR A 1058 -13.11 4.27 0.98
N PRO A 1059 -12.24 4.18 -0.04
CA PRO A 1059 -12.66 3.84 -1.40
C PRO A 1059 -13.09 2.37 -1.47
N ARG A 1060 -13.96 2.06 -2.44
CA ARG A 1060 -14.49 0.70 -2.68
C ARG A 1060 -14.18 0.27 -4.11
N ILE A 1061 -13.58 -0.91 -4.27
CA ILE A 1061 -13.39 -1.56 -5.56
C ILE A 1061 -14.52 -2.55 -5.79
N THR A 1062 -15.10 -2.52 -7.00
CA THR A 1062 -16.13 -3.45 -7.48
C THR A 1062 -15.81 -3.91 -8.90
N GLY A 1063 -16.54 -4.92 -9.40
CA GLY A 1063 -16.39 -5.43 -10.77
C GLY A 1063 -15.50 -6.68 -10.86
N SER A 1064 -14.91 -6.92 -12.04
CA SER A 1064 -14.16 -8.14 -12.37
C SER A 1064 -12.69 -7.85 -12.69
N ARG A 1065 -11.85 -8.90 -12.73
CA ARG A 1065 -10.42 -8.82 -13.12
C ARG A 1065 -10.18 -8.13 -14.49
N GLN A 1066 -11.21 -8.00 -15.34
CA GLN A 1066 -11.15 -7.35 -16.65
C GLN A 1066 -11.81 -5.95 -16.68
N ALA A 1067 -12.71 -5.68 -15.72
CA ALA A 1067 -13.51 -4.46 -15.66
C ALA A 1067 -13.71 -4.08 -14.18
N LEU A 1068 -12.71 -3.40 -13.61
CA LEU A 1068 -12.76 -2.87 -12.26
C LEU A 1068 -13.30 -1.44 -12.24
N GLU A 1069 -14.15 -1.17 -11.26
CA GLU A 1069 -14.64 0.16 -10.91
C GLU A 1069 -14.20 0.52 -9.49
N VAL A 1070 -13.72 1.75 -9.30
CA VAL A 1070 -13.28 2.27 -8.00
C VAL A 1070 -14.13 3.48 -7.63
N GLN A 1071 -14.95 3.29 -6.60
CA GLN A 1071 -15.74 4.36 -5.98
C GLN A 1071 -14.84 5.13 -5.02
N LEU A 1072 -14.68 6.43 -5.28
CA LEU A 1072 -13.86 7.37 -4.53
C LEU A 1072 -14.78 8.28 -3.70
N PRO A 1073 -14.81 8.15 -2.36
CA PRO A 1073 -15.58 9.07 -1.53
C PRO A 1073 -14.93 10.46 -1.53
N VAL A 1074 -15.74 11.50 -1.73
CA VAL A 1074 -15.32 12.92 -1.73
C VAL A 1074 -16.13 13.73 -0.70
N PRO A 1075 -15.62 14.87 -0.22
CA PRO A 1075 -16.37 15.73 0.70
C PRO A 1075 -17.71 16.17 0.10
N GLU A 1076 -18.76 16.23 0.92
CA GLU A 1076 -20.14 16.44 0.43
C GLU A 1076 -20.34 17.74 -0.35
N HIS A 1077 -19.60 18.80 0.02
CA HIS A 1077 -19.62 20.12 -0.62
C HIS A 1077 -18.86 20.16 -1.97
N SER A 1078 -18.05 19.15 -2.30
CA SER A 1078 -17.17 19.18 -3.49
C SER A 1078 -17.85 18.77 -4.79
N LEU A 1079 -19.10 18.29 -4.76
CA LEU A 1079 -19.86 17.91 -5.95
C LEU A 1079 -21.07 18.83 -6.15
N PRO A 1080 -21.20 19.53 -7.30
CA PRO A 1080 -22.33 20.43 -7.55
C PRO A 1080 -23.61 19.64 -7.88
N GLY A 1081 -24.68 19.85 -7.11
CA GLY A 1081 -26.03 19.36 -7.40
C GLY A 1081 -26.30 17.89 -7.05
N ASN A 1082 -27.52 17.58 -6.62
CA ASN A 1082 -27.84 16.30 -5.95
C ASN A 1082 -27.83 15.05 -6.85
N GLY A 1083 -27.55 15.14 -8.15
CA GLY A 1083 -27.75 14.03 -9.10
C GLY A 1083 -26.61 13.69 -10.08
N THR A 1084 -25.51 14.45 -10.15
CA THR A 1084 -24.43 14.18 -11.13
C THR A 1084 -23.32 13.34 -10.53
N SER A 1085 -23.29 12.03 -10.84
CA SER A 1085 -22.11 11.19 -10.63
C SER A 1085 -21.05 11.51 -11.68
N ILE A 1086 -19.86 11.95 -11.24
CA ILE A 1086 -18.71 12.10 -12.14
C ILE A 1086 -17.99 10.74 -12.21
N SER A 1087 -17.98 10.13 -13.39
CA SER A 1087 -17.21 8.93 -13.69
C SER A 1087 -16.15 9.24 -14.73
N PHE A 1088 -14.94 8.70 -14.57
CA PHE A 1088 -13.77 9.02 -15.40
C PHE A 1088 -12.78 7.87 -15.50
N LYS A 1089 -11.86 7.95 -16.46
CA LYS A 1089 -10.68 7.09 -16.59
C LYS A 1089 -9.40 7.90 -16.46
N ILE A 1090 -8.26 7.24 -16.32
CA ILE A 1090 -6.97 7.90 -16.14
C ILE A 1090 -6.10 7.66 -17.38
N THR A 1091 -5.31 8.66 -17.78
CA THR A 1091 -4.29 8.50 -18.84
C THR A 1091 -2.93 8.28 -18.18
N PRO A 1092 -2.45 7.02 -18.03
CA PRO A 1092 -1.13 6.75 -17.49
C PRO A 1092 -0.03 7.00 -18.53
N VAL A 1093 1.05 7.67 -18.11
CA VAL A 1093 2.31 7.79 -18.87
C VAL A 1093 3.49 7.38 -17.99
N PHE A 1094 4.40 6.57 -18.53
CA PHE A 1094 5.59 6.07 -17.86
C PHE A 1094 6.85 6.48 -18.63
N PHE A 1095 7.77 7.19 -17.97
CA PHE A 1095 9.10 7.49 -18.51
C PHE A 1095 10.16 6.90 -17.59
N ASN A 1096 11.04 6.06 -18.13
CA ASN A 1096 12.11 5.44 -17.36
C ASN A 1096 13.49 5.85 -17.87
N ILE A 1097 14.37 6.28 -16.96
CA ILE A 1097 15.81 6.46 -17.22
C ILE A 1097 16.59 5.88 -16.03
N GLY A 1098 17.31 4.78 -16.26
CA GLY A 1098 18.21 4.22 -15.25
C GLY A 1098 19.38 5.16 -14.94
N ILE A 1099 19.59 5.51 -13.67
CA ILE A 1099 20.65 6.48 -13.27
C ILE A 1099 21.92 5.87 -12.66
N ASN A 1100 21.91 4.63 -12.17
CA ASN A 1100 23.01 4.06 -11.37
C ASN A 1100 24.15 3.42 -12.22
N GLU A 1101 25.07 2.71 -11.59
CA GLU A 1101 26.19 2.00 -12.24
C GLU A 1101 25.74 0.91 -13.24
N LYS A 1102 24.65 0.19 -12.94
CA LYS A 1102 24.08 -0.84 -13.82
C LYS A 1102 23.44 -0.25 -15.07
N ALA A 1103 22.98 1.00 -15.03
CA ALA A 1103 22.46 1.67 -16.21
C ALA A 1103 23.57 1.93 -17.25
N SER A 1104 24.74 2.38 -16.81
CA SER A 1104 25.91 2.51 -17.70
C SER A 1104 26.32 1.17 -18.31
N PHE A 1105 26.17 0.07 -17.56
CA PHE A 1105 26.42 -1.27 -18.10
C PHE A 1105 25.36 -1.70 -19.14
N ALA A 1106 24.07 -1.42 -18.88
CA ALA A 1106 22.98 -1.66 -19.83
C ALA A 1106 23.15 -0.86 -21.13
N GLU A 1107 23.61 0.39 -21.04
CA GLU A 1107 23.92 1.25 -22.19
C GLU A 1107 25.08 0.67 -23.02
N THR A 1108 26.18 0.27 -22.38
CA THR A 1108 27.32 -0.39 -23.05
C THR A 1108 26.95 -1.71 -23.72
N LEU A 1109 25.96 -2.44 -23.18
CA LEU A 1109 25.40 -3.65 -23.81
C LEU A 1109 24.28 -3.38 -24.83
N GLY A 1110 23.92 -2.11 -25.10
CA GLY A 1110 22.84 -1.75 -26.02
C GLY A 1110 21.43 -2.15 -25.58
N GLN A 1111 21.25 -2.51 -24.29
CA GLN A 1111 20.00 -3.06 -23.73
C GLN A 1111 18.93 -1.98 -23.48
N THR A 1112 19.27 -0.70 -23.61
CA THR A 1112 18.36 0.44 -23.40
C THR A 1112 17.42 0.74 -24.57
N ARG A 1113 17.45 -0.03 -25.67
CA ARG A 1113 16.58 0.18 -26.85
C ARG A 1113 15.09 0.15 -26.52
N GLU A 1114 14.63 -0.84 -25.75
CA GLU A 1114 13.20 -0.94 -25.38
C GLU A 1114 12.77 0.15 -24.38
N GLN A 1115 13.70 0.65 -23.54
CA GLN A 1115 13.46 1.84 -22.71
C GLN A 1115 13.26 3.09 -23.57
N HIS A 1116 14.11 3.30 -24.57
CA HIS A 1116 13.99 4.44 -25.49
C HIS A 1116 12.68 4.40 -26.28
N ARG A 1117 12.33 3.23 -26.83
CA ARG A 1117 11.04 2.99 -27.51
C ARG A 1117 9.85 3.27 -26.59
N SER A 1118 9.85 2.71 -25.38
CA SER A 1118 8.76 2.92 -24.41
C SER A 1118 8.61 4.39 -24.02
N ASN A 1119 9.72 5.12 -23.83
CA ASN A 1119 9.69 6.56 -23.59
C ASN A 1119 9.13 7.33 -24.80
N TRP A 1120 9.44 6.91 -26.04
CA TRP A 1120 8.88 7.51 -27.26
C TRP A 1120 7.36 7.31 -27.36
N ASP A 1121 6.88 6.08 -27.16
CA ASP A 1121 5.45 5.74 -27.18
C ASP A 1121 4.67 6.52 -26.09
N ASN A 1122 5.29 6.73 -24.93
CA ASN A 1122 4.73 7.56 -23.85
C ASN A 1122 4.76 9.07 -24.16
N TYR A 1123 5.73 9.58 -24.92
CA TYR A 1123 5.71 10.96 -25.42
C TYR A 1123 4.58 11.20 -26.42
N LEU A 1124 4.32 10.24 -27.31
CA LEU A 1124 3.16 10.32 -28.22
C LEU A 1124 1.84 10.35 -27.43
N ARG A 1125 1.70 9.51 -26.40
CA ARG A 1125 0.54 9.51 -25.50
C ARG A 1125 0.37 10.83 -24.73
N LEU A 1126 1.46 11.37 -24.17
CA LEU A 1126 1.47 12.65 -23.46
C LEU A 1126 1.06 13.81 -24.39
N SER A 1127 1.55 13.82 -25.62
CA SER A 1127 1.21 14.82 -26.64
C SER A 1127 -0.26 14.72 -27.08
N GLN A 1128 -0.80 13.50 -27.21
CA GLN A 1128 -2.23 13.27 -27.47
C GLN A 1128 -3.12 13.66 -26.27
N TYR A 1129 -2.62 13.54 -25.04
CA TYR A 1129 -3.31 14.07 -23.85
C TYR A 1129 -3.33 15.60 -23.87
N PHE A 1130 -2.19 16.26 -24.06
CA PHE A 1130 -2.10 17.72 -24.19
C PHE A 1130 -3.02 18.29 -25.30
N GLY A 1131 -3.06 17.62 -26.46
CA GLY A 1131 -3.94 17.98 -27.58
C GLY A 1131 -5.45 17.85 -27.28
N ARG A 1132 -5.82 17.13 -26.21
CA ARG A 1132 -7.20 17.12 -25.65
C ARG A 1132 -7.34 18.15 -24.53
N TYR A 1133 -6.40 18.22 -23.59
CA TYR A 1133 -6.37 19.18 -22.48
C TYR A 1133 -6.51 20.63 -22.96
N ARG A 1134 -5.79 21.03 -24.01
CA ARG A 1134 -5.88 22.37 -24.61
C ARG A 1134 -7.28 22.74 -25.10
N LYS A 1135 -8.13 21.75 -25.44
CA LYS A 1135 -9.52 21.98 -25.89
C LYS A 1135 -10.49 22.27 -24.74
N LEU A 1136 -10.11 22.01 -23.49
CA LEU A 1136 -10.92 22.30 -22.31
C LEU A 1136 -10.82 23.78 -21.85
N GLY A 1137 -9.81 24.53 -22.31
CA GLY A 1137 -9.63 25.94 -21.97
C GLY A 1137 -9.24 26.23 -20.51
N LEU A 1138 -8.73 25.23 -19.77
CA LEU A 1138 -8.51 25.30 -18.32
C LEU A 1138 -7.26 26.09 -17.87
N GLY A 1139 -6.39 26.52 -18.79
CA GLY A 1139 -5.15 27.24 -18.48
C GLY A 1139 -5.01 28.53 -19.28
N SER A 1140 -4.17 29.46 -18.80
CA SER A 1140 -3.83 30.68 -19.55
C SER A 1140 -3.19 30.34 -20.90
N VAL A 1141 -3.33 31.23 -21.88
CA VAL A 1141 -2.68 31.12 -23.21
C VAL A 1141 -1.18 30.84 -23.05
N ASP A 1142 -0.51 31.57 -22.15
CA ASP A 1142 0.92 31.41 -21.84
C ASP A 1142 1.27 30.00 -21.36
N THR A 1143 0.38 29.35 -20.59
CA THR A 1143 0.59 27.97 -20.12
C THR A 1143 0.45 26.96 -21.27
N GLY A 1144 -0.45 27.22 -22.22
CA GLY A 1144 -0.61 26.41 -23.43
C GLY A 1144 0.58 26.53 -24.38
N GLU A 1145 1.13 27.72 -24.55
CA GLU A 1145 2.35 27.94 -25.35
C GLU A 1145 3.60 27.38 -24.65
N SER A 1146 3.71 27.57 -23.33
CA SER A 1146 4.77 26.98 -22.53
C SER A 1146 4.77 25.45 -22.65
N LEU A 1147 3.63 24.78 -22.43
CA LEU A 1147 3.47 23.34 -22.63
C LEU A 1147 3.85 22.88 -24.04
N GLN A 1148 3.43 23.60 -25.08
CA GLN A 1148 3.76 23.26 -26.47
C GLN A 1148 5.27 23.39 -26.76
N SER A 1149 5.94 24.42 -26.23
CA SER A 1149 7.39 24.58 -26.33
C SER A 1149 8.15 23.48 -25.59
N LEU A 1150 7.63 23.06 -24.44
CA LEU A 1150 8.23 22.08 -23.55
C LEU A 1150 8.14 20.66 -24.14
N LEU A 1151 6.99 20.28 -24.68
CA LEU A 1151 6.82 19.01 -25.39
C LEU A 1151 7.71 18.94 -26.64
N LYS A 1152 7.86 20.03 -27.40
CA LYS A 1152 8.79 20.07 -28.52
C LYS A 1152 10.24 19.82 -28.07
N PHE A 1153 10.71 20.52 -27.03
CA PHE A 1153 12.05 20.30 -26.50
C PHE A 1153 12.22 18.89 -25.91
N MET A 1154 11.15 18.28 -25.38
CA MET A 1154 11.15 16.88 -24.95
C MET A 1154 11.32 15.90 -26.13
N GLU A 1155 10.73 16.19 -27.29
CA GLU A 1155 10.96 15.44 -28.52
C GLU A 1155 12.41 15.54 -29.00
N ASP A 1156 12.98 16.75 -28.99
CA ASP A 1156 14.39 16.98 -29.33
C ASP A 1156 15.31 16.17 -28.39
N GLN A 1157 15.02 16.17 -27.08
CA GLN A 1157 15.75 15.37 -26.07
C GLN A 1157 15.54 13.86 -26.18
N LEU A 1158 14.45 13.41 -26.80
CA LEU A 1158 14.22 12.00 -27.16
C LEU A 1158 14.92 11.59 -28.46
N ARG A 1159 15.16 12.53 -29.37
CA ARG A 1159 15.95 12.33 -30.59
C ARG A 1159 17.47 12.34 -30.30
N GLU A 1160 17.91 13.03 -29.25
CA GLU A 1160 19.29 13.03 -28.75
C GLU A 1160 19.73 11.68 -28.15
N ASN A 1161 20.83 11.11 -28.66
CA ASN A 1161 21.45 9.89 -28.13
C ASN A 1161 22.40 10.20 -26.95
N VAL A 1162 21.84 10.69 -25.84
CA VAL A 1162 22.59 11.08 -24.62
C VAL A 1162 22.48 9.98 -23.55
N SER A 1163 23.63 9.48 -23.06
CA SER A 1163 23.71 8.56 -21.93
C SER A 1163 22.99 9.13 -20.71
N LYS A 1164 22.10 8.34 -20.11
CA LYS A 1164 21.25 8.70 -18.97
C LYS A 1164 20.56 10.06 -19.12
N ASN A 1165 19.85 10.30 -20.22
CA ASN A 1165 19.19 11.59 -20.46
C ASN A 1165 18.01 11.89 -19.50
N VAL A 1166 18.33 12.22 -18.25
CA VAL A 1166 17.37 12.58 -17.19
C VAL A 1166 16.58 13.86 -17.48
N LYS A 1167 16.99 14.68 -18.46
CA LYS A 1167 16.19 15.83 -18.91
C LYS A 1167 14.80 15.40 -19.40
N ILE A 1168 14.67 14.19 -19.95
CA ILE A 1168 13.37 13.64 -20.38
C ILE A 1168 12.42 13.51 -19.17
N LEU A 1169 12.91 13.02 -18.03
CA LEU A 1169 12.13 12.96 -16.78
C LEU A 1169 11.78 14.36 -16.28
N HIS A 1170 12.77 15.26 -16.28
CA HIS A 1170 12.64 16.66 -15.88
C HIS A 1170 11.57 17.41 -16.68
N LEU A 1171 11.41 17.08 -17.97
CA LEU A 1171 10.38 17.68 -18.83
C LEU A 1171 9.01 17.04 -18.61
N ALA A 1172 8.94 15.73 -18.38
CA ALA A 1172 7.69 15.06 -18.00
C ALA A 1172 7.16 15.52 -16.63
N GLU A 1173 8.04 15.78 -15.65
CA GLU A 1173 7.71 16.44 -14.37
C GLU A 1173 6.97 17.76 -14.62
N ASP A 1174 7.55 18.61 -15.45
CA ASP A 1174 7.05 19.96 -15.72
C ASP A 1174 5.73 19.95 -16.50
N ALA A 1175 5.64 19.10 -17.53
CA ALA A 1175 4.43 18.92 -18.31
C ALA A 1175 3.27 18.38 -17.47
N CYS A 1176 3.55 17.43 -16.58
CA CYS A 1176 2.56 16.91 -15.63
C CYS A 1176 2.07 18.01 -14.70
N ARG A 1177 3.00 18.78 -14.11
CA ARG A 1177 2.68 19.87 -13.18
C ARG A 1177 1.89 21.02 -13.82
N LEU A 1178 2.18 21.37 -15.07
CA LEU A 1178 1.44 22.39 -15.83
C LEU A 1178 0.03 21.94 -16.31
N MET A 1179 -0.29 20.64 -16.19
CA MET A 1179 -1.61 20.08 -16.51
C MET A 1179 -2.36 19.54 -15.26
N ASP A 1180 -1.90 19.88 -14.06
CA ASP A 1180 -2.39 19.39 -12.76
C ASP A 1180 -2.53 17.85 -12.68
N GLY A 1181 -1.55 17.15 -13.25
CA GLY A 1181 -1.50 15.69 -13.27
C GLY A 1181 -1.00 15.06 -11.96
N LEU A 1182 -1.38 13.80 -11.75
CA LEU A 1182 -0.95 12.98 -10.63
C LEU A 1182 0.51 12.53 -10.83
N ARG A 1183 1.36 12.76 -9.83
CA ARG A 1183 2.82 12.66 -9.94
C ARG A 1183 3.39 11.53 -9.07
N PHE A 1184 4.09 10.59 -9.70
CA PHE A 1184 4.67 9.41 -9.05
C PHE A 1184 6.17 9.25 -9.38
N THR A 1185 6.98 8.84 -8.41
CA THR A 1185 8.41 8.57 -8.59
C THR A 1185 8.80 7.21 -8.03
N SER A 1186 9.41 6.37 -8.86
CA SER A 1186 9.74 4.98 -8.52
C SER A 1186 11.19 4.58 -8.79
N CYS A 1187 11.68 3.70 -7.92
CA CYS A 1187 12.86 2.88 -8.14
C CYS A 1187 12.69 1.56 -7.38
N LYS A 1188 13.64 0.61 -7.50
CA LYS A 1188 13.58 -0.73 -6.86
C LYS A 1188 13.09 -0.82 -5.41
N SER A 1189 13.15 0.24 -4.59
CA SER A 1189 12.48 0.22 -3.27
C SER A 1189 12.09 1.61 -2.72
N ALA A 1190 11.79 2.57 -3.60
CA ALA A 1190 11.39 3.96 -3.29
C ALA A 1190 12.29 4.81 -2.38
N LYS A 1191 13.44 4.27 -1.91
CA LYS A 1191 14.21 4.85 -0.79
C LYS A 1191 15.29 5.82 -1.29
N ASP A 1192 16.43 5.29 -1.78
CA ASP A 1192 17.62 6.09 -2.07
C ASP A 1192 17.51 6.91 -3.37
N ARG A 1193 17.42 6.26 -4.55
CA ARG A 1193 17.35 6.94 -5.87
C ARG A 1193 16.17 7.91 -5.94
N THR A 1194 14.99 7.46 -5.52
CA THR A 1194 13.77 8.29 -5.43
C THR A 1194 13.95 9.49 -4.50
N GLY A 1195 14.65 9.34 -3.37
CA GLY A 1195 14.99 10.48 -2.50
C GLY A 1195 15.88 11.53 -3.18
N MET A 1196 16.75 11.12 -4.10
CA MET A 1196 17.56 12.05 -4.91
C MET A 1196 16.71 12.77 -5.97
N ALA A 1197 15.81 12.05 -6.63
CA ALA A 1197 14.94 12.60 -7.67
C ALA A 1197 13.95 13.63 -7.12
N VAL A 1198 13.18 13.28 -6.10
CA VAL A 1198 12.10 14.16 -5.58
C VAL A 1198 12.68 15.45 -4.98
N THR A 1199 13.82 15.38 -4.28
CA THR A 1199 14.51 16.60 -3.80
C THR A 1199 15.02 17.49 -4.94
N LEU A 1200 15.35 16.91 -6.11
CA LEU A 1200 15.70 17.68 -7.30
C LEU A 1200 14.48 18.36 -7.92
N GLU A 1201 13.36 17.65 -8.08
CA GLU A 1201 12.09 18.22 -8.55
C GLU A 1201 11.60 19.36 -7.64
N GLN A 1202 11.61 19.15 -6.31
CA GLN A 1202 11.29 20.17 -5.32
C GLN A 1202 12.14 21.44 -5.53
N CYS A 1203 13.46 21.30 -5.71
CA CYS A 1203 14.33 22.44 -6.00
C CYS A 1203 14.07 23.07 -7.38
N ARG A 1204 13.73 22.30 -8.43
CA ARG A 1204 13.36 22.82 -9.75
C ARG A 1204 12.09 23.68 -9.68
N VAL A 1205 11.11 23.28 -8.87
CA VAL A 1205 9.89 24.07 -8.58
C VAL A 1205 10.23 25.35 -7.79
N LEU A 1206 11.08 25.27 -6.76
CA LEU A 1206 11.51 26.45 -5.99
C LEU A 1206 12.22 27.50 -6.86
N VAL A 1207 13.06 27.07 -7.83
CA VAL A 1207 13.72 27.98 -8.79
C VAL A 1207 12.69 28.70 -9.67
N ARG A 1208 11.77 27.95 -10.28
CA ARG A 1208 10.85 28.50 -11.30
C ARG A 1208 9.71 29.34 -10.74
N GLU A 1209 9.15 28.92 -9.61
CA GLU A 1209 7.90 29.48 -9.11
C GLU A 1209 8.11 30.45 -7.95
N PHE A 1210 9.15 30.24 -7.15
CA PHE A 1210 9.43 31.02 -5.94
C PHE A 1210 10.70 31.87 -6.04
N GLN A 1211 11.33 31.90 -7.22
CA GLN A 1211 12.55 32.63 -7.55
C GLN A 1211 13.77 32.28 -6.67
N LEU A 1212 13.93 31.01 -6.27
CA LEU A 1212 15.17 30.54 -5.66
C LEU A 1212 16.33 30.68 -6.68
N PRO A 1213 17.43 31.39 -6.38
CA PRO A 1213 18.52 31.55 -7.35
C PRO A 1213 19.25 30.22 -7.58
N ALA A 1214 19.46 29.86 -8.85
CA ALA A 1214 20.07 28.58 -9.25
C ALA A 1214 21.40 28.27 -8.53
N LYS A 1215 22.20 29.28 -8.21
CA LYS A 1215 23.46 29.18 -7.45
C LYS A 1215 23.31 28.54 -6.05
N HIS A 1216 22.13 28.63 -5.43
CA HIS A 1216 21.87 28.05 -4.10
C HIS A 1216 21.36 26.61 -4.15
N VAL A 1217 20.89 26.13 -5.31
CA VAL A 1217 20.28 24.79 -5.45
C VAL A 1217 21.17 23.65 -4.91
N PRO A 1218 22.49 23.60 -5.14
CA PRO A 1218 23.33 22.54 -4.55
C PRO A 1218 23.34 22.53 -3.02
N ASN A 1219 23.26 23.69 -2.36
CA ASN A 1219 23.20 23.80 -0.90
C ASN A 1219 21.83 23.36 -0.36
N VAL A 1220 20.74 23.80 -1.01
CA VAL A 1220 19.38 23.39 -0.66
C VAL A 1220 19.20 21.88 -0.84
N LEU A 1221 19.69 21.30 -1.94
CA LEU A 1221 19.70 19.85 -2.17
C LEU A 1221 20.48 19.09 -1.10
N SER A 1222 21.68 19.56 -0.74
CA SER A 1222 22.49 18.96 0.32
C SER A 1222 21.74 18.97 1.66
N THR A 1223 21.03 20.06 1.95
CA THR A 1223 20.25 20.25 3.18
C THR A 1223 19.03 19.32 3.23
N MET A 1224 18.16 19.36 2.22
CA MET A 1224 16.96 18.51 2.14
C MET A 1224 17.30 17.01 2.11
N ARG A 1225 18.43 16.62 1.52
CA ARG A 1225 18.92 15.23 1.51
C ARG A 1225 19.64 14.81 2.80
N SER A 1226 20.09 15.74 3.63
CA SER A 1226 20.83 15.40 4.86
C SER A 1226 19.99 15.45 6.13
N GLN A 1227 19.11 16.46 6.26
CA GLN A 1227 18.22 16.62 7.42
C GLN A 1227 16.75 16.31 7.10
N GLY A 1228 16.29 16.58 5.88
CA GLY A 1228 14.87 16.55 5.49
C GLY A 1228 14.18 15.19 5.49
N THR A 1229 12.89 15.20 5.16
CA THR A 1229 11.98 14.04 5.31
C THR A 1229 12.43 12.80 4.53
N ARG A 1230 13.19 12.96 3.44
CA ARG A 1230 13.74 11.82 2.69
C ARG A 1230 14.80 11.06 3.48
N MET A 1231 15.42 11.65 4.50
CA MET A 1231 16.24 10.95 5.49
C MET A 1231 15.38 10.21 6.53
N ASP A 1232 14.21 10.75 6.90
CA ASP A 1232 13.24 10.03 7.75
C ASP A 1232 12.66 8.80 7.04
N ASN A 1233 12.41 8.86 5.72
CA ASN A 1233 12.05 7.68 4.94
C ASN A 1233 13.15 6.60 5.01
N VAL A 1234 14.43 6.99 4.96
CA VAL A 1234 15.53 6.04 5.14
C VAL A 1234 15.50 5.43 6.54
N LEU A 1235 15.33 6.25 7.58
CA LEU A 1235 15.22 5.80 8.97
C LEU A 1235 14.05 4.81 9.17
N LYS A 1236 12.84 5.14 8.72
CA LYS A 1236 11.64 4.27 8.74
C LYS A 1236 11.86 2.92 8.03
N ASN A 1237 12.77 2.84 7.06
CA ASN A 1237 13.03 1.64 6.26
C ASN A 1237 14.22 0.78 6.72
N ILE A 1238 15.27 1.36 7.33
CA ILE A 1238 16.49 0.62 7.72
C ILE A 1238 17.00 0.91 9.14
N GLY A 1239 16.29 1.68 9.96
CA GLY A 1239 16.68 2.03 11.33
C GLY A 1239 17.94 2.91 11.45
N LYS A 1240 18.41 3.53 10.36
CA LYS A 1240 19.67 4.29 10.30
C LYS A 1240 19.53 5.47 9.34
N ARG A 1241 19.92 6.70 9.75
CA ARG A 1241 19.94 7.91 8.91
C ARG A 1241 21.13 7.94 7.92
N LYS A 1242 21.28 6.92 7.06
CA LYS A 1242 22.31 6.86 5.98
C LYS A 1242 21.80 6.16 4.71
N TYR A 1243 21.93 6.79 3.54
CA TYR A 1243 21.62 6.20 2.23
C TYR A 1243 22.52 5.01 1.91
N ALA A 1244 21.98 3.99 1.23
CA ALA A 1244 22.63 2.72 0.95
C ALA A 1244 23.50 2.74 -0.34
N PHE A 1245 24.21 3.84 -0.58
CA PHE A 1245 25.19 3.94 -1.66
C PHE A 1245 26.61 3.73 -1.12
N ASN A 1246 27.50 3.10 -1.91
CA ASN A 1246 28.94 3.23 -1.70
C ASN A 1246 29.53 4.38 -2.56
N ARG A 1247 30.77 4.81 -2.27
CA ARG A 1247 31.42 5.95 -2.95
C ARG A 1247 31.49 5.80 -4.47
N THR A 1248 31.72 4.59 -4.98
CA THR A 1248 31.76 4.30 -6.42
C THR A 1248 30.37 4.41 -7.05
N GLN A 1249 29.34 3.84 -6.40
CA GLN A 1249 27.95 3.96 -6.87
C GLN A 1249 27.50 5.43 -6.91
N ALA A 1250 27.84 6.22 -5.89
CA ALA A 1250 27.56 7.65 -5.85
C ALA A 1250 28.21 8.41 -7.02
N SER A 1251 29.43 8.05 -7.45
CA SER A 1251 30.06 8.69 -8.62
C SER A 1251 29.41 8.36 -9.96
N PHE A 1252 28.76 7.18 -10.10
CA PHE A 1252 28.03 6.79 -11.31
C PHE A 1252 26.67 7.49 -11.49
N LEU A 1253 26.15 8.15 -10.45
CA LEU A 1253 24.94 8.97 -10.53
C LEU A 1253 25.25 10.30 -11.26
N PRO A 1254 24.29 10.84 -12.07
CA PRO A 1254 24.35 12.19 -12.59
C PRO A 1254 24.55 13.20 -11.45
N GLU A 1255 25.28 14.28 -11.70
CA GLU A 1255 25.81 15.16 -10.64
C GLU A 1255 24.74 15.67 -9.66
N MET A 1256 23.65 16.22 -10.18
CA MET A 1256 22.54 16.73 -9.35
C MET A 1256 21.76 15.64 -8.61
N TYR A 1257 21.96 14.35 -8.94
CA TYR A 1257 21.37 13.19 -8.24
C TYR A 1257 22.31 12.58 -7.18
N ARG A 1258 23.50 13.16 -6.93
CA ARG A 1258 24.46 12.60 -5.95
C ARG A 1258 24.01 12.86 -4.50
N PRO A 1259 24.18 11.88 -3.59
CA PRO A 1259 23.90 12.06 -2.16
C PRO A 1259 24.99 12.92 -1.47
N PRO A 1260 24.65 13.71 -0.43
CA PRO A 1260 25.61 14.54 0.28
C PRO A 1260 26.64 13.73 1.06
N VAL A 1261 27.88 14.23 1.12
CA VAL A 1261 29.05 13.51 1.65
C VAL A 1261 28.98 13.35 3.17
N GLY A 1262 28.87 12.09 3.61
CA GLY A 1262 28.71 11.69 5.02
C GLY A 1262 27.37 11.00 5.30
N ASN A 1263 26.34 11.32 4.50
CA ASN A 1263 24.98 10.77 4.64
C ASN A 1263 24.76 9.46 3.87
N TYR A 1264 25.81 8.83 3.35
CA TYR A 1264 25.71 7.54 2.64
C TYR A 1264 26.83 6.57 3.04
N GLY A 1265 26.57 5.26 2.90
CA GLY A 1265 27.56 4.20 3.08
C GLY A 1265 26.95 2.80 2.98
N LYS A 1266 27.82 1.77 3.05
CA LYS A 1266 27.36 0.41 3.31
C LYS A 1266 26.81 0.33 4.75
N ALA A 1267 25.50 0.40 4.90
CA ALA A 1267 24.87 -0.16 6.09
C ALA A 1267 25.15 -1.67 6.08
N GLN A 1268 25.71 -2.20 7.16
CA GLN A 1268 25.45 -3.59 7.53
C GLN A 1268 23.96 -3.68 7.87
N THR A 1269 23.26 -4.53 7.12
CA THR A 1269 21.83 -4.86 7.20
C THR A 1269 21.71 -6.36 7.35
#